data_AF-A0A8C2BBZ7-F1
#
_entry.id   AF-A0A8C2BBZ7-F1
#
_cell.length_a   1.000
_cell.length_b   1.000
_cell.length_c   1.000
_cell.angle_alpha   90.00
_cell.angle_beta   90.00
_cell.angle_gamma   90.00
#
_symmetry.space_group_name_H-M   'P 1'
#
loop_
_entity.id
_entity.type
_entity.pdbx_description
1 polymer ?
#
loop_
_entity_poly.entity_id
_entity_poly.type
_entity_poly.pdbx_seq_one_letter_code
_entity_poly.pdbx_strand_id
1 'polypeptide(L)'
;IIFMVTFPGVIRSGSEAKLCVSLLKPEENLQLTISLVNYNQNRTLLQERTEKEFHRCLDFQAPETDSVQEIQVEAQGENTQMIEKRKVKFMSYNPLTIIQTDKQIYNPGQTVQFRIFTVDLNFKPVDETDNRINRINQWINATSTHGKILQLSHTLNPEALVGSYEIFVETSKQTITKTIHVKEYVLPKFEVKLLKPKTVRANEEEVKLGVCGRYTHGHPVQGSVKMGLCKTIPFYASQYQTPLCLNETGCVSEMFPMSVFIKRSEMYYREQSLDFTASVTEEGTDISMERTENMILTYTIGSIKLIDLPEFFEKGSVIQAKVKVEFSKGTPFPYFKVVVEHALSRPQELTTDINGLADFTIDTSLAIRTSIYARASSNNQFSTPYHFDSARKTLQLKPKESPAKVSQLVIKALEEPLKCEEEISVTVQYTVAGETAESGSVTIVYLVSSREEIVHHGYEIVKVKGSDGVEGEVMFKVPVRARMAPKMEFLVYCVPPSETVLAASRTFQIEKCFENKVSLRFSPTTAVPGEENTLQISAQPGSLCGLSAVDQSVRILEPGKHLDAEKIFKLFPIRLFPIDIEDEEDCFNVRSIRNPRNRLSLIFLHCHLDKNMGLKVATNLIIRMPSCIKVKDVVYHRTEMCNSKKSVYFSFSLFIYNTPLIPEETIRTFFPETWIWELVEMGDSGSAQVPVTVPDTITSWETEAFCLSSKGLGLAPPAQLTVFQPFFLELSLPYSIIRGEIFELKATVFNYLSKCIMVKVTPAPSSDYTLKASSDDQYSSCLCANERKTFKWILTPSVLGVLNITVSAEAEASQTVCDNEIVSVPERGRIDTVTQSLRVNAEGIEKTNSHSWLLCPKWQNLLEEVDLEFPKNMIEGSGKAAVSVIGDILGRALRNLDGLLQMPYGCGEQNIAVLSPNIYILDNVTITAYITASLLELNTSVTDSAVSKGLSYLKRFVGDNRNTYTTALIAYTFSLAKDKVTRDYLLKKLMDIGISEGSRLHWTQSGSDDSDSLAVEISSYVLLAVLVKELVITLLNRFISQDTVVALQALSLYATKVFSFDGSSTVTVQSAADTHRFDVNQHNKLLYQEKQLQNVPAKYSIEVKGSTCVSVQMSLFYNIPTPKDSKALQIFARTGGLCQSRTGQILDVVLDIMYIGTQDSSNMVIVDVKILSGFKLEPSSLDAKTVHRAESNNDHVIIYLEEVQKNMLIRQTLHIKQIFSVKNLKPAVVKVYDYYETSKSKLRNTYLYTFKSWHLCSFFVILFAGERSEAEYFNHCA
;
A
#
# COMPACT_ATOMS: atom_id res chain seq x y z
N ILE A 1 -43.32 25.94 32.44
CA ILE A 1 -42.95 26.01 31.01
C ILE A 1 -41.62 25.29 30.81
N ILE A 2 -41.57 24.27 29.96
CA ILE A 2 -40.34 23.50 29.68
C ILE A 2 -40.16 23.37 28.16
N PHE A 3 -38.98 23.71 27.65
CA PHE A 3 -38.63 23.45 26.25
C PHE A 3 -37.30 22.69 26.12
N MET A 4 -37.19 21.87 25.09
CA MET A 4 -35.95 21.15 24.77
C MET A 4 -35.76 21.08 23.25
N VAL A 5 -34.66 21.64 22.75
CA VAL A 5 -34.31 21.69 21.33
C VAL A 5 -33.02 20.94 21.11
N THR A 6 -33.08 19.83 20.37
CA THR A 6 -31.95 18.93 20.08
C THR A 6 -31.52 19.05 18.61
N PHE A 7 -30.23 19.21 18.37
CA PHE A 7 -29.66 19.42 17.03
C PHE A 7 -28.19 18.93 16.97
N PRO A 8 -27.62 18.64 15.79
CA PRO A 8 -26.20 18.31 15.65
C PRO A 8 -25.27 19.48 16.01
N GLY A 9 -24.19 19.21 16.76
CA GLY A 9 -23.17 20.22 17.08
C GLY A 9 -22.34 20.64 15.87
N VAL A 10 -22.14 19.72 14.92
CA VAL A 10 -21.53 19.96 13.60
C VAL A 10 -22.57 19.64 12.54
N ILE A 11 -22.79 20.55 11.60
CA ILE A 11 -23.71 20.40 10.48
C ILE A 11 -22.93 20.59 9.17
N ARG A 12 -23.26 19.82 8.13
CA ARG A 12 -22.62 19.99 6.82
C ARG A 12 -23.07 21.31 6.18
N SER A 13 -22.12 22.07 5.67
CA SER A 13 -22.38 23.30 4.94
C SER A 13 -23.20 23.01 3.66
N GLY A 14 -24.22 23.83 3.39
CA GLY A 14 -25.12 23.67 2.24
C GLY A 14 -26.04 22.44 2.25
N SER A 15 -26.12 21.67 3.34
CA SER A 15 -27.03 20.52 3.43
C SER A 15 -28.37 20.84 4.09
N GLU A 16 -29.38 20.02 3.81
CA GLU A 16 -30.60 19.95 4.59
C GLU A 16 -30.30 19.30 5.95
N ALA A 17 -30.55 20.01 7.04
CA ALA A 17 -30.19 19.62 8.40
C ALA A 17 -31.44 19.56 9.30
N LYS A 18 -31.45 18.61 10.25
CA LYS A 18 -32.60 18.34 11.13
C LYS A 18 -32.36 18.86 12.55
N LEU A 19 -33.34 19.59 13.08
CA LEU A 19 -33.45 19.89 14.51
C LEU A 19 -34.81 19.42 15.06
N CYS A 20 -34.84 19.04 16.33
CA CYS A 20 -36.02 18.50 17.01
C CYS A 20 -36.38 19.35 18.23
N VAL A 21 -37.68 19.60 18.43
CA VAL A 21 -38.25 20.49 19.43
C VAL A 21 -39.27 19.73 20.26
N SER A 22 -39.17 19.84 21.58
CA SER A 22 -40.17 19.38 22.54
C SER A 22 -40.60 20.56 23.41
N LEU A 23 -41.90 20.86 23.42
CA LEU A 23 -42.52 21.79 24.38
C LEU A 23 -43.40 20.99 25.35
N LEU A 24 -43.16 21.16 26.64
CA LEU A 24 -43.79 20.43 27.75
C LEU A 24 -44.32 21.43 28.79
N LYS A 25 -45.45 21.12 29.43
CA LYS A 25 -46.16 21.99 30.39
C LYS A 25 -46.23 23.49 29.97
N PRO A 26 -46.87 23.84 28.84
CA PRO A 26 -47.26 25.23 28.59
C PRO A 26 -48.35 25.65 29.59
N GLU A 27 -48.07 26.67 30.40
CA GLU A 27 -49.00 27.20 31.42
C GLU A 27 -49.85 28.37 30.88
N GLU A 28 -49.38 29.02 29.81
CA GLU A 28 -50.00 30.14 29.11
C GLU A 28 -49.83 29.95 27.59
N ASN A 29 -50.44 30.82 26.78
CA ASN A 29 -50.24 30.79 25.33
C ASN A 29 -48.85 31.33 24.98
N LEU A 30 -47.97 30.45 24.51
CA LEU A 30 -46.55 30.75 24.34
C LEU A 30 -46.16 30.84 22.88
N GLN A 31 -45.42 31.89 22.54
CA GLN A 31 -44.71 32.03 21.27
C GLN A 31 -43.28 31.48 21.41
N LEU A 32 -43.05 30.29 20.87
CA LEU A 32 -41.71 29.70 20.76
C LEU A 32 -41.11 30.10 19.42
N THR A 33 -39.97 30.82 19.45
CA THR A 33 -39.20 31.22 18.28
C THR A 33 -37.81 30.59 18.35
N ILE A 34 -37.44 29.82 17.33
CA ILE A 34 -36.09 29.25 17.16
C ILE A 34 -35.44 29.95 15.99
N SER A 35 -34.22 30.41 16.17
CA SER A 35 -33.55 31.26 15.20
C SER A 35 -32.04 31.03 15.16
N LEU A 36 -31.45 31.14 13.97
CA LEU A 36 -30.02 30.98 13.72
C LEU A 36 -29.38 32.37 13.63
N VAL A 37 -28.49 32.65 14.58
CA VAL A 37 -27.87 33.96 14.79
C VAL A 37 -26.41 33.91 14.33
N ASN A 38 -26.04 34.83 13.43
CA ASN A 38 -24.68 35.00 12.93
C ASN A 38 -24.29 36.49 13.00
N TYR A 39 -23.50 36.86 14.01
CA TYR A 39 -23.15 38.23 14.38
C TYR A 39 -24.37 39.17 14.52
N ASN A 40 -24.82 39.77 13.40
CA ASN A 40 -25.93 40.73 13.33
C ASN A 40 -27.12 40.24 12.47
N GLN A 41 -27.01 39.08 11.81
CA GLN A 41 -28.10 38.49 11.04
C GLN A 41 -28.81 37.44 11.89
N ASN A 42 -30.15 37.53 11.95
CA ASN A 42 -30.97 36.55 12.62
C ASN A 42 -31.96 35.90 11.63
N ARG A 43 -31.86 34.59 11.44
CA ARG A 43 -32.72 33.81 10.54
C ARG A 43 -33.64 32.90 11.37
N THR A 44 -34.92 33.24 11.46
CA THR A 44 -35.93 32.39 12.10
C THR A 44 -36.05 31.04 11.39
N LEU A 45 -35.97 29.94 12.15
CA LEU A 45 -36.12 28.56 11.69
C LEU A 45 -37.51 28.00 12.03
N LEU A 46 -38.03 28.33 13.22
CA LEU A 46 -39.38 27.99 13.67
C LEU A 46 -39.98 29.18 14.41
N GLN A 47 -41.28 29.41 14.22
CA GLN A 47 -42.08 30.27 15.07
C GLN A 47 -43.47 29.67 15.24
N GLU A 48 -43.84 29.31 16.46
CA GLU A 48 -45.06 28.55 16.75
C GLU A 48 -45.73 29.12 18.01
N ARG A 49 -47.06 29.31 17.97
CA ARG A 49 -47.88 29.75 19.11
C ARG A 49 -48.78 28.61 19.55
N THR A 50 -48.70 28.20 20.81
CA THR A 50 -49.47 27.05 21.32
C THR A 50 -49.68 27.09 22.84
N GLU A 51 -50.78 26.47 23.25
CA GLU A 51 -51.18 26.18 24.64
C GLU A 51 -51.11 24.65 24.92
N LYS A 52 -50.53 23.86 24.00
CA LYS A 52 -50.48 22.39 24.07
C LYS A 52 -49.05 21.87 23.92
N GLU A 53 -48.76 20.79 24.62
CA GLU A 53 -47.51 20.04 24.49
C GLU A 53 -47.36 19.48 23.06
N PHE A 54 -46.14 19.50 22.53
CA PHE A 54 -45.83 18.91 21.24
C PHE A 54 -44.37 18.45 21.16
N HIS A 55 -44.12 17.47 20.29
CA HIS A 55 -42.78 17.12 19.83
C HIS A 55 -42.77 17.14 18.29
N ARG A 56 -41.82 17.88 17.71
CA ARG A 56 -41.73 18.09 16.26
C ARG A 56 -40.27 18.24 15.85
N CYS A 57 -39.87 17.55 14.78
CA CYS A 57 -38.61 17.84 14.09
C CYS A 57 -38.88 18.62 12.81
N LEU A 58 -37.93 19.48 12.44
CA LEU A 58 -37.96 20.31 11.25
C LEU A 58 -36.61 20.25 10.53
N ASP A 59 -36.70 20.22 9.21
CA ASP A 59 -35.58 20.25 8.29
C ASP A 59 -35.33 21.70 7.83
N PHE A 60 -34.07 22.12 7.78
CA PHE A 60 -33.67 23.48 7.37
C PHE A 60 -32.40 23.46 6.53
N GLN A 61 -32.30 24.37 5.56
CA GLN A 61 -31.13 24.49 4.70
C GLN A 61 -29.98 25.22 5.42
N ALA A 62 -28.87 24.52 5.62
CA ALA A 62 -27.65 25.05 6.24
C ALA A 62 -26.96 26.12 5.35
N PRO A 63 -26.21 27.07 5.93
CA PRO A 63 -25.39 28.02 5.18
C PRO A 63 -24.33 27.34 4.31
N GLU A 64 -24.04 27.89 3.13
CA GLU A 64 -23.02 27.40 2.18
C GLU A 64 -21.57 27.78 2.56
N THR A 65 -21.37 28.43 3.71
CA THR A 65 -20.07 28.88 4.19
C THR A 65 -19.70 28.30 5.55
N ASP A 66 -18.47 27.81 5.67
CA ASP A 66 -17.90 27.30 6.91
C ASP A 66 -17.88 28.40 7.99
N SER A 67 -18.64 28.19 9.06
CA SER A 67 -18.90 29.22 10.07
C SER A 67 -19.37 28.61 11.38
N VAL A 68 -19.06 29.29 12.51
CA VAL A 68 -19.67 29.00 13.81
C VAL A 68 -20.79 30.02 14.02
N GLN A 69 -21.99 29.54 14.36
CA GLN A 69 -23.18 30.36 14.56
C GLN A 69 -23.88 29.92 15.85
N GLU A 70 -24.88 30.67 16.31
CA GLU A 70 -25.66 30.34 17.51
C GLU A 70 -27.09 29.95 17.15
N ILE A 71 -27.59 28.84 17.68
CA ILE A 71 -29.03 28.57 17.72
C ILE A 71 -29.58 29.22 18.99
N GLN A 72 -30.43 30.23 18.80
CA GLN A 72 -31.18 30.93 19.84
C GLN A 72 -32.61 30.38 19.89
N VAL A 73 -33.03 29.95 21.07
CA VAL A 73 -34.40 29.54 21.39
C VAL A 73 -35.00 30.57 22.33
N GLU A 74 -36.12 31.16 21.95
CA GLU A 74 -36.84 32.17 22.71
C GLU A 74 -38.29 31.72 22.94
N ALA A 75 -38.71 31.63 24.20
CA ALA A 75 -40.08 31.35 24.59
C ALA A 75 -40.66 32.60 25.26
N GLN A 76 -41.73 33.15 24.69
CA GLN A 76 -42.37 34.38 25.14
C GLN A 76 -43.86 34.16 25.41
N GLY A 77 -44.30 34.42 26.64
CA GLY A 77 -45.69 34.44 27.09
C GLY A 77 -46.16 35.85 27.44
N GLU A 78 -47.26 35.99 28.20
CA GLU A 78 -47.76 37.31 28.61
C GLU A 78 -46.89 37.93 29.71
N ASN A 79 -46.37 37.09 30.63
CA ASN A 79 -45.55 37.53 31.76
C ASN A 79 -44.17 36.86 31.84
N THR A 80 -43.85 35.93 30.92
CA THR A 80 -42.59 35.17 30.94
C THR A 80 -41.81 35.31 29.63
N GLN A 81 -40.49 35.45 29.73
CA GLN A 81 -39.58 35.43 28.58
C GLN A 81 -38.34 34.62 28.97
N MET A 82 -38.02 33.60 28.19
CA MET A 82 -36.83 32.75 28.37
C MET A 82 -36.05 32.69 27.08
N ILE A 83 -34.73 32.89 27.15
CA ILE A 83 -33.83 32.86 25.98
C ILE A 83 -32.65 31.93 26.30
N GLU A 84 -32.43 30.94 25.43
CA GLU A 84 -31.31 30.00 25.51
C GLU A 84 -30.51 30.02 24.20
N LYS A 85 -29.18 29.91 24.30
CA LYS A 85 -28.26 29.98 23.15
C LYS A 85 -27.23 28.87 23.18
N ARG A 86 -26.93 28.25 22.04
CA ARG A 86 -25.89 27.21 21.91
C ARG A 86 -25.15 27.35 20.59
N LYS A 87 -23.83 27.15 20.61
CA LYS A 87 -22.98 27.21 19.39
C LYS A 87 -23.21 25.98 18.50
N VAL A 88 -23.21 26.18 17.18
CA VAL A 88 -23.23 25.14 16.13
C VAL A 88 -22.18 25.49 15.06
N LYS A 89 -21.50 24.49 14.50
CA LYS A 89 -20.49 24.70 13.45
C LYS A 89 -20.96 24.13 12.11
N PHE A 90 -20.96 24.95 11.08
CA PHE A 90 -21.15 24.53 9.69
C PHE A 90 -19.79 24.24 9.06
N MET A 91 -19.66 23.07 8.43
CA MET A 91 -18.41 22.65 7.76
C MET A 91 -18.68 22.00 6.39
N SER A 92 -17.93 22.44 5.39
CA SER A 92 -17.80 21.79 4.10
C SER A 92 -16.89 20.57 4.21
N TYR A 93 -17.14 19.58 3.35
CA TYR A 93 -16.30 18.38 3.26
C TYR A 93 -15.92 18.17 1.79
N ASN A 94 -14.67 17.81 1.56
CA ASN A 94 -14.22 17.39 0.23
C ASN A 94 -14.93 16.08 -0.17
N PRO A 95 -15.32 15.93 -1.44
CA PRO A 95 -15.89 14.67 -1.92
C PRO A 95 -14.82 13.58 -1.96
N LEU A 96 -15.24 12.32 -1.85
CA LEU A 96 -14.36 11.16 -1.90
C LEU A 96 -14.07 10.82 -3.36
N THR A 97 -12.81 10.99 -3.80
CA THR A 97 -12.37 10.56 -5.15
C THR A 97 -11.63 9.23 -5.03
N ILE A 98 -11.97 8.26 -5.90
CA ILE A 98 -11.48 6.88 -5.82
C ILE A 98 -10.82 6.50 -7.15
N ILE A 99 -9.64 5.86 -7.05
CA ILE A 99 -8.86 5.35 -8.19
C ILE A 99 -8.89 3.81 -8.16
N GLN A 100 -9.60 3.22 -9.12
CA GLN A 100 -9.59 1.78 -9.39
C GLN A 100 -8.60 1.49 -10.52
N THR A 101 -7.83 0.41 -10.40
CA THR A 101 -6.94 -0.12 -11.45
C THR A 101 -7.33 -1.56 -11.73
N ASP A 102 -7.09 -2.08 -12.94
CA ASP A 102 -7.37 -3.48 -13.28
C ASP A 102 -6.59 -4.45 -12.39
N LYS A 103 -5.31 -4.16 -12.19
CA LYS A 103 -4.43 -4.89 -11.27
C LYS A 103 -3.46 -3.94 -10.57
N GLN A 104 -2.59 -4.49 -9.73
CA GLN A 104 -1.59 -3.71 -8.98
C GLN A 104 -0.15 -4.06 -9.30
N ILE A 105 0.09 -5.17 -10.02
CA ILE A 105 1.41 -5.52 -10.56
C ILE A 105 1.28 -5.64 -12.07
N TYR A 106 2.27 -5.09 -12.79
CA TYR A 106 2.36 -5.13 -14.25
C TYR A 106 3.76 -5.60 -14.66
N ASN A 107 3.85 -6.41 -15.72
CA ASN A 107 5.11 -6.62 -16.41
C ASN A 107 5.46 -5.38 -17.26
N PRO A 108 6.75 -5.09 -17.52
CA PRO A 108 7.15 -4.09 -18.52
C PRO A 108 6.45 -4.34 -19.87
N GLY A 109 6.06 -3.27 -20.57
CA GLY A 109 5.30 -3.35 -21.82
C GLY A 109 3.78 -3.55 -21.67
N GLN A 110 3.25 -3.88 -20.48
CA GLN A 110 1.80 -4.05 -20.30
C GLN A 110 1.04 -2.72 -20.25
N THR A 111 -0.26 -2.78 -20.51
CA THR A 111 -1.16 -1.61 -20.40
C THR A 111 -1.83 -1.56 -19.04
N VAL A 112 -1.65 -0.45 -18.33
CA VAL A 112 -2.34 -0.09 -17.09
C VAL A 112 -3.72 0.44 -17.45
N GLN A 113 -4.78 -0.18 -16.93
CA GLN A 113 -6.15 0.26 -17.12
C GLN A 113 -6.68 0.83 -15.80
N PHE A 114 -7.25 2.04 -15.82
CA PHE A 114 -7.71 2.68 -14.59
C PHE A 114 -8.99 3.49 -14.76
N ARG A 115 -9.71 3.63 -13.65
CA ARG A 115 -10.96 4.39 -13.54
C ARG A 115 -10.87 5.34 -12.37
N ILE A 116 -11.43 6.53 -12.57
CA ILE A 116 -11.53 7.58 -11.56
C ILE A 116 -13.00 7.97 -11.45
N PHE A 117 -13.50 8.04 -10.22
CA PHE A 117 -14.84 8.55 -9.92
C PHE A 117 -14.88 9.27 -8.58
N THR A 118 -15.76 10.25 -8.46
CA THR A 118 -15.87 11.15 -7.31
C THR A 118 -17.28 11.12 -6.76
N VAL A 119 -17.41 10.93 -5.44
CA VAL A 119 -18.71 10.83 -4.74
C VAL A 119 -18.77 11.68 -3.48
N ASP A 120 -19.95 12.19 -3.13
CA ASP A 120 -20.16 12.90 -1.86
C ASP A 120 -20.22 11.94 -0.65
N LEU A 121 -20.42 12.49 0.56
CA LEU A 121 -20.57 11.72 1.80
C LEU A 121 -21.82 10.83 1.85
N ASN A 122 -22.78 11.02 0.93
CA ASN A 122 -23.94 10.16 0.70
C ASN A 122 -23.73 9.22 -0.50
N PHE A 123 -22.49 9.10 -0.97
CA PHE A 123 -22.05 8.32 -2.12
C PHE A 123 -22.66 8.73 -3.47
N LYS A 124 -23.22 9.94 -3.61
CA LYS A 124 -23.76 10.44 -4.88
C LYS A 124 -22.64 10.99 -5.77
N PRO A 125 -22.68 10.75 -7.11
CA PRO A 125 -21.63 11.23 -8.01
C PRO A 125 -21.56 12.76 -8.01
N VAL A 126 -20.33 13.29 -8.07
CA VAL A 126 -20.04 14.73 -8.18
C VAL A 126 -19.18 14.96 -9.41
N ASP A 127 -19.62 15.87 -10.29
CA ASP A 127 -18.90 16.24 -11.51
C ASP A 127 -17.91 17.38 -11.17
N GLU A 128 -16.64 17.06 -10.95
CA GLU A 128 -15.57 18.05 -10.78
C GLU A 128 -14.67 18.10 -12.03
N THR A 129 -14.51 19.29 -12.60
CA THR A 129 -13.57 19.53 -13.70
C THR A 129 -12.14 19.67 -13.18
N ASP A 130 -11.28 18.71 -13.51
CA ASP A 130 -9.84 18.64 -13.18
C ASP A 130 -9.05 19.78 -13.85
N ASN A 131 -8.07 20.35 -13.14
CA ASN A 131 -7.18 21.40 -13.66
C ASN A 131 -5.71 21.26 -13.18
N ARG A 132 -4.95 20.44 -13.92
CA ARG A 132 -3.47 20.44 -14.09
C ARG A 132 -2.62 19.90 -12.92
N ILE A 133 -1.71 18.95 -13.22
CA ILE A 133 -0.21 19.06 -13.13
C ILE A 133 0.52 17.77 -13.63
N ASN A 134 1.82 17.91 -13.93
CA ASN A 134 2.72 17.09 -14.78
C ASN A 134 2.91 15.60 -14.42
N ARG A 135 3.12 14.74 -15.44
CA ARG A 135 3.39 13.28 -15.33
C ARG A 135 4.16 12.71 -16.54
N ILE A 136 4.56 11.44 -16.43
CA ILE A 136 5.07 10.58 -17.53
C ILE A 136 4.09 10.55 -18.73
N ASN A 137 2.79 10.57 -18.46
CA ASN A 137 1.74 10.78 -19.46
C ASN A 137 0.58 11.57 -18.82
N GLN A 138 -0.02 12.49 -19.56
CA GLN A 138 -0.95 13.50 -19.01
C GLN A 138 -2.22 13.61 -19.84
N TRP A 139 -3.37 13.63 -19.15
CA TRP A 139 -4.68 13.96 -19.71
C TRP A 139 -5.14 15.28 -19.10
N ILE A 140 -5.65 16.19 -19.92
CA ILE A 140 -6.14 17.52 -19.52
C ILE A 140 -7.58 17.62 -20.01
N ASN A 141 -8.50 18.12 -19.17
CA ASN A 141 -9.93 18.26 -19.47
C ASN A 141 -10.57 16.93 -19.96
N ALA A 142 -10.20 15.80 -19.36
CA ALA A 142 -10.74 14.51 -19.72
C ALA A 142 -12.22 14.40 -19.31
N THR A 143 -13.11 14.31 -20.29
CA THR A 143 -14.57 14.26 -20.05
C THR A 143 -14.99 12.90 -19.52
N SER A 144 -15.63 12.90 -18.34
CA SER A 144 -16.22 11.73 -17.71
C SER A 144 -17.43 11.21 -18.50
N THR A 145 -17.58 9.88 -18.63
CA THR A 145 -18.73 9.27 -19.32
C THR A 145 -20.02 9.59 -18.55
N HIS A 146 -20.91 10.35 -19.18
CA HIS A 146 -22.15 10.88 -18.59
C HIS A 146 -21.95 11.61 -17.24
N GLY A 147 -20.76 12.22 -17.01
CA GLY A 147 -20.43 12.90 -15.75
C GLY A 147 -20.28 11.98 -14.53
N LYS A 148 -20.09 10.66 -14.73
CA LYS A 148 -20.07 9.66 -13.64
C LYS A 148 -18.74 8.94 -13.46
N ILE A 149 -18.16 8.37 -14.53
CA ILE A 149 -16.91 7.59 -14.46
C ILE A 149 -15.97 8.02 -15.59
N LEU A 150 -14.73 8.35 -15.23
CA LEU A 150 -13.62 8.54 -16.17
C LEU A 150 -12.83 7.23 -16.29
N GLN A 151 -12.70 6.68 -17.50
CA GLN A 151 -11.90 5.49 -17.79
C GLN A 151 -10.73 5.86 -18.72
N LEU A 152 -9.51 5.47 -18.34
CA LEU A 152 -8.26 5.79 -19.05
C LEU A 152 -7.31 4.58 -19.07
N SER A 153 -6.36 4.59 -20.00
CA SER A 153 -5.39 3.51 -20.21
C SER A 153 -3.99 4.03 -20.55
N HIS A 154 -2.94 3.36 -20.09
CA HIS A 154 -1.55 3.71 -20.40
C HIS A 154 -0.68 2.48 -20.65
N THR A 155 -0.14 2.33 -21.86
CA THR A 155 0.84 1.30 -22.20
C THR A 155 2.22 1.68 -21.67
N LEU A 156 2.78 0.83 -20.81
CA LEU A 156 4.15 0.95 -20.32
C LEU A 156 5.13 0.66 -21.46
N ASN A 157 6.33 1.26 -21.41
CA ASN A 157 7.42 0.88 -22.30
C ASN A 157 7.85 -0.59 -22.00
N PRO A 158 8.13 -1.45 -23.00
CA PRO A 158 8.76 -2.77 -22.78
C PRO A 158 10.07 -2.76 -21.98
N GLU A 159 10.74 -1.61 -21.91
CA GLU A 159 11.95 -1.34 -21.11
C GLU A 159 11.66 -0.39 -19.92
N ALA A 160 10.39 -0.31 -19.48
CA ALA A 160 10.01 0.43 -18.28
C ALA A 160 10.78 -0.10 -17.05
N LEU A 161 11.32 0.83 -16.26
CA LEU A 161 12.08 0.51 -15.04
C LEU A 161 11.22 -0.31 -14.07
N VAL A 162 11.80 -1.35 -13.49
CA VAL A 162 11.17 -2.14 -12.42
C VAL A 162 11.14 -1.31 -11.14
N GLY A 163 9.97 -1.13 -10.53
CA GLY A 163 9.79 -0.24 -9.39
C GLY A 163 8.33 0.03 -9.03
N SER A 164 8.11 1.03 -8.18
CA SER A 164 6.78 1.54 -7.80
C SER A 164 6.45 2.78 -8.63
N TYR A 165 5.28 2.79 -9.26
CA TYR A 165 4.76 3.89 -10.07
C TYR A 165 3.53 4.45 -9.39
N GLU A 166 3.28 5.76 -9.51
CA GLU A 166 2.16 6.41 -8.83
C GLU A 166 1.25 7.14 -9.81
N ILE A 167 -0.03 6.77 -9.79
CA ILE A 167 -1.10 7.50 -10.46
C ILE A 167 -1.55 8.59 -9.48
N PHE A 168 -1.11 9.82 -9.74
CA PHE A 168 -1.67 11.01 -9.10
C PHE A 168 -3.02 11.35 -9.73
N VAL A 169 -3.89 12.02 -8.97
CA VAL A 169 -5.11 12.70 -9.45
C VAL A 169 -5.23 13.99 -8.64
N GLU A 170 -5.44 15.12 -9.31
CA GLU A 170 -5.56 16.43 -8.68
C GLU A 170 -6.94 16.98 -9.02
N THR A 171 -7.78 17.15 -8.01
CA THR A 171 -9.11 17.76 -8.16
C THR A 171 -9.08 19.17 -7.60
N SER A 172 -10.15 19.93 -7.77
CA SER A 172 -10.24 21.34 -7.37
C SER A 172 -9.91 21.63 -5.89
N LYS A 173 -9.94 20.60 -5.02
CA LYS A 173 -9.78 20.70 -3.55
C LYS A 173 -8.77 19.74 -2.92
N GLN A 174 -8.26 18.74 -3.65
CA GLN A 174 -7.44 17.66 -3.08
C GLN A 174 -6.60 16.94 -4.14
N THR A 175 -5.45 16.42 -3.69
CA THR A 175 -4.59 15.50 -4.43
C THR A 175 -4.71 14.09 -3.87
N ILE A 176 -4.83 13.09 -4.74
CA ILE A 176 -4.95 11.67 -4.38
C ILE A 176 -3.92 10.87 -5.16
N THR A 177 -3.31 9.88 -4.52
CA THR A 177 -2.29 9.01 -5.11
C THR A 177 -2.72 7.54 -5.08
N LYS A 178 -2.33 6.80 -6.11
CA LYS A 178 -2.54 5.36 -6.23
C LYS A 178 -1.28 4.70 -6.76
N THR A 179 -0.57 4.00 -5.88
CA THR A 179 0.64 3.24 -6.24
C THR A 179 0.28 1.94 -6.97
N ILE A 180 1.06 1.62 -8.00
CA ILE A 180 1.13 0.33 -8.71
C ILE A 180 2.59 -0.12 -8.76
N HIS A 181 2.85 -1.41 -9.00
CA HIS A 181 4.20 -1.95 -9.10
C HIS A 181 4.47 -2.49 -10.51
N VAL A 182 5.62 -2.16 -11.08
CA VAL A 182 6.14 -2.79 -12.31
C VAL A 182 7.23 -3.75 -11.92
N LYS A 183 7.06 -5.04 -12.21
CA LYS A 183 7.97 -6.13 -11.83
C LYS A 183 7.96 -7.19 -12.91
N GLU A 184 9.06 -7.91 -13.07
CA GLU A 184 9.14 -9.06 -13.98
C GLU A 184 8.67 -10.33 -13.25
N TYR A 185 7.54 -10.91 -13.69
CA TYR A 185 6.94 -12.09 -13.07
C TYR A 185 6.28 -13.05 -14.09
N VAL A 186 6.09 -14.29 -13.65
CA VAL A 186 5.24 -15.31 -14.30
C VAL A 186 4.06 -15.60 -13.37
N LEU A 187 2.87 -15.82 -13.95
CA LEU A 187 1.67 -16.12 -13.18
C LEU A 187 1.80 -17.45 -12.39
N PRO A 188 1.40 -17.50 -11.11
CA PRO A 188 1.38 -18.74 -10.35
C PRO A 188 0.23 -19.65 -10.79
N LYS A 189 0.54 -20.93 -10.96
CA LYS A 189 -0.36 -22.00 -11.45
C LYS A 189 -1.27 -22.57 -10.36
N PHE A 190 -0.85 -22.43 -9.10
CA PHE A 190 -1.59 -22.89 -7.92
C PHE A 190 -1.46 -21.91 -6.76
N GLU A 191 -2.47 -21.91 -5.89
CA GLU A 191 -2.45 -21.20 -4.61
C GLU A 191 -2.03 -22.15 -3.49
N VAL A 192 -1.09 -21.70 -2.66
CA VAL A 192 -0.81 -22.30 -1.35
C VAL A 192 -1.66 -21.60 -0.29
N LYS A 193 -2.52 -22.33 0.43
CA LYS A 193 -3.31 -21.83 1.57
C LYS A 193 -2.77 -22.39 2.89
N LEU A 194 -2.52 -21.49 3.85
CA LEU A 194 -2.04 -21.84 5.18
C LEU A 194 -3.22 -21.95 6.16
N LEU A 195 -3.48 -23.15 6.67
CA LEU A 195 -4.50 -23.43 7.67
C LEU A 195 -3.91 -23.21 9.07
N LYS A 196 -4.23 -22.09 9.71
CA LYS A 196 -3.66 -21.68 10.99
C LYS A 196 -4.65 -20.89 11.86
N PRO A 197 -4.49 -20.88 13.19
CA PRO A 197 -5.22 -19.96 14.07
C PRO A 197 -4.72 -18.51 13.89
N LYS A 198 -5.56 -17.52 14.22
CA LYS A 198 -5.14 -16.10 14.27
C LYS A 198 -4.24 -15.79 15.47
N THR A 199 -4.45 -16.52 16.57
CA THR A 199 -3.73 -16.34 17.84
C THR A 199 -3.41 -17.71 18.40
N VAL A 200 -2.16 -17.90 18.81
CA VAL A 200 -1.62 -19.08 19.48
C VAL A 200 -1.42 -18.73 20.95
N ARG A 201 -1.77 -19.64 21.87
CA ARG A 201 -1.50 -19.43 23.29
C ARG A 201 -0.20 -20.11 23.67
N ALA A 202 0.61 -19.42 24.46
CA ALA A 202 1.86 -20.01 24.93
C ALA A 202 1.64 -21.22 25.88
N ASN A 203 0.46 -21.39 26.50
CA ASN A 203 0.17 -22.55 27.34
C ASN A 203 -0.26 -23.82 26.58
N GLU A 204 -0.36 -23.77 25.25
CA GLU A 204 -0.63 -24.94 24.40
C GLU A 204 0.68 -25.71 24.20
N GLU A 205 0.69 -27.03 24.41
CA GLU A 205 1.90 -27.86 24.27
C GLU A 205 2.34 -27.98 22.80
N GLU A 206 1.35 -28.10 21.90
CA GLU A 206 1.53 -28.22 20.46
C GLU A 206 0.48 -27.39 19.70
N VAL A 207 0.86 -26.88 18.52
CA VAL A 207 -0.06 -26.17 17.62
C VAL A 207 -0.17 -26.93 16.31
N LYS A 208 -1.41 -27.29 15.93
CA LYS A 208 -1.71 -27.89 14.64
C LYS A 208 -1.73 -26.82 13.55
N LEU A 209 -0.82 -26.92 12.59
CA LEU A 209 -0.73 -26.07 11.40
C LEU A 209 -0.89 -26.93 10.14
N GLY A 210 -1.55 -26.38 9.11
CA GLY A 210 -1.80 -27.09 7.87
C GLY A 210 -1.47 -26.27 6.63
N VAL A 211 -1.25 -26.98 5.53
CA VAL A 211 -0.91 -26.42 4.23
C VAL A 211 -1.75 -27.14 3.18
N CYS A 212 -2.43 -26.40 2.32
CA CYS A 212 -3.16 -26.94 1.18
C CYS A 212 -2.66 -26.28 -0.12
N GLY A 213 -2.35 -27.10 -1.13
CA GLY A 213 -2.07 -26.65 -2.50
C GLY A 213 -3.30 -26.89 -3.38
N ARG A 214 -3.78 -25.86 -4.07
CA ARG A 214 -4.91 -25.96 -5.00
C ARG A 214 -4.62 -25.21 -6.29
N TYR A 215 -4.80 -25.84 -7.44
CA TYR A 215 -4.70 -25.16 -8.74
C TYR A 215 -5.76 -24.06 -8.88
N THR A 216 -5.53 -23.10 -9.76
CA THR A 216 -6.44 -21.96 -10.03
C THR A 216 -7.80 -22.40 -10.60
N HIS A 217 -7.84 -23.53 -11.30
CA HIS A 217 -9.07 -24.20 -11.76
C HIS A 217 -9.70 -25.12 -10.69
N GLY A 218 -9.15 -25.15 -9.48
CA GLY A 218 -9.83 -25.71 -8.30
C GLY A 218 -9.54 -27.18 -7.94
N HIS A 219 -8.67 -27.88 -8.67
CA HIS A 219 -8.23 -29.24 -8.32
C HIS A 219 -7.06 -29.23 -7.30
N PRO A 220 -6.86 -30.30 -6.52
CA PRO A 220 -5.76 -30.39 -5.54
C PRO A 220 -4.39 -30.53 -6.22
N VAL A 221 -3.36 -29.91 -5.64
CA VAL A 221 -1.97 -30.09 -6.08
C VAL A 221 -1.38 -31.32 -5.42
N GLN A 222 -0.88 -32.26 -6.21
CA GLN A 222 -0.04 -33.37 -5.75
C GLN A 222 1.43 -32.94 -5.77
N GLY A 223 2.17 -33.22 -4.69
CA GLY A 223 3.56 -32.80 -4.54
C GLY A 223 4.10 -32.93 -3.11
N SER A 224 5.19 -32.23 -2.82
CA SER A 224 5.84 -32.22 -1.49
C SER A 224 5.75 -30.85 -0.83
N VAL A 225 5.76 -30.81 0.50
CA VAL A 225 5.64 -29.60 1.31
C VAL A 225 6.78 -29.53 2.32
N LYS A 226 7.46 -28.39 2.38
CA LYS A 226 8.35 -28.07 3.50
C LYS A 226 7.70 -26.97 4.31
N MET A 227 7.36 -27.26 5.55
CA MET A 227 6.74 -26.31 6.46
C MET A 227 7.69 -25.95 7.59
N GLY A 228 7.64 -24.70 8.04
CA GLY A 228 8.52 -24.18 9.07
C GLY A 228 7.85 -23.11 9.91
N LEU A 229 8.15 -23.10 11.20
CA LEU A 229 7.64 -22.14 12.15
C LEU A 229 8.82 -21.37 12.75
N CYS A 230 8.77 -20.05 12.62
CA CYS A 230 9.79 -19.13 13.10
C CYS A 230 9.20 -18.20 14.16
N LYS A 231 10.02 -17.80 15.13
CA LYS A 231 9.68 -16.74 16.09
C LYS A 231 10.56 -15.53 15.84
N THR A 232 9.94 -14.38 15.61
CA THR A 232 10.65 -13.15 15.23
C THR A 232 10.93 -12.30 16.48
N ILE A 233 12.21 -12.25 16.86
CA ILE A 233 12.75 -11.49 17.99
C ILE A 233 13.89 -10.63 17.43
N PRO A 234 14.04 -9.34 17.81
CA PRO A 234 15.01 -8.42 17.17
C PRO A 234 16.51 -8.78 17.25
N PHE A 235 16.91 -9.91 17.87
CA PHE A 235 18.33 -10.29 17.99
C PHE A 235 18.66 -11.80 17.84
N TYR A 236 17.68 -12.72 17.80
CA TYR A 236 17.94 -14.16 17.57
C TYR A 236 16.72 -14.84 16.94
N ALA A 237 16.93 -15.59 15.86
CA ALA A 237 15.91 -16.45 15.25
C ALA A 237 16.08 -17.91 15.74
N SER A 238 14.98 -18.54 16.15
CA SER A 238 14.89 -20.00 16.34
C SER A 238 13.98 -20.58 15.26
N GLN A 239 14.51 -21.50 14.46
CA GLN A 239 13.83 -22.07 13.30
C GLN A 239 13.63 -23.59 13.50
N TYR A 240 12.41 -24.07 13.25
CA TYR A 240 12.08 -25.49 13.16
C TYR A 240 11.46 -25.75 11.78
N GLN A 241 11.97 -26.74 11.04
CA GLN A 241 11.50 -27.11 9.70
C GLN A 241 11.19 -28.61 9.65
N THR A 242 10.07 -28.98 9.02
CA THR A 242 9.69 -30.37 8.75
C THR A 242 9.28 -30.55 7.28
N PRO A 243 9.87 -31.53 6.56
CA PRO A 243 9.42 -31.92 5.23
C PRO A 243 8.32 -33.00 5.31
N LEU A 244 7.23 -32.80 4.58
CA LEU A 244 6.07 -33.69 4.49
C LEU A 244 5.62 -33.86 3.01
N CYS A 245 4.78 -34.85 2.73
CA CYS A 245 4.15 -35.04 1.41
C CYS A 245 2.68 -34.59 1.45
N LEU A 246 2.11 -34.20 0.29
CA LEU A 246 0.68 -33.93 0.17
C LEU A 246 -0.10 -35.21 -0.07
N ASN A 247 -1.24 -35.34 0.61
CA ASN A 247 -2.19 -36.41 0.39
C ASN A 247 -3.04 -36.12 -0.87
N GLU A 248 -3.81 -37.10 -1.34
CA GLU A 248 -4.70 -37.00 -2.51
C GLU A 248 -5.70 -35.82 -2.45
N THR A 249 -6.00 -35.31 -1.25
CA THR A 249 -6.84 -34.12 -1.03
C THR A 249 -6.13 -32.79 -1.25
N GLY A 250 -4.83 -32.79 -1.59
CA GLY A 250 -4.02 -31.58 -1.77
C GLY A 250 -3.73 -30.84 -0.46
N CYS A 251 -3.89 -31.49 0.70
CA CYS A 251 -3.67 -30.91 2.02
C CYS A 251 -2.82 -31.81 2.92
N VAL A 252 -2.03 -31.19 3.80
CA VAL A 252 -1.29 -31.85 4.88
C VAL A 252 -1.31 -30.99 6.15
N SER A 253 -1.22 -31.59 7.33
CA SER A 253 -1.16 -30.87 8.61
C SER A 253 -0.28 -31.55 9.63
N GLU A 254 0.55 -30.77 10.32
CA GLU A 254 1.52 -31.23 11.30
C GLU A 254 1.31 -30.53 12.65
N MET A 255 1.80 -31.14 13.74
CA MET A 255 1.81 -30.56 15.09
C MET A 255 3.20 -29.99 15.41
N PHE A 256 3.26 -28.71 15.78
CA PHE A 256 4.51 -28.03 16.13
C PHE A 256 4.65 -27.90 17.65
N PRO A 257 5.75 -28.39 18.27
CA PRO A 257 5.96 -28.29 19.71
C PRO A 257 6.28 -26.85 20.14
N MET A 258 5.46 -26.29 21.01
CA MET A 258 5.57 -24.90 21.45
C MET A 258 6.75 -24.66 22.40
N SER A 259 7.26 -25.71 23.03
CA SER A 259 8.44 -25.69 23.92
C SER A 259 9.69 -25.08 23.27
N VAL A 260 9.84 -25.17 21.94
CA VAL A 260 10.95 -24.59 21.18
C VAL A 260 10.93 -23.05 21.18
N PHE A 261 9.74 -22.45 21.20
CA PHE A 261 9.52 -21.01 21.00
C PHE A 261 9.34 -20.23 22.31
N ILE A 262 9.16 -20.92 23.43
CA ILE A 262 8.82 -20.33 24.73
C ILE A 262 10.07 -20.28 25.63
N LYS A 263 10.75 -19.13 25.60
CA LYS A 263 11.89 -18.84 26.47
C LYS A 263 11.46 -18.00 27.69
N ARG A 264 11.85 -18.46 28.87
CA ARG A 264 11.51 -17.87 30.18
C ARG A 264 12.05 -16.44 30.38
N SER A 265 13.09 -16.06 29.64
CA SER A 265 13.74 -14.74 29.68
C SER A 265 12.98 -13.64 28.92
N GLU A 266 12.00 -13.99 28.08
CA GLU A 266 11.38 -13.05 27.12
C GLU A 266 9.98 -12.56 27.55
N MET A 267 9.57 -12.90 28.76
CA MET A 267 8.22 -12.70 29.34
C MET A 267 7.77 -11.23 29.50
N TYR A 268 8.62 -10.26 29.14
CA TYR A 268 8.32 -8.82 29.23
C TYR A 268 7.31 -8.35 28.16
N TYR A 269 7.28 -9.01 27.00
CA TYR A 269 6.39 -8.66 25.89
C TYR A 269 5.09 -9.49 25.96
N ARG A 270 3.95 -8.84 26.19
CA ARG A 270 2.63 -9.51 26.33
C ARG A 270 2.17 -10.25 25.07
N GLU A 271 2.49 -9.68 23.92
CA GLU A 271 2.20 -10.21 22.59
C GLU A 271 3.51 -10.32 21.81
N GLN A 272 3.70 -11.45 21.14
CA GLN A 272 4.84 -11.72 20.26
C GLN A 272 4.33 -12.32 18.94
N SER A 273 5.24 -12.51 17.99
CA SER A 273 4.89 -12.85 16.62
C SER A 273 5.57 -14.15 16.18
N LEU A 274 4.77 -15.04 15.59
CA LEU A 274 5.19 -16.31 15.00
C LEU A 274 4.91 -16.26 13.49
N ASP A 275 5.95 -16.49 12.69
CA ASP A 275 5.86 -16.52 11.24
C ASP A 275 5.81 -17.98 10.77
N PHE A 276 4.65 -18.39 10.24
CA PHE A 276 4.47 -19.71 9.65
C PHE A 276 4.75 -19.64 8.15
N THR A 277 5.75 -20.38 7.71
CA THR A 277 6.18 -20.45 6.31
C THR A 277 5.96 -21.86 5.78
N ALA A 278 5.42 -21.99 4.57
CA ALA A 278 5.40 -23.26 3.87
C ALA A 278 5.73 -23.08 2.39
N SER A 279 6.54 -24.00 1.86
CA SER A 279 6.80 -24.15 0.44
C SER A 279 6.20 -25.45 -0.09
N VAL A 280 5.43 -25.36 -1.17
CA VAL A 280 4.78 -26.47 -1.86
C VAL A 280 5.48 -26.66 -3.20
N THR A 281 5.99 -27.86 -3.48
CA THR A 281 6.68 -28.22 -4.72
C THR A 281 5.84 -29.20 -5.51
N GLU A 282 5.42 -28.80 -6.72
CA GLU A 282 4.68 -29.62 -7.66
C GLU A 282 5.56 -30.75 -8.22
N GLU A 283 5.02 -31.97 -8.24
CA GLU A 283 5.69 -33.13 -8.83
C GLU A 283 5.61 -33.12 -10.37
N GLY A 284 6.71 -33.52 -11.02
CA GLY A 284 6.88 -33.52 -12.49
C GLY A 284 7.45 -32.21 -13.05
N THR A 285 6.92 -31.07 -12.62
CA THR A 285 7.44 -29.74 -13.01
C THR A 285 8.59 -29.26 -12.11
N ASP A 286 8.68 -29.75 -10.87
CA ASP A 286 9.60 -29.31 -9.81
C ASP A 286 9.41 -27.83 -9.37
N ILE A 287 8.29 -27.20 -9.75
CA ILE A 287 8.00 -25.79 -9.45
C ILE A 287 7.59 -25.67 -7.97
N SER A 288 8.34 -24.87 -7.20
CA SER A 288 8.04 -24.59 -5.78
C SER A 288 7.47 -23.20 -5.55
N MET A 289 6.32 -23.09 -4.88
CA MET A 289 5.77 -21.84 -4.37
C MET A 289 5.89 -21.77 -2.84
N GLU A 290 6.35 -20.64 -2.32
CA GLU A 290 6.46 -20.37 -0.88
C GLU A 290 5.47 -19.29 -0.43
N ARG A 291 4.90 -19.45 0.76
CA ARG A 291 4.01 -18.48 1.41
C ARG A 291 4.33 -18.41 2.90
N THR A 292 4.42 -17.20 3.43
CA THR A 292 4.60 -16.91 4.86
C THR A 292 3.43 -16.10 5.36
N GLU A 293 2.88 -16.46 6.53
CA GLU A 293 1.86 -15.67 7.20
C GLU A 293 2.07 -15.62 8.72
N ASN A 294 1.71 -14.48 9.30
CA ASN A 294 1.94 -14.14 10.70
C ASN A 294 0.85 -14.69 11.64
N MET A 295 1.22 -15.00 12.89
CA MET A 295 0.32 -15.37 13.99
C MET A 295 0.74 -14.66 15.27
N ILE A 296 -0.23 -14.27 16.09
CA ILE A 296 0.04 -13.63 17.39
C ILE A 296 0.22 -14.71 18.46
N LEU A 297 1.39 -14.75 19.09
CA LEU A 297 1.65 -15.52 20.30
C LEU A 297 1.27 -14.67 21.53
N THR A 298 0.30 -15.15 22.32
CA THR A 298 -0.10 -14.48 23.57
C THR A 298 0.35 -15.28 24.80
N TYR A 299 0.89 -14.56 25.78
CA TYR A 299 1.21 -15.08 27.12
C TYR A 299 0.05 -14.93 28.12
N THR A 300 -1.10 -14.42 27.68
CA THR A 300 -2.30 -14.19 28.50
C THR A 300 -3.32 -15.33 28.29
N ILE A 301 -3.51 -16.17 29.30
CA ILE A 301 -4.38 -17.37 29.21
C ILE A 301 -5.87 -16.99 29.25
N GLY A 302 -6.22 -16.04 30.11
CA GLY A 302 -7.60 -15.65 30.39
C GLY A 302 -7.70 -14.36 31.19
N SER A 303 -8.93 -13.92 31.41
CA SER A 303 -9.26 -12.70 32.14
C SER A 303 -10.05 -13.01 33.40
N ILE A 304 -9.71 -12.35 34.50
CA ILE A 304 -10.52 -12.31 35.70
C ILE A 304 -11.52 -11.16 35.55
N LYS A 305 -12.79 -11.38 35.91
CA LYS A 305 -13.87 -10.39 35.87
C LYS A 305 -14.59 -10.35 37.21
N LEU A 306 -14.96 -9.16 37.66
CA LEU A 306 -15.76 -8.97 38.87
C LEU A 306 -17.22 -8.73 38.47
N ILE A 307 -18.10 -9.61 38.92
CA ILE A 307 -19.54 -9.68 38.59
C ILE A 307 -20.34 -9.45 39.89
N ASP A 308 -21.58 -9.00 39.77
CA ASP A 308 -22.51 -8.71 40.88
C ASP A 308 -22.03 -7.65 41.89
N LEU A 309 -20.90 -6.97 41.61
CA LEU A 309 -20.51 -5.78 42.35
C LEU A 309 -21.39 -4.59 41.95
N PRO A 310 -22.10 -3.94 42.89
CA PRO A 310 -22.84 -2.71 42.62
C PRO A 310 -21.87 -1.57 42.30
N GLU A 311 -22.35 -0.48 41.73
CA GLU A 311 -21.53 0.74 41.55
C GLU A 311 -21.40 1.54 42.86
N PHE A 312 -22.41 1.41 43.73
CA PHE A 312 -22.54 2.10 45.02
C PHE A 312 -22.72 1.10 46.18
N PHE A 313 -22.18 1.42 47.36
CA PHE A 313 -22.34 0.59 48.58
C PHE A 313 -22.76 1.40 49.81
N GLU A 314 -23.50 0.80 50.74
CA GLU A 314 -23.90 1.44 52.00
C GLU A 314 -22.87 1.19 53.10
N LYS A 315 -22.55 2.21 53.91
CA LYS A 315 -21.48 2.09 54.92
C LYS A 315 -21.85 1.07 56.00
N GLY A 316 -21.05 0.01 56.13
CA GLY A 316 -21.32 -1.09 57.07
C GLY A 316 -22.19 -2.20 56.49
N SER A 317 -22.52 -2.15 55.20
CA SER A 317 -23.07 -3.30 54.47
C SER A 317 -21.98 -4.33 54.17
N VAL A 318 -22.37 -5.61 54.17
CA VAL A 318 -21.54 -6.69 53.65
C VAL A 318 -21.95 -6.93 52.20
N ILE A 319 -21.09 -6.57 51.26
CA ILE A 319 -21.35 -6.81 49.83
C ILE A 319 -21.02 -8.28 49.54
N GLN A 320 -22.00 -9.03 49.04
CA GLN A 320 -21.77 -10.31 48.37
C GLN A 320 -21.57 -10.06 46.87
N ALA A 321 -20.51 -10.60 46.30
CA ALA A 321 -20.23 -10.47 44.87
C ALA A 321 -19.46 -11.69 44.35
N LYS A 322 -19.34 -11.80 43.02
CA LYS A 322 -18.75 -12.96 42.36
C LYS A 322 -17.52 -12.57 41.56
N VAL A 323 -16.48 -13.39 41.62
CA VAL A 323 -15.37 -13.30 40.67
C VAL A 323 -15.53 -14.41 39.62
N LYS A 324 -15.61 -14.03 38.35
CA LYS A 324 -15.61 -14.96 37.22
C LYS A 324 -14.21 -15.05 36.64
N VAL A 325 -13.71 -16.26 36.45
CA VAL A 325 -12.49 -16.54 35.69
C VAL A 325 -12.90 -17.21 34.40
N GLU A 326 -12.48 -16.63 33.28
CA GLU A 326 -12.74 -17.17 31.95
C GLU A 326 -11.47 -17.15 31.11
N PHE A 327 -11.33 -18.17 30.25
CA PHE A 327 -10.31 -18.17 29.21
C PHE A 327 -10.58 -17.05 28.20
N SER A 328 -9.60 -16.69 27.39
CA SER A 328 -9.70 -15.67 26.32
C SER A 328 -10.77 -15.92 25.23
N LYS A 329 -11.58 -16.99 25.32
CA LYS A 329 -12.76 -17.26 24.49
C LYS A 329 -14.10 -17.22 25.27
N GLY A 330 -14.11 -16.69 26.50
CA GLY A 330 -15.31 -16.57 27.34
C GLY A 330 -15.76 -17.87 28.04
N THR A 331 -15.09 -18.99 27.77
CA THR A 331 -15.35 -20.27 28.47
C THR A 331 -14.92 -20.18 29.94
N PRO A 332 -15.71 -20.70 30.89
CA PRO A 332 -15.39 -20.65 32.31
C PRO A 332 -14.14 -21.46 32.65
N PHE A 333 -13.38 -21.00 33.65
CA PHE A 333 -12.24 -21.73 34.22
C PHE A 333 -12.60 -22.25 35.61
N PRO A 334 -12.94 -23.55 35.76
CA PRO A 334 -13.35 -24.12 37.03
C PRO A 334 -12.15 -24.45 37.94
N TYR A 335 -12.40 -24.46 39.26
CA TYR A 335 -11.43 -24.81 40.30
C TYR A 335 -10.13 -23.98 40.31
N PHE A 336 -10.18 -22.76 39.77
CA PHE A 336 -9.05 -21.84 39.70
C PHE A 336 -8.92 -21.02 40.99
N LYS A 337 -7.70 -20.84 41.50
CA LYS A 337 -7.45 -20.06 42.71
C LYS A 337 -7.28 -18.56 42.41
N VAL A 338 -8.09 -17.73 43.03
CA VAL A 338 -8.08 -16.26 42.89
C VAL A 338 -7.85 -15.62 44.26
N VAL A 339 -7.03 -14.57 44.32
CA VAL A 339 -6.98 -13.67 45.48
C VAL A 339 -7.80 -12.44 45.15
N VAL A 340 -8.80 -12.14 45.99
CA VAL A 340 -9.52 -10.86 45.99
C VAL A 340 -8.96 -9.99 47.12
N GLU A 341 -8.40 -8.86 46.73
CA GLU A 341 -7.74 -7.88 47.60
C GLU A 341 -8.56 -6.59 47.66
N HIS A 342 -8.58 -6.00 48.84
CA HIS A 342 -9.33 -4.79 49.16
C HIS A 342 -8.57 -4.06 50.27
N ALA A 343 -8.32 -2.75 50.10
CA ALA A 343 -7.32 -2.02 50.87
C ALA A 343 -7.54 -1.95 52.41
N LEU A 344 -8.73 -2.34 52.88
CA LEU A 344 -9.11 -2.30 54.30
C LEU A 344 -9.50 -3.68 54.89
N SER A 345 -9.37 -4.77 54.12
CA SER A 345 -9.67 -6.12 54.59
C SER A 345 -8.55 -7.10 54.21
N ARG A 346 -8.48 -8.25 54.89
CA ARG A 346 -7.50 -9.28 54.51
C ARG A 346 -7.80 -9.80 53.09
N PRO A 347 -6.76 -10.15 52.30
CA PRO A 347 -6.94 -10.85 51.04
C PRO A 347 -7.74 -12.14 51.24
N GLN A 348 -8.73 -12.37 50.37
CA GLN A 348 -9.50 -13.61 50.35
C GLN A 348 -8.99 -14.52 49.25
N GLU A 349 -8.51 -15.71 49.61
CA GLU A 349 -8.22 -16.76 48.65
C GLU A 349 -9.49 -17.57 48.38
N LEU A 350 -9.86 -17.66 47.11
CA LEU A 350 -11.10 -18.27 46.62
C LEU A 350 -10.76 -19.33 45.58
N THR A 351 -11.64 -20.31 45.40
CA THR A 351 -11.55 -21.31 44.33
C THR A 351 -12.84 -21.30 43.54
N THR A 352 -12.77 -21.22 42.20
CA THR A 352 -13.96 -21.15 41.35
C THR A 352 -14.73 -22.47 41.27
N ASP A 353 -16.05 -22.37 41.07
CA ASP A 353 -16.97 -23.48 40.83
C ASP A 353 -16.88 -24.00 39.38
N ILE A 354 -17.77 -24.94 39.01
CA ILE A 354 -17.86 -25.49 37.65
C ILE A 354 -18.16 -24.44 36.57
N ASN A 355 -18.76 -23.29 36.94
CA ASN A 355 -19.09 -22.18 36.06
C ASN A 355 -18.01 -21.10 36.05
N GLY A 356 -16.85 -21.36 36.67
CA GLY A 356 -15.75 -20.41 36.78
C GLY A 356 -16.04 -19.24 37.72
N LEU A 357 -17.01 -19.37 38.63
CA LEU A 357 -17.44 -18.34 39.57
C LEU A 357 -16.96 -18.66 40.99
N ALA A 358 -16.51 -17.67 41.75
CA ALA A 358 -16.33 -17.78 43.20
C ALA A 358 -16.98 -16.61 43.92
N ASP A 359 -17.72 -16.91 44.98
CA ASP A 359 -18.42 -15.92 45.80
C ASP A 359 -17.49 -15.36 46.87
N PHE A 360 -17.53 -14.04 47.09
CA PHE A 360 -16.75 -13.36 48.12
C PHE A 360 -17.55 -12.28 48.83
N THR A 361 -17.12 -11.94 50.05
CA THR A 361 -17.78 -10.93 50.88
C THR A 361 -16.84 -9.77 51.20
N ILE A 362 -17.36 -8.54 51.21
CA ILE A 362 -16.58 -7.36 51.62
C ILE A 362 -17.35 -6.61 52.69
N ASP A 363 -16.74 -6.51 53.88
CA ASP A 363 -17.16 -5.57 54.91
C ASP A 363 -16.72 -4.15 54.53
N THR A 364 -17.70 -3.25 54.46
CA THR A 364 -17.52 -1.84 54.09
C THR A 364 -17.52 -0.89 55.29
N SER A 365 -17.56 -1.42 56.52
CA SER A 365 -17.64 -0.67 57.79
C SER A 365 -16.67 0.52 57.91
N LEU A 366 -15.44 0.38 57.41
CA LEU A 366 -14.38 1.39 57.47
C LEU A 366 -14.14 2.15 56.15
N ALA A 367 -14.84 1.83 55.06
CA ALA A 367 -14.54 2.34 53.72
C ALA A 367 -15.28 3.66 53.37
N ILE A 368 -14.58 4.59 52.70
CA ILE A 368 -15.15 5.84 52.14
C ILE A 368 -15.18 5.78 50.60
N ARG A 369 -14.13 5.23 49.99
CA ARG A 369 -14.02 4.84 48.59
C ARG A 369 -13.17 3.58 48.59
N THR A 370 -13.48 2.59 47.77
CA THR A 370 -12.66 1.37 47.73
C THR A 370 -12.45 0.82 46.34
N SER A 371 -11.26 0.27 46.09
CA SER A 371 -10.96 -0.48 44.87
C SER A 371 -10.79 -1.95 45.25
N ILE A 372 -11.55 -2.80 44.57
CA ILE A 372 -11.44 -4.24 44.65
C ILE A 372 -10.51 -4.66 43.53
N TYR A 373 -9.51 -5.46 43.87
CA TYR A 373 -8.53 -5.99 42.95
C TYR A 373 -8.59 -7.52 43.01
N ALA A 374 -8.81 -8.18 41.87
CA ALA A 374 -8.78 -9.63 41.80
C ALA A 374 -7.64 -10.08 40.88
N ARG A 375 -6.78 -10.96 41.41
CA ARG A 375 -5.61 -11.51 40.74
C ARG A 375 -5.55 -13.01 40.93
N ALA A 376 -4.85 -13.73 40.05
CA ALA A 376 -4.60 -15.15 40.28
C ALA A 376 -3.84 -15.35 41.61
N SER A 377 -4.24 -16.36 42.40
CA SER A 377 -3.42 -16.84 43.52
C SER A 377 -2.30 -17.69 42.94
N SER A 378 -1.11 -17.10 42.87
CA SER A 378 0.11 -17.81 42.53
C SER A 378 1.06 -17.76 43.71
N ASN A 379 1.41 -18.94 44.21
CA ASN A 379 2.45 -19.13 45.22
C ASN A 379 3.87 -19.05 44.62
N ASN A 380 4.00 -18.76 43.32
CA ASN A 380 5.27 -18.46 42.65
C ASN A 380 5.03 -17.76 41.29
N GLN A 381 4.99 -16.42 41.30
CA GLN A 381 4.99 -15.60 40.06
C GLN A 381 6.25 -15.82 39.21
N PHE A 382 7.29 -16.47 39.74
CA PHE A 382 8.55 -16.76 39.06
C PHE A 382 8.61 -18.15 38.39
N SER A 383 7.58 -19.01 38.53
CA SER A 383 7.67 -20.42 38.08
C SER A 383 7.10 -20.72 36.69
N THR A 384 6.03 -20.03 36.26
CA THR A 384 5.35 -20.30 34.97
C THR A 384 5.37 -19.07 34.07
N PRO A 385 5.58 -19.21 32.74
CA PRO A 385 5.77 -18.07 31.85
C PRO A 385 4.48 -17.37 31.38
N TYR A 386 3.31 -17.69 31.97
CA TYR A 386 2.00 -17.21 31.51
C TYR A 386 1.25 -16.45 32.61
N HIS A 387 0.36 -15.54 32.24
CA HIS A 387 -0.40 -14.73 33.21
C HIS A 387 -1.90 -14.64 32.87
N PHE A 388 -2.67 -14.19 33.86
CA PHE A 388 -4.08 -13.81 33.73
C PHE A 388 -4.21 -12.30 33.89
N ASP A 389 -5.09 -11.68 33.10
CA ASP A 389 -5.42 -10.27 33.32
C ASP A 389 -6.19 -10.12 34.64
N SER A 390 -5.74 -9.19 35.47
CA SER A 390 -6.35 -8.89 36.76
C SER A 390 -7.55 -7.95 36.62
N ALA A 391 -8.58 -8.19 37.44
CA ALA A 391 -9.74 -7.33 37.50
C ALA A 391 -9.54 -6.19 38.49
N ARG A 392 -9.94 -4.98 38.14
CA ARG A 392 -10.08 -3.87 39.08
C ARG A 392 -11.46 -3.24 38.92
N LYS A 393 -12.22 -3.15 40.01
CA LYS A 393 -13.46 -2.35 40.06
C LYS A 393 -13.43 -1.43 41.27
N THR A 394 -13.75 -0.15 41.08
CA THR A 394 -13.82 0.84 42.15
C THR A 394 -15.28 1.04 42.54
N LEU A 395 -15.59 0.86 43.83
CA LEU A 395 -16.90 1.11 44.41
C LEU A 395 -16.94 2.49 45.07
N GLN A 396 -18.04 3.20 44.89
CA GLN A 396 -18.32 4.49 45.53
C GLN A 396 -19.23 4.28 46.74
N LEU A 397 -19.08 5.10 47.79
CA LEU A 397 -20.08 5.13 48.85
C LEU A 397 -21.41 5.65 48.27
N LYS A 398 -22.50 4.91 48.48
CA LYS A 398 -23.86 5.31 48.10
C LYS A 398 -24.17 6.66 48.78
N PRO A 399 -24.72 7.65 48.04
CA PRO A 399 -25.29 8.82 48.69
C PRO A 399 -26.30 8.36 49.75
N LYS A 400 -26.44 9.09 50.87
CA LYS A 400 -27.42 8.71 51.90
C LYS A 400 -28.82 9.07 51.41
N GLU A 401 -29.37 8.22 50.57
CA GLU A 401 -30.69 8.38 49.96
C GLU A 401 -31.83 7.99 50.91
N SER A 402 -32.91 8.73 50.77
CA SER A 402 -34.24 8.41 51.28
C SER A 402 -34.72 7.06 50.72
N PRO A 403 -35.64 6.34 51.39
CA PRO A 403 -36.04 4.98 51.03
C PRO A 403 -36.99 4.88 49.80
N ALA A 404 -36.83 5.73 48.78
CA ALA A 404 -37.65 5.73 47.57
C ALA A 404 -36.96 4.98 46.41
N LYS A 405 -37.75 4.32 45.54
CA LYS A 405 -37.30 3.91 44.20
C LYS A 405 -36.83 5.15 43.42
N VAL A 406 -35.90 5.00 42.48
CA VAL A 406 -35.36 6.11 41.64
C VAL A 406 -35.81 5.92 40.19
N SER A 407 -36.20 7.02 39.53
CA SER A 407 -36.66 7.01 38.14
C SER A 407 -35.48 6.83 37.16
N GLN A 408 -35.62 5.96 36.15
CA GLN A 408 -34.55 5.62 35.19
C GLN A 408 -35.09 5.11 33.84
N LEU A 409 -34.23 5.14 32.81
CA LEU A 409 -34.46 4.56 31.48
C LEU A 409 -33.33 3.58 31.12
N VAL A 410 -33.66 2.42 30.55
CA VAL A 410 -32.69 1.38 30.15
C VAL A 410 -33.02 0.83 28.76
N ILE A 411 -32.05 0.82 27.84
CA ILE A 411 -32.20 0.27 26.48
C ILE A 411 -31.70 -1.19 26.46
N LYS A 412 -32.58 -2.14 26.10
CA LYS A 412 -32.20 -3.56 25.99
C LYS A 412 -31.18 -3.80 24.87
N ALA A 413 -30.43 -4.89 25.00
CA ALA A 413 -29.51 -5.34 23.96
C ALA A 413 -30.26 -6.00 22.79
N LEU A 414 -29.75 -5.80 21.58
CA LEU A 414 -30.12 -6.54 20.39
C LEU A 414 -28.90 -7.34 19.90
N GLU A 415 -29.14 -8.32 19.04
CA GLU A 415 -28.08 -9.03 18.32
C GLU A 415 -27.47 -8.10 17.25
N GLU A 416 -26.13 -8.08 17.15
CA GLU A 416 -25.37 -7.18 16.28
C GLU A 416 -24.41 -7.99 15.37
N PRO A 417 -24.15 -7.56 14.12
CA PRO A 417 -24.61 -6.31 13.50
C PRO A 417 -26.04 -6.39 12.97
N LEU A 418 -26.72 -5.25 12.98
CA LEU A 418 -28.05 -5.09 12.40
C LEU A 418 -27.97 -5.11 10.87
N LYS A 419 -28.84 -5.90 10.22
CA LYS A 419 -28.96 -5.95 8.77
C LYS A 419 -29.63 -4.71 8.22
N CYS A 420 -29.28 -4.32 7.00
CA CYS A 420 -29.95 -3.22 6.32
C CYS A 420 -31.33 -3.64 5.78
N GLU A 421 -32.25 -2.66 5.70
CA GLU A 421 -33.62 -2.78 5.18
C GLU A 421 -34.59 -3.65 5.99
N GLU A 422 -34.15 -4.20 7.13
CA GLU A 422 -35.03 -4.80 8.14
C GLU A 422 -35.63 -3.72 9.09
N GLU A 423 -36.86 -3.92 9.56
CA GLU A 423 -37.48 -3.12 10.63
C GLU A 423 -37.19 -3.80 11.98
N ILE A 424 -36.41 -3.14 12.84
CA ILE A 424 -36.06 -3.67 14.16
C ILE A 424 -36.96 -3.06 15.24
N SER A 425 -37.16 -3.80 16.34
CA SER A 425 -37.90 -3.32 17.51
C SER A 425 -36.97 -3.11 18.70
N VAL A 426 -36.72 -1.86 19.07
CA VAL A 426 -35.87 -1.48 20.20
C VAL A 426 -36.73 -1.36 21.46
N THR A 427 -36.49 -2.21 22.45
CA THR A 427 -37.20 -2.18 23.74
C THR A 427 -36.51 -1.27 24.75
N VAL A 428 -37.27 -0.34 25.31
CA VAL A 428 -36.85 0.58 26.38
C VAL A 428 -37.64 0.25 27.66
N GLN A 429 -36.93 -0.11 28.72
CA GLN A 429 -37.47 -0.22 30.06
C GLN A 429 -37.49 1.15 30.74
N TYR A 430 -38.60 1.49 31.39
CA TYR A 430 -38.72 2.72 32.18
C TYR A 430 -39.13 2.39 33.62
N THR A 431 -38.63 3.19 34.55
CA THR A 431 -39.04 3.21 35.96
C THR A 431 -39.34 4.66 36.33
N VAL A 432 -40.52 4.95 36.89
CA VAL A 432 -40.89 6.28 37.39
C VAL A 432 -41.41 6.14 38.82
N ALA A 433 -40.79 6.84 39.77
CA ALA A 433 -40.94 6.54 41.19
C ALA A 433 -41.22 7.77 42.07
N GLY A 434 -42.20 7.65 42.96
CA GLY A 434 -42.48 8.64 44.02
C GLY A 434 -43.32 9.85 43.59
N GLU A 435 -43.90 9.85 42.40
CA GLU A 435 -44.54 11.03 41.80
C GLU A 435 -46.08 10.90 41.72
N THR A 436 -46.80 11.49 42.67
CA THR A 436 -48.27 11.63 42.61
C THR A 436 -48.67 12.85 41.78
N ALA A 437 -48.90 12.65 40.48
CA ALA A 437 -49.52 13.65 39.61
C ALA A 437 -50.96 13.25 39.28
N GLU A 438 -51.94 14.14 39.51
CA GLU A 438 -53.37 13.86 39.37
C GLU A 438 -53.83 13.55 37.92
N SER A 439 -52.94 13.74 36.94
CA SER A 439 -53.16 13.49 35.50
C SER A 439 -52.06 12.68 34.80
N GLY A 440 -51.05 12.18 35.52
CA GLY A 440 -49.72 11.85 34.99
C GLY A 440 -49.63 10.92 33.77
N SER A 441 -49.24 11.48 32.63
CA SER A 441 -48.61 10.75 31.51
C SER A 441 -47.22 11.31 31.23
N VAL A 442 -46.27 10.44 30.86
CA VAL A 442 -44.90 10.78 30.52
C VAL A 442 -44.65 10.44 29.05
N THR A 443 -44.16 11.42 28.30
CA THR A 443 -43.78 11.24 26.89
C THR A 443 -42.33 10.76 26.81
N ILE A 444 -42.13 9.56 26.27
CA ILE A 444 -40.80 8.99 26.01
C ILE A 444 -40.46 9.25 24.54
N VAL A 445 -39.42 10.03 24.29
CA VAL A 445 -38.96 10.43 22.96
C VAL A 445 -37.68 9.68 22.62
N TYR A 446 -37.55 9.18 21.39
CA TYR A 446 -36.30 8.63 20.88
C TYR A 446 -35.80 9.37 19.64
N LEU A 447 -34.47 9.42 19.51
CA LEU A 447 -33.71 9.99 18.40
C LEU A 447 -32.69 8.97 17.92
N VAL A 448 -32.55 8.82 16.61
CA VAL A 448 -31.51 8.01 15.98
C VAL A 448 -30.55 8.94 15.25
N SER A 449 -29.29 8.93 15.66
CA SER A 449 -28.18 9.65 15.03
C SER A 449 -27.31 8.69 14.21
N SER A 450 -26.87 9.12 13.02
CA SER A 450 -25.79 8.46 12.28
C SER A 450 -25.06 9.48 11.43
N ARG A 451 -23.73 9.33 11.29
CA ARG A 451 -22.84 10.28 10.61
C ARG A 451 -22.98 11.74 11.11
N GLU A 452 -23.35 11.89 12.38
CA GLU A 452 -23.66 13.16 13.07
C GLU A 452 -24.97 13.85 12.61
N GLU A 453 -25.83 13.18 11.85
CA GLU A 453 -27.16 13.68 11.45
C GLU A 453 -28.29 12.90 12.15
N ILE A 454 -29.38 13.59 12.49
CA ILE A 454 -30.60 12.96 13.05
C ILE A 454 -31.37 12.28 11.91
N VAL A 455 -31.23 10.96 11.80
CA VAL A 455 -31.76 10.14 10.69
C VAL A 455 -33.14 9.54 10.94
N HIS A 456 -33.58 9.45 12.21
CA HIS A 456 -34.92 9.00 12.60
C HIS A 456 -35.32 9.55 13.97
N HIS A 457 -36.62 9.64 14.26
CA HIS A 457 -37.14 10.04 15.57
C HIS A 457 -38.55 9.47 15.79
N GLY A 458 -39.04 9.56 17.02
CA GLY A 458 -40.43 9.27 17.37
C GLY A 458 -40.67 9.41 18.87
N TYR A 459 -41.92 9.25 19.31
CA TYR A 459 -42.29 9.33 20.71
C TYR A 459 -43.49 8.43 21.03
N GLU A 460 -43.60 8.01 22.29
CA GLU A 460 -44.74 7.25 22.82
C GLU A 460 -45.20 7.89 24.14
N ILE A 461 -46.51 7.92 24.39
CA ILE A 461 -47.09 8.53 25.60
C ILE A 461 -47.50 7.42 26.58
N VAL A 462 -46.81 7.34 27.71
CA VAL A 462 -47.03 6.33 28.75
C VAL A 462 -47.86 6.91 29.89
N LYS A 463 -48.88 6.19 30.36
CA LYS A 463 -49.68 6.61 31.54
C LYS A 463 -49.04 6.08 32.83
N VAL A 464 -48.75 6.98 33.77
CA VAL A 464 -48.11 6.66 35.05
C VAL A 464 -49.17 6.74 36.15
N LYS A 465 -49.69 5.59 36.58
CA LYS A 465 -50.67 5.48 37.68
C LYS A 465 -50.18 4.49 38.74
N GLY A 466 -49.82 5.00 39.92
CA GLY A 466 -49.48 4.18 41.09
C GLY A 466 -48.74 4.99 42.16
N SER A 467 -48.99 4.67 43.44
CA SER A 467 -48.24 5.22 44.58
C SER A 467 -46.88 4.53 44.77
N ASP A 468 -46.80 3.25 44.39
CA ASP A 468 -45.55 2.50 44.30
C ASP A 468 -45.02 2.57 42.87
N GLY A 469 -43.75 2.94 42.71
CA GLY A 469 -43.17 3.37 41.42
C GLY A 469 -43.46 2.43 40.24
N VAL A 470 -43.94 3.02 39.15
CA VAL A 470 -44.41 2.35 37.94
C VAL A 470 -43.22 1.90 37.09
N GLU A 471 -43.22 0.62 36.73
CA GLU A 471 -42.25 -0.01 35.84
C GLU A 471 -42.97 -0.54 34.60
N GLY A 472 -42.33 -0.45 33.44
CA GLY A 472 -42.88 -0.99 32.20
C GLY A 472 -41.90 -0.93 31.03
N GLU A 473 -42.37 -1.36 29.85
CA GLU A 473 -41.57 -1.44 28.63
C GLU A 473 -42.29 -0.78 27.46
N VAL A 474 -41.56 -0.02 26.66
CA VAL A 474 -42.00 0.54 25.37
C VAL A 474 -41.16 -0.07 24.25
N MET A 475 -41.76 -0.33 23.10
CA MET A 475 -41.07 -0.87 21.92
C MET A 475 -41.16 0.12 20.77
N PHE A 476 -40.00 0.58 20.27
CA PHE A 476 -39.91 1.47 19.13
C PHE A 476 -39.50 0.70 17.87
N LYS A 477 -40.32 0.81 16.82
CA LYS A 477 -40.01 0.28 15.48
C LYS A 477 -39.07 1.25 14.75
N VAL A 478 -37.93 0.75 14.30
CA VAL A 478 -36.91 1.55 13.59
C VAL A 478 -36.55 0.85 12.27
N PRO A 479 -36.82 1.47 11.10
CA PRO A 479 -36.42 0.92 9.82
C PRO A 479 -34.92 1.20 9.57
N VAL A 480 -34.09 0.15 9.50
CA VAL A 480 -32.64 0.29 9.28
C VAL A 480 -32.37 0.64 7.82
N ARG A 481 -31.85 1.84 7.54
CA ARG A 481 -31.57 2.32 6.17
C ARG A 481 -30.06 2.44 5.91
N ALA A 482 -29.63 2.35 4.65
CA ALA A 482 -28.20 2.42 4.29
C ALA A 482 -27.49 3.70 4.75
N ARG A 483 -28.18 4.84 4.80
CA ARG A 483 -27.66 6.09 5.40
C ARG A 483 -27.25 5.97 6.88
N MET A 484 -27.74 4.95 7.59
CA MET A 484 -27.40 4.65 8.98
C MET A 484 -26.11 3.81 9.13
N ALA A 485 -25.61 3.22 8.04
CA ALA A 485 -24.36 2.45 8.05
C ALA A 485 -23.13 3.39 8.15
N PRO A 486 -22.05 3.01 8.85
CA PRO A 486 -21.80 1.70 9.47
C PRO A 486 -22.20 1.59 10.96
N LYS A 487 -22.61 2.70 11.58
CA LYS A 487 -23.04 2.75 13.00
C LYS A 487 -24.23 3.70 13.16
N MET A 488 -25.16 3.34 14.03
CA MET A 488 -26.19 4.25 14.53
C MET A 488 -26.12 4.38 16.05
N GLU A 489 -26.54 5.53 16.56
CA GLU A 489 -26.65 5.84 17.97
C GLU A 489 -28.11 6.12 18.30
N PHE A 490 -28.68 5.32 19.20
CA PHE A 490 -30.06 5.41 19.65
C PHE A 490 -30.07 6.11 21.01
N LEU A 491 -30.64 7.31 21.06
CA LEU A 491 -30.88 8.10 22.26
C LEU A 491 -32.37 8.01 22.60
N VAL A 492 -32.70 7.79 23.87
CA VAL A 492 -34.06 7.92 24.40
C VAL A 492 -34.04 8.84 25.61
N TYR A 493 -35.04 9.72 25.71
CA TYR A 493 -35.20 10.61 26.85
C TYR A 493 -36.68 10.78 27.25
N CYS A 494 -36.92 11.17 28.48
CA CYS A 494 -38.21 11.68 28.94
C CYS A 494 -38.03 12.73 30.03
N VAL A 495 -39.07 13.52 30.27
CA VAL A 495 -39.16 14.45 31.40
C VAL A 495 -40.39 14.04 32.22
N PRO A 496 -40.22 13.45 33.41
CA PRO A 496 -41.32 13.13 34.32
C PRO A 496 -41.83 14.41 35.02
N PRO A 497 -42.99 14.34 35.70
CA PRO A 497 -43.56 15.48 36.44
C PRO A 497 -42.57 16.23 37.35
N SER A 498 -41.57 15.55 37.92
CA SER A 498 -40.47 16.13 38.73
C SER A 498 -39.45 17.00 37.99
N GLU A 499 -39.61 17.21 36.67
CA GLU A 499 -38.80 18.13 35.85
C GLU A 499 -37.31 17.73 35.71
N THR A 500 -37.01 16.47 36.03
CA THR A 500 -35.66 15.87 35.91
C THR A 500 -35.50 15.18 34.55
N VAL A 501 -34.57 15.63 33.70
CA VAL A 501 -34.36 14.95 32.40
C VAL A 501 -33.77 13.57 32.64
N LEU A 502 -34.50 12.52 32.24
CA LEU A 502 -34.00 11.15 32.20
C LEU A 502 -33.57 10.84 30.76
N ALA A 503 -32.35 10.38 30.55
CA ALA A 503 -31.89 9.98 29.23
C ALA A 503 -30.96 8.75 29.27
N ALA A 504 -31.04 7.93 28.22
CA ALA A 504 -30.22 6.73 28.01
C ALA A 504 -29.80 6.65 26.54
N SER A 505 -28.63 6.08 26.26
CA SER A 505 -28.13 5.95 24.89
C SER A 505 -27.42 4.62 24.63
N ARG A 506 -27.42 4.18 23.37
CA ARG A 506 -26.73 2.96 22.92
C ARG A 506 -26.31 3.06 21.46
N THR A 507 -25.06 2.67 21.17
CA THR A 507 -24.55 2.55 19.80
C THR A 507 -24.73 1.11 19.28
N PHE A 508 -25.33 0.95 18.10
CA PHE A 508 -25.46 -0.33 17.40
C PHE A 508 -24.58 -0.35 16.13
N GLN A 509 -23.94 -1.49 15.84
CA GLN A 509 -23.28 -1.72 14.55
C GLN A 509 -24.30 -2.12 13.47
N ILE A 510 -24.13 -1.57 12.26
CA ILE A 510 -24.97 -1.89 11.10
C ILE A 510 -24.08 -2.44 9.98
N GLU A 511 -24.63 -3.36 9.19
CA GLU A 511 -24.01 -3.86 7.97
C GLU A 511 -23.58 -2.73 7.01
N LYS A 512 -22.41 -2.87 6.37
CA LYS A 512 -21.85 -1.86 5.45
C LYS A 512 -22.56 -1.93 4.07
N CYS A 513 -23.78 -1.43 4.01
CA CYS A 513 -24.63 -1.52 2.83
C CYS A 513 -24.74 -0.19 2.05
N PHE A 514 -25.17 -0.29 0.79
CA PHE A 514 -25.38 0.84 -0.13
C PHE A 514 -26.87 0.98 -0.54
N GLU A 515 -27.28 2.19 -0.94
CA GLU A 515 -28.65 2.46 -1.44
C GLU A 515 -28.87 1.93 -2.86
N ASN A 516 -27.85 1.98 -3.73
CA ASN A 516 -27.88 1.33 -5.03
C ASN A 516 -27.51 -0.16 -4.85
N LYS A 517 -28.48 -1.06 -5.04
CA LYS A 517 -28.23 -2.50 -5.02
C LYS A 517 -27.64 -2.93 -6.35
N VAL A 518 -26.53 -3.65 -6.33
CA VAL A 518 -25.90 -4.20 -7.53
C VAL A 518 -25.72 -5.71 -7.32
N SER A 519 -26.10 -6.50 -8.31
CA SER A 519 -25.79 -7.94 -8.36
C SER A 519 -25.24 -8.33 -9.72
N LEU A 520 -24.36 -9.32 -9.70
CA LEU A 520 -23.60 -9.79 -10.85
C LEU A 520 -23.59 -11.32 -10.85
N ARG A 521 -23.80 -11.95 -12.01
CA ARG A 521 -23.67 -13.41 -12.17
C ARG A 521 -23.35 -13.81 -13.60
N PHE A 522 -22.53 -14.84 -13.78
CA PHE A 522 -22.40 -15.54 -15.07
C PHE A 522 -23.53 -16.56 -15.23
N SER A 523 -23.83 -16.91 -16.48
CA SER A 523 -24.88 -17.86 -16.83
C SER A 523 -24.46 -18.61 -18.10
N PRO A 524 -23.77 -19.77 -18.00
CA PRO A 524 -23.47 -20.57 -16.80
C PRO A 524 -22.27 -20.08 -15.96
N THR A 525 -22.11 -20.57 -14.73
CA THR A 525 -20.98 -20.26 -13.81
C THR A 525 -19.72 -21.08 -14.05
N THR A 526 -19.75 -22.01 -15.00
CA THR A 526 -18.63 -22.83 -15.45
C THR A 526 -18.64 -22.87 -16.98
N ALA A 527 -17.49 -22.77 -17.62
CA ALA A 527 -17.37 -22.77 -19.07
C ALA A 527 -16.07 -23.47 -19.53
N VAL A 528 -15.99 -23.83 -20.81
CA VAL A 528 -14.75 -24.26 -21.46
C VAL A 528 -14.03 -23.07 -22.12
N PRO A 529 -12.70 -23.15 -22.33
CA PRO A 529 -11.94 -22.24 -23.17
C PRO A 529 -12.62 -21.93 -24.51
N GLY A 530 -12.79 -20.64 -24.83
CA GLY A 530 -13.40 -20.16 -26.08
C GLY A 530 -14.94 -20.18 -26.15
N GLU A 531 -15.65 -20.65 -25.12
CA GLU A 531 -17.13 -20.72 -25.09
C GLU A 531 -17.77 -19.31 -25.03
N GLU A 532 -18.96 -19.14 -25.62
CA GLU A 532 -19.77 -17.93 -25.41
C GLU A 532 -20.53 -18.03 -24.07
N ASN A 533 -20.42 -17.01 -23.23
CA ASN A 533 -21.12 -16.91 -21.94
C ASN A 533 -21.81 -15.54 -21.82
N THR A 534 -22.76 -15.41 -20.89
CA THR A 534 -23.48 -14.15 -20.64
C THR A 534 -23.29 -13.69 -19.20
N LEU A 535 -22.72 -12.49 -19.04
CA LEU A 535 -22.64 -11.80 -17.76
C LEU A 535 -23.93 -11.01 -17.52
N GLN A 536 -24.70 -11.41 -16.51
CA GLN A 536 -25.96 -10.77 -16.14
C GLN A 536 -25.73 -9.79 -14.98
N ILE A 537 -26.24 -8.57 -15.16
CA ILE A 537 -26.03 -7.43 -14.26
C ILE A 537 -27.40 -6.87 -13.89
N SER A 538 -27.61 -6.57 -12.61
CA SER A 538 -28.82 -5.88 -12.12
C SER A 538 -28.42 -4.72 -11.22
N ALA A 539 -28.96 -3.53 -11.47
CA ALA A 539 -28.74 -2.32 -10.69
C ALA A 539 -29.88 -1.30 -10.91
N GLN A 540 -29.88 -0.17 -10.20
CA GLN A 540 -30.89 0.89 -10.40
C GLN A 540 -30.90 1.36 -11.89
N PRO A 541 -32.08 1.51 -12.55
CA PRO A 541 -32.18 2.09 -13.89
C PRO A 541 -31.43 3.43 -14.03
N GLY A 542 -30.75 3.63 -15.16
CA GLY A 542 -29.89 4.79 -15.40
C GLY A 542 -28.56 4.79 -14.62
N SER A 543 -28.20 3.68 -13.97
CA SER A 543 -26.84 3.51 -13.41
C SER A 543 -25.81 3.36 -14.53
N LEU A 544 -24.62 3.91 -14.32
CA LEU A 544 -23.42 3.55 -15.09
C LEU A 544 -22.56 2.60 -14.24
N CYS A 545 -22.29 1.41 -14.75
CA CYS A 545 -21.58 0.34 -14.04
C CYS A 545 -20.19 0.12 -14.62
N GLY A 546 -19.16 0.17 -13.78
CA GLY A 546 -17.80 -0.24 -14.12
C GLY A 546 -17.60 -1.72 -13.81
N LEU A 547 -17.35 -2.51 -14.86
CA LEU A 547 -17.13 -3.96 -14.76
C LEU A 547 -15.64 -4.29 -14.86
N SER A 548 -15.20 -5.28 -14.11
CA SER A 548 -13.86 -5.85 -14.27
C SER A 548 -13.85 -7.35 -14.00
N ALA A 549 -13.01 -8.10 -14.73
CA ALA A 549 -12.75 -9.51 -14.50
C ALA A 549 -11.24 -9.77 -14.59
N VAL A 550 -10.67 -10.35 -13.54
CA VAL A 550 -9.22 -10.53 -13.36
C VAL A 550 -8.94 -11.99 -12.99
N ASP A 551 -7.85 -12.54 -13.53
CA ASP A 551 -7.42 -13.91 -13.26
C ASP A 551 -7.06 -14.08 -11.76
N GLN A 552 -7.55 -15.15 -11.13
CA GLN A 552 -7.17 -15.53 -9.76
C GLN A 552 -5.64 -15.58 -9.60
N SER A 553 -4.87 -15.99 -10.61
CA SER A 553 -3.40 -16.01 -10.57
C SER A 553 -2.78 -14.65 -10.22
N VAL A 554 -3.35 -13.54 -10.71
CA VAL A 554 -2.91 -12.17 -10.37
C VAL A 554 -3.23 -11.85 -8.91
N ARG A 555 -4.37 -12.32 -8.40
CA ARG A 555 -4.80 -12.14 -7.00
C ARG A 555 -3.96 -12.97 -6.01
N ILE A 556 -3.37 -14.09 -6.43
CA ILE A 556 -2.41 -14.87 -5.62
C ILE A 556 -1.12 -14.08 -5.39
N LEU A 557 -0.64 -13.33 -6.40
CA LEU A 557 0.57 -12.51 -6.29
C LEU A 557 0.39 -11.30 -5.35
N GLU A 558 -0.78 -10.66 -5.35
CA GLU A 558 -1.10 -9.56 -4.43
C GLU A 558 -2.55 -9.64 -3.85
N PRO A 559 -2.74 -10.35 -2.72
CA PRO A 559 -4.05 -10.54 -2.12
C PRO A 559 -4.57 -9.28 -1.40
N GLY A 560 -5.88 -9.20 -1.22
CA GLY A 560 -6.54 -8.20 -0.36
C GLY A 560 -6.65 -6.79 -0.96
N LYS A 561 -6.41 -6.61 -2.26
CA LYS A 561 -6.26 -5.29 -2.90
C LYS A 561 -7.45 -4.77 -3.74
N HIS A 562 -8.54 -5.53 -3.91
CA HIS A 562 -9.79 -5.12 -4.60
C HIS A 562 -10.55 -3.95 -3.93
N LEU A 563 -11.47 -3.28 -4.61
CA LEU A 563 -12.38 -2.31 -4.01
C LEU A 563 -13.43 -3.04 -3.15
N ASP A 564 -13.44 -2.76 -1.84
CA ASP A 564 -14.35 -3.38 -0.87
C ASP A 564 -15.13 -2.29 -0.11
N ALA A 565 -16.33 -2.63 0.34
CA ALA A 565 -17.13 -1.82 1.24
C ALA A 565 -16.31 -1.38 2.47
N GLU A 566 -15.49 -2.25 3.08
CA GLU A 566 -14.66 -1.82 4.21
C GLU A 566 -13.65 -0.73 3.85
N LYS A 567 -13.09 -0.74 2.64
CA LYS A 567 -12.17 0.33 2.20
C LYS A 567 -12.93 1.62 1.96
N ILE A 568 -14.06 1.57 1.26
CA ILE A 568 -14.91 2.74 1.00
C ILE A 568 -15.37 3.37 2.33
N PHE A 569 -15.87 2.57 3.28
CA PHE A 569 -16.30 3.07 4.59
C PHE A 569 -15.14 3.53 5.50
N LYS A 570 -13.88 3.17 5.21
CA LYS A 570 -12.69 3.72 5.88
C LYS A 570 -12.22 5.06 5.31
N LEU A 571 -12.65 5.45 4.10
CA LEU A 571 -12.34 6.75 3.51
C LEU A 571 -13.14 7.91 4.14
N PHE A 572 -14.15 7.63 4.97
CA PHE A 572 -14.83 8.68 5.73
C PHE A 572 -13.83 9.35 6.70
N PRO A 573 -13.81 10.69 6.77
CA PRO A 573 -12.94 11.40 7.70
C PRO A 573 -13.28 11.01 9.13
N ILE A 574 -12.24 10.68 9.92
CA ILE A 574 -12.38 10.43 11.36
C ILE A 574 -12.68 11.77 12.03
N ARG A 575 -13.94 11.97 12.44
CA ARG A 575 -14.38 13.23 13.04
C ARG A 575 -14.09 13.27 14.53
N LEU A 576 -13.32 14.28 14.94
CA LEU A 576 -13.14 14.68 16.33
C LEU A 576 -14.08 15.86 16.61
N PHE A 577 -14.72 15.87 17.79
CA PHE A 577 -15.62 16.96 18.18
C PHE A 577 -14.82 18.27 18.27
N PRO A 578 -15.12 19.34 17.50
CA PRO A 578 -14.26 20.51 17.45
C PRO A 578 -14.34 21.35 18.73
N ILE A 579 -13.18 21.78 19.24
CA ILE A 579 -13.03 22.53 20.50
C ILE A 579 -13.74 23.89 20.42
N ASP A 580 -13.75 24.54 19.25
CA ASP A 580 -14.34 25.86 19.01
C ASP A 580 -15.85 25.95 19.32
N ILE A 581 -16.53 24.79 19.41
CA ILE A 581 -17.97 24.68 19.67
C ILE A 581 -18.25 24.37 21.15
N GLU A 582 -17.26 24.34 22.05
CA GLU A 582 -17.56 24.26 23.47
C GLU A 582 -18.29 25.55 23.92
N ASP A 583 -19.43 25.35 24.57
CA ASP A 583 -20.23 26.41 25.18
C ASP A 583 -19.53 26.83 26.47
N GLU A 584 -19.52 28.13 26.81
CA GLU A 584 -18.90 28.60 28.06
C GLU A 584 -19.68 28.06 29.27
N GLU A 585 -18.97 27.54 30.28
CA GLU A 585 -19.58 26.88 31.43
C GLU A 585 -19.77 27.85 32.60
N ASP A 586 -21.03 28.18 32.91
CA ASP A 586 -21.38 29.01 34.07
C ASP A 586 -21.01 28.34 35.40
N CYS A 587 -20.08 28.95 36.14
CA CYS A 587 -19.65 28.42 37.43
C CYS A 587 -20.68 28.66 38.54
N PHE A 588 -21.09 27.59 39.23
CA PHE A 588 -22.18 27.64 40.20
C PHE A 588 -21.79 28.37 41.49
N ASN A 589 -22.51 29.44 41.83
CA ASN A 589 -22.22 30.28 43.00
C ASN A 589 -22.69 29.64 44.32
N VAL A 590 -21.77 29.31 45.24
CA VAL A 590 -22.08 28.66 46.52
C VAL A 590 -21.73 29.56 47.72
N ARG A 591 -22.68 29.75 48.64
CA ARG A 591 -22.56 30.69 49.78
C ARG A 591 -21.65 30.21 50.93
N SER A 592 -21.28 28.93 51.03
CA SER A 592 -20.38 28.42 52.08
C SER A 592 -19.74 27.06 51.75
N ILE A 593 -18.46 26.87 52.10
CA ILE A 593 -17.75 25.58 52.00
C ILE A 593 -17.75 24.87 53.36
N ARG A 594 -18.30 23.65 53.45
CA ARG A 594 -18.00 22.71 54.53
C ARG A 594 -16.85 21.79 54.13
N ASN A 595 -15.62 22.24 54.43
CA ASN A 595 -14.35 21.51 54.44
C ASN A 595 -13.97 20.76 53.12
N PRO A 596 -13.06 21.30 52.28
CA PRO A 596 -12.90 20.86 50.88
C PRO A 596 -12.07 19.58 50.67
N ARG A 597 -11.61 18.89 51.73
CA ARG A 597 -10.61 17.80 51.60
C ARG A 597 -11.15 16.36 51.58
N ASN A 598 -12.46 16.10 51.71
CA ASN A 598 -12.93 14.70 51.85
C ASN A 598 -14.37 14.36 51.35
N ARG A 599 -15.00 15.17 50.49
CA ARG A 599 -16.36 14.89 49.95
C ARG A 599 -16.59 15.38 48.50
N LEU A 600 -15.81 14.89 47.54
CA LEU A 600 -15.95 15.26 46.10
C LEU A 600 -15.99 14.06 45.12
N SER A 601 -16.46 12.89 45.58
CA SER A 601 -16.70 11.70 44.73
C SER A 601 -18.18 11.28 44.63
N LEU A 602 -19.11 12.08 45.16
CA LEU A 602 -20.55 11.87 44.95
C LEU A 602 -20.96 12.45 43.59
N ILE A 603 -21.92 11.77 42.97
CA ILE A 603 -22.57 12.05 41.67
C ILE A 603 -21.63 12.04 40.44
N PHE A 604 -21.64 10.90 39.74
CA PHE A 604 -21.13 10.70 38.39
C PHE A 604 -22.17 9.85 37.62
N LEU A 605 -23.34 10.43 37.31
CA LEU A 605 -24.34 9.75 36.47
C LEU A 605 -25.27 10.78 35.79
N HIS A 606 -24.76 11.52 34.79
CA HIS A 606 -25.53 12.14 33.68
C HIS A 606 -24.65 12.84 32.62
N CYS A 607 -23.43 13.27 32.96
CA CYS A 607 -22.55 14.05 32.06
C CYS A 607 -21.80 13.24 30.97
N HIS A 608 -22.46 12.31 30.28
CA HIS A 608 -21.87 11.54 29.17
C HIS A 608 -22.77 11.39 27.93
N LEU A 609 -23.99 11.93 27.96
CA LEU A 609 -24.97 11.77 26.88
C LEU A 609 -24.77 12.77 25.73
N ASP A 610 -24.38 14.02 26.02
CA ASP A 610 -24.13 15.05 24.99
C ASP A 610 -22.83 14.80 24.20
N LYS A 611 -21.67 14.78 24.88
CA LYS A 611 -20.35 14.89 24.21
C LYS A 611 -19.96 13.70 23.32
N ASN A 612 -20.56 12.52 23.52
CA ASN A 612 -20.22 11.32 22.74
C ASN A 612 -21.07 11.13 21.47
N MET A 613 -22.24 11.80 21.33
CA MET A 613 -23.22 11.51 20.26
C MET A 613 -23.28 12.53 19.11
N GLY A 614 -22.39 13.54 19.11
CA GLY A 614 -22.41 14.60 18.09
C GLY A 614 -23.56 15.60 18.23
N LEU A 615 -24.45 15.42 19.22
CA LEU A 615 -25.66 16.23 19.43
C LEU A 615 -25.48 17.26 20.54
N LYS A 616 -26.24 18.35 20.44
CA LYS A 616 -26.39 19.40 21.45
C LYS A 616 -27.85 19.60 21.81
N VAL A 617 -28.08 20.10 23.03
CA VAL A 617 -29.41 20.45 23.55
C VAL A 617 -29.42 21.90 24.07
N ALA A 618 -30.39 22.68 23.59
CA ALA A 618 -30.78 23.97 24.17
C ALA A 618 -32.09 23.76 24.96
N THR A 619 -32.08 24.11 26.24
CA THR A 619 -33.21 23.89 27.17
C THR A 619 -33.08 24.81 28.37
N ASN A 620 -34.20 25.10 29.02
CA ASN A 620 -34.25 25.74 30.32
C ASN A 620 -34.09 24.76 31.51
N LEU A 621 -33.92 23.45 31.26
CA LEU A 621 -33.67 22.44 32.30
C LEU A 621 -32.18 22.20 32.56
N ILE A 622 -31.85 21.82 33.80
CA ILE A 622 -30.48 21.53 34.23
C ILE A 622 -30.08 20.11 33.79
N ILE A 623 -29.47 19.98 32.61
CA ILE A 623 -28.98 18.70 32.06
C ILE A 623 -27.51 18.41 32.41
N ARG A 624 -26.69 19.45 32.64
CA ARG A 624 -25.25 19.34 32.92
C ARG A 624 -24.94 19.63 34.39
N MET A 625 -23.99 18.88 34.97
CA MET A 625 -23.38 19.27 36.24
C MET A 625 -22.38 20.40 36.00
N PRO A 626 -22.29 21.41 36.89
CA PRO A 626 -21.31 22.46 36.75
C PRO A 626 -19.89 21.88 36.87
N SER A 627 -19.06 22.09 35.85
CA SER A 627 -17.63 21.74 35.86
C SER A 627 -16.85 22.56 36.89
N CYS A 628 -17.39 23.74 37.23
CA CYS A 628 -16.81 24.67 38.17
C CYS A 628 -17.76 25.22 39.22
N ILE A 629 -17.22 25.39 40.43
CA ILE A 629 -17.90 26.00 41.57
C ILE A 629 -17.23 27.33 41.88
N LYS A 630 -18.04 28.40 42.01
CA LYS A 630 -17.58 29.73 42.40
C LYS A 630 -17.94 30.00 43.86
N VAL A 631 -16.95 30.24 44.71
CA VAL A 631 -17.15 30.54 46.15
C VAL A 631 -16.40 31.81 46.49
N LYS A 632 -17.13 32.88 46.87
CA LYS A 632 -16.54 34.20 47.19
C LYS A 632 -15.50 34.62 46.14
N ASP A 633 -15.92 34.56 44.88
CA ASP A 633 -15.13 34.85 43.67
C ASP A 633 -13.96 33.92 43.29
N VAL A 634 -13.73 32.82 44.03
CA VAL A 634 -12.74 31.79 43.63
C VAL A 634 -13.41 30.65 42.86
N VAL A 635 -12.85 30.29 41.70
CA VAL A 635 -13.35 29.24 40.79
C VAL A 635 -12.50 27.97 40.89
N TYR A 636 -13.13 26.79 40.88
CA TYR A 636 -12.47 25.47 40.95
C TYR A 636 -12.94 24.56 39.80
N HIS A 637 -12.05 23.92 39.02
CA HIS A 637 -12.39 23.04 37.88
C HIS A 637 -12.11 21.54 38.14
N ARG A 638 -12.63 20.63 37.28
CA ARG A 638 -12.53 19.16 37.36
C ARG A 638 -11.98 18.55 36.05
N THR A 639 -11.13 17.51 36.11
CA THR A 639 -10.44 16.91 34.93
C THR A 639 -10.33 15.38 35.00
N GLU A 640 -10.67 14.65 33.92
CA GLU A 640 -10.25 13.23 33.68
C GLU A 640 -10.17 12.90 32.16
N MET A 641 -9.38 11.87 31.79
CA MET A 641 -9.19 11.30 30.44
C MET A 641 -9.44 9.78 30.44
N CYS A 642 -9.97 9.16 29.36
CA CYS A 642 -9.63 7.76 28.98
C CYS A 642 -10.12 7.29 27.58
N ASN A 643 -9.52 6.18 27.11
CA ASN A 643 -9.61 5.59 25.75
C ASN A 643 -10.67 4.48 25.58
N SER A 644 -10.96 4.06 24.33
CA SER A 644 -11.80 2.88 23.99
C SER A 644 -11.13 1.87 23.04
N LYS A 645 -11.59 0.60 23.04
CA LYS A 645 -11.31 -0.47 22.05
C LYS A 645 -12.52 -1.42 21.92
N LYS A 646 -12.76 -2.02 20.74
CA LYS A 646 -13.86 -2.98 20.41
C LYS A 646 -13.35 -4.24 19.66
N SER A 647 -14.16 -5.32 19.62
CA SER A 647 -13.99 -6.52 18.76
C SER A 647 -15.35 -7.18 18.37
N VAL A 648 -15.35 -8.45 17.93
CA VAL A 648 -16.06 -8.96 16.70
C VAL A 648 -16.41 -10.48 16.81
N TYR A 649 -16.98 -11.11 15.74
CA TYR A 649 -17.06 -12.58 15.37
C TYR A 649 -18.39 -13.34 15.69
N PHE A 650 -18.96 -14.30 14.90
CA PHE A 650 -18.87 -14.74 13.46
C PHE A 650 -19.90 -15.90 13.08
N SER A 651 -20.46 -15.93 11.84
CA SER A 651 -20.84 -17.05 10.90
C SER A 651 -21.46 -18.45 11.26
N PHE A 652 -22.32 -19.05 10.38
CA PHE A 652 -22.12 -20.33 9.58
C PHE A 652 -23.34 -20.77 8.65
N SER A 653 -23.26 -21.90 7.90
CA SER A 653 -23.89 -22.20 6.56
C SER A 653 -24.54 -23.62 6.33
N LEU A 654 -25.17 -23.94 5.15
CA LEU A 654 -24.80 -25.04 4.18
C LEU A 654 -25.86 -25.64 3.13
N PHE A 655 -25.34 -26.12 1.95
CA PHE A 655 -25.77 -27.21 1.00
C PHE A 655 -27.07 -27.14 0.11
N ILE A 656 -27.38 -27.93 -0.97
CA ILE A 656 -26.74 -28.72 -2.12
C ILE A 656 -27.84 -29.17 -3.16
N TYR A 657 -27.58 -29.28 -4.50
CA TYR A 657 -27.94 -30.40 -5.48
C TYR A 657 -27.81 -30.02 -7.00
N ASN A 658 -27.72 -31.00 -7.93
CA ASN A 658 -27.07 -30.89 -9.27
C ASN A 658 -27.70 -31.76 -10.42
N THR A 659 -27.57 -31.41 -11.72
CA THR A 659 -27.74 -32.32 -12.93
C THR A 659 -27.07 -31.75 -14.23
N PRO A 660 -26.69 -32.57 -15.26
CA PRO A 660 -25.75 -32.19 -16.37
C PRO A 660 -26.27 -32.36 -17.84
N LEU A 661 -25.51 -31.94 -18.89
CA LEU A 661 -25.67 -32.36 -20.34
C LEU A 661 -24.46 -32.00 -21.29
N ILE A 662 -24.12 -32.95 -22.21
CA ILE A 662 -23.57 -32.96 -23.61
C ILE A 662 -22.34 -32.09 -24.08
N PRO A 663 -21.44 -32.58 -25.00
CA PRO A 663 -20.11 -32.00 -25.31
C PRO A 663 -19.74 -31.52 -26.76
N GLU A 664 -18.72 -30.62 -26.88
CA GLU A 664 -18.06 -30.00 -28.08
C GLU A 664 -16.49 -29.84 -27.99
N GLU A 665 -15.79 -29.28 -28.99
CA GLU A 665 -14.29 -29.25 -29.15
C GLU A 665 -13.64 -27.86 -28.90
N THR A 666 -12.34 -27.76 -28.53
CA THR A 666 -11.65 -26.52 -28.06
C THR A 666 -10.21 -26.31 -28.57
N ILE A 667 -9.76 -25.04 -28.69
CA ILE A 667 -8.40 -24.62 -29.12
C ILE A 667 -7.97 -23.40 -28.28
N ARG A 668 -6.68 -23.28 -27.87
CA ARG A 668 -6.26 -22.30 -26.84
C ARG A 668 -5.09 -21.38 -27.24
N THR A 669 -5.38 -20.07 -27.35
CA THR A 669 -4.44 -19.02 -27.80
C THR A 669 -4.53 -17.70 -27.01
N PHE A 670 -5.66 -17.38 -26.37
CA PHE A 670 -5.91 -16.10 -25.71
C PHE A 670 -5.80 -16.19 -24.18
N PHE A 671 -4.65 -15.76 -23.65
CA PHE A 671 -4.32 -15.81 -22.22
C PHE A 671 -4.13 -14.40 -21.59
N PRO A 672 -5.20 -13.60 -21.44
CA PRO A 672 -5.10 -12.30 -20.78
C PRO A 672 -4.89 -12.43 -19.26
N GLU A 673 -4.43 -11.36 -18.60
CA GLU A 673 -4.44 -11.22 -17.14
C GLU A 673 -5.72 -10.52 -16.62
N THR A 674 -6.32 -9.70 -17.50
CA THR A 674 -7.56 -8.95 -17.27
C THR A 674 -8.43 -9.16 -18.51
N TRP A 675 -9.62 -9.71 -18.31
CA TRP A 675 -10.52 -10.11 -19.40
C TRP A 675 -11.56 -9.03 -19.71
N ILE A 676 -12.28 -8.56 -18.69
CA ILE A 676 -13.34 -7.55 -18.82
C ILE A 676 -12.82 -6.24 -18.21
N TRP A 677 -12.99 -5.12 -18.92
CA TRP A 677 -12.74 -3.77 -18.40
C TRP A 677 -13.66 -2.71 -19.06
N GLU A 678 -14.98 -2.92 -18.93
CA GLU A 678 -15.99 -2.15 -19.66
C GLU A 678 -16.89 -1.29 -18.77
N LEU A 679 -17.47 -0.23 -19.35
CA LEU A 679 -18.54 0.57 -18.75
C LEU A 679 -19.87 0.18 -19.40
N VAL A 680 -20.87 -0.17 -18.59
CA VAL A 680 -22.21 -0.57 -19.06
C VAL A 680 -23.26 0.34 -18.44
N GLU A 681 -24.15 0.87 -19.26
CA GLU A 681 -25.29 1.68 -18.79
C GLU A 681 -26.54 0.81 -18.64
N MET A 682 -27.25 1.00 -17.53
CA MET A 682 -28.44 0.23 -17.19
C MET A 682 -29.68 0.87 -17.81
N GLY A 683 -30.34 0.17 -18.74
CA GLY A 683 -31.61 0.59 -19.31
C GLY A 683 -32.77 0.63 -18.30
N ASP A 684 -33.96 1.03 -18.76
CA ASP A 684 -35.14 1.28 -17.93
C ASP A 684 -35.60 0.07 -17.08
N SER A 685 -35.24 -1.15 -17.51
CA SER A 685 -35.52 -2.41 -16.79
C SER A 685 -34.60 -2.64 -15.58
N GLY A 686 -33.54 -1.86 -15.40
CA GLY A 686 -32.54 -2.08 -14.34
C GLY A 686 -31.71 -3.35 -14.50
N SER A 687 -31.75 -3.99 -15.67
CA SER A 687 -30.98 -5.21 -15.97
C SER A 687 -30.29 -5.12 -17.32
N ALA A 688 -29.08 -5.67 -17.39
CA ALA A 688 -28.26 -5.73 -18.59
C ALA A 688 -27.64 -7.13 -18.74
N GLN A 689 -27.47 -7.56 -19.99
CA GLN A 689 -26.79 -8.80 -20.35
C GLN A 689 -25.62 -8.44 -21.26
N VAL A 690 -24.41 -8.80 -20.85
CA VAL A 690 -23.19 -8.59 -21.64
C VAL A 690 -22.75 -9.95 -22.18
N PRO A 691 -22.87 -10.21 -23.49
CA PRO A 691 -22.32 -11.41 -24.11
C PRO A 691 -20.79 -11.30 -24.09
N VAL A 692 -20.11 -12.37 -23.67
CA VAL A 692 -18.65 -12.40 -23.53
C VAL A 692 -18.10 -13.75 -23.98
N THR A 693 -17.01 -13.73 -24.75
CA THR A 693 -16.26 -14.95 -25.11
C THR A 693 -15.26 -15.27 -24.01
N VAL A 694 -15.31 -16.50 -23.49
CA VAL A 694 -14.50 -16.97 -22.36
C VAL A 694 -13.02 -17.13 -22.76
N PRO A 695 -12.05 -16.62 -21.98
CA PRO A 695 -10.63 -16.72 -22.34
C PRO A 695 -10.10 -18.15 -22.24
N ASP A 696 -8.97 -18.40 -22.89
CA ASP A 696 -8.41 -19.75 -22.99
C ASP A 696 -7.62 -20.19 -21.75
N THR A 697 -7.46 -19.30 -20.77
CA THR A 697 -6.84 -19.59 -19.49
C THR A 697 -7.75 -20.51 -18.65
N ILE A 698 -7.26 -21.72 -18.36
CA ILE A 698 -7.90 -22.67 -17.41
C ILE A 698 -7.62 -22.18 -15.98
N THR A 699 -8.48 -21.27 -15.51
CA THR A 699 -8.39 -20.55 -14.24
C THR A 699 -9.79 -20.20 -13.72
N SER A 700 -9.87 -19.63 -12.52
CA SER A 700 -11.08 -18.96 -12.05
C SER A 700 -10.94 -17.45 -12.27
N TRP A 701 -11.93 -16.86 -12.94
CA TRP A 701 -12.02 -15.42 -13.16
C TRP A 701 -12.85 -14.79 -12.05
N GLU A 702 -12.24 -13.89 -11.28
CA GLU A 702 -12.93 -13.12 -10.25
C GLU A 702 -13.38 -11.77 -10.81
N THR A 703 -14.67 -11.46 -10.63
CA THR A 703 -15.25 -10.19 -11.05
C THR A 703 -15.35 -9.19 -9.93
N GLU A 704 -15.23 -7.91 -10.29
CA GLU A 704 -15.42 -6.76 -9.40
C GLU A 704 -16.25 -5.73 -10.18
N ALA A 705 -17.39 -5.32 -9.62
CA ALA A 705 -18.33 -4.43 -10.28
C ALA A 705 -18.91 -3.40 -9.31
N PHE A 706 -19.02 -2.15 -9.77
CA PHE A 706 -19.64 -1.05 -9.04
C PHE A 706 -20.49 -0.20 -9.98
N CYS A 707 -21.56 0.41 -9.47
CA CYS A 707 -22.49 1.21 -10.27
C CYS A 707 -22.79 2.56 -9.62
N LEU A 708 -22.73 3.64 -10.40
CA LEU A 708 -23.08 5.00 -9.99
C LEU A 708 -24.42 5.44 -10.57
N SER A 709 -25.30 5.93 -9.69
CA SER A 709 -26.63 6.44 -10.03
C SER A 709 -26.95 7.70 -9.24
N SER A 710 -28.13 8.30 -9.45
CA SER A 710 -28.66 9.38 -8.59
C SER A 710 -28.94 8.94 -7.14
N LYS A 711 -29.10 7.63 -6.89
CA LYS A 711 -29.11 7.02 -5.54
C LYS A 711 -27.70 6.77 -4.99
N GLY A 712 -26.66 7.07 -5.76
CA GLY A 712 -25.26 6.92 -5.39
C GLY A 712 -24.61 5.60 -5.82
N LEU A 713 -23.45 5.35 -5.23
CA LEU A 713 -22.62 4.17 -5.43
C LEU A 713 -23.31 2.91 -4.90
N GLY A 714 -23.22 1.85 -5.69
CA GLY A 714 -23.50 0.47 -5.29
C GLY A 714 -22.33 -0.42 -5.66
N LEU A 715 -22.05 -1.42 -4.82
CA LEU A 715 -20.98 -2.39 -5.05
C LEU A 715 -21.60 -3.79 -5.18
N ALA A 716 -21.16 -4.57 -6.16
CA ALA A 716 -21.58 -5.96 -6.31
C ALA A 716 -20.72 -6.88 -5.44
N PRO A 717 -21.27 -7.95 -4.85
CA PRO A 717 -20.48 -9.08 -4.39
C PRO A 717 -19.69 -9.69 -5.56
N PRO A 718 -18.43 -10.13 -5.37
CA PRO A 718 -17.66 -10.78 -6.43
C PRO A 718 -18.35 -12.05 -6.94
N ALA A 719 -18.51 -12.17 -8.26
CA ALA A 719 -18.90 -13.41 -8.91
C ALA A 719 -17.67 -14.12 -9.48
N GLN A 720 -17.69 -15.45 -9.50
CA GLN A 720 -16.61 -16.28 -10.04
C GLN A 720 -17.11 -17.06 -11.26
N LEU A 721 -16.30 -17.11 -12.32
CA LEU A 721 -16.45 -18.04 -13.45
C LEU A 721 -15.27 -19.01 -13.41
N THR A 722 -15.53 -20.31 -13.27
CA THR A 722 -14.47 -21.32 -13.36
C THR A 722 -14.37 -21.84 -14.79
N VAL A 723 -13.23 -21.61 -15.43
CA VAL A 723 -12.93 -22.11 -16.78
C VAL A 723 -12.13 -23.39 -16.64
N PHE A 724 -12.70 -24.50 -17.11
CA PHE A 724 -12.10 -25.83 -16.91
C PHE A 724 -12.40 -26.78 -18.06
N GLN A 725 -11.37 -27.54 -18.46
CA GLN A 725 -11.46 -28.62 -19.42
C GLN A 725 -10.98 -29.91 -18.73
N PRO A 726 -11.69 -31.06 -18.81
CA PRO A 726 -11.29 -32.28 -18.11
C PRO A 726 -9.97 -32.92 -18.60
N PHE A 727 -9.58 -32.63 -19.83
CA PHE A 727 -8.31 -33.06 -20.45
C PHE A 727 -7.64 -31.84 -21.06
N PHE A 728 -6.41 -31.53 -20.65
CA PHE A 728 -5.67 -30.38 -21.16
C PHE A 728 -4.15 -30.54 -21.00
N LEU A 729 -3.43 -29.77 -21.80
CA LEU A 729 -1.98 -29.60 -21.85
C LEU A 729 -1.57 -28.30 -21.13
N GLU A 730 -0.41 -28.29 -20.48
CA GLU A 730 0.11 -27.08 -19.85
C GLU A 730 1.62 -26.95 -20.04
N LEU A 731 2.05 -25.80 -20.57
CA LEU A 731 3.47 -25.48 -20.76
C LEU A 731 4.06 -24.84 -19.51
N SER A 732 5.33 -25.11 -19.23
CA SER A 732 6.09 -24.44 -18.18
C SER A 732 7.26 -23.69 -18.81
N LEU A 733 7.19 -22.36 -18.79
CA LEU A 733 8.15 -21.44 -19.40
C LEU A 733 8.74 -20.48 -18.35
N PRO A 734 10.02 -20.10 -18.45
CA PRO A 734 10.58 -19.00 -17.66
C PRO A 734 10.14 -17.65 -18.23
N TYR A 735 10.30 -16.57 -17.45
CA TYR A 735 9.99 -15.20 -17.90
C TYR A 735 10.83 -14.78 -19.12
N SER A 736 12.14 -15.06 -19.10
CA SER A 736 13.02 -14.85 -20.24
C SER A 736 14.19 -15.85 -20.28
N ILE A 737 14.87 -15.90 -21.42
CA ILE A 737 16.07 -16.71 -21.68
C ILE A 737 17.04 -15.93 -22.58
N ILE A 738 18.34 -16.26 -22.58
CA ILE A 738 19.32 -15.63 -23.48
C ILE A 738 19.47 -16.46 -24.77
N ARG A 739 19.68 -15.79 -25.91
CA ARG A 739 19.87 -16.44 -27.22
C ARG A 739 20.96 -17.53 -27.18
N GLY A 740 20.63 -18.72 -27.71
CA GLY A 740 21.52 -19.87 -27.74
C GLY A 740 21.83 -20.51 -26.38
N GLU A 741 21.12 -20.17 -25.31
CA GLU A 741 20.97 -21.06 -24.14
C GLU A 741 20.03 -22.22 -24.48
N ILE A 742 20.10 -23.30 -23.71
CA ILE A 742 19.35 -24.54 -23.96
C ILE A 742 18.41 -24.78 -22.77
N PHE A 743 17.11 -24.86 -23.03
CA PHE A 743 16.07 -24.99 -22.00
C PHE A 743 15.29 -26.30 -22.16
N GLU A 744 14.95 -26.95 -21.05
CA GLU A 744 14.05 -28.11 -21.05
C GLU A 744 12.58 -27.63 -20.98
N LEU A 745 11.92 -27.56 -22.14
CA LEU A 745 10.49 -27.32 -22.25
C LEU A 745 9.74 -28.51 -21.66
N LYS A 746 9.12 -28.31 -20.50
CA LYS A 746 8.21 -29.27 -19.86
C LYS A 746 6.76 -28.94 -20.27
N ALA A 747 6.06 -29.90 -20.87
CA ALA A 747 4.62 -29.82 -21.07
C ALA A 747 3.93 -30.95 -20.30
N THR A 748 3.03 -30.60 -19.39
CA THR A 748 2.28 -31.58 -18.58
C THR A 748 0.87 -31.72 -19.15
N VAL A 749 0.47 -32.95 -19.45
CA VAL A 749 -0.92 -33.29 -19.73
C VAL A 749 -1.60 -33.74 -18.45
N PHE A 750 -2.82 -33.28 -18.21
CA PHE A 750 -3.68 -33.70 -17.12
C PHE A 750 -4.90 -34.47 -17.65
N ASN A 751 -5.29 -35.55 -16.96
CA ASN A 751 -6.55 -36.26 -17.19
C ASN A 751 -7.40 -36.27 -15.91
N TYR A 752 -8.45 -35.44 -15.88
CA TYR A 752 -9.47 -35.43 -14.83
C TYR A 752 -10.78 -36.15 -15.25
N LEU A 753 -10.76 -36.91 -16.35
CA LEU A 753 -11.85 -37.83 -16.70
C LEU A 753 -11.84 -39.03 -15.75
N SER A 754 -13.00 -39.66 -15.55
CA SER A 754 -13.13 -40.88 -14.73
C SER A 754 -12.65 -42.17 -15.42
N LYS A 755 -12.01 -42.06 -16.59
CA LYS A 755 -11.55 -43.18 -17.43
C LYS A 755 -10.13 -42.95 -17.95
N CYS A 756 -9.43 -44.04 -18.26
CA CYS A 756 -8.13 -43.95 -18.92
C CYS A 756 -8.25 -43.54 -20.40
N ILE A 757 -7.29 -42.75 -20.85
CA ILE A 757 -7.16 -42.25 -22.22
C ILE A 757 -5.74 -42.52 -22.74
N MET A 758 -5.57 -42.61 -24.05
CA MET A 758 -4.24 -42.66 -24.69
C MET A 758 -3.92 -41.27 -25.23
N VAL A 759 -2.90 -40.60 -24.69
CA VAL A 759 -2.55 -39.23 -25.09
C VAL A 759 -1.33 -39.21 -25.97
N LYS A 760 -1.41 -38.50 -27.10
CA LYS A 760 -0.33 -38.22 -28.04
C LYS A 760 -0.01 -36.73 -28.05
N VAL A 761 1.25 -36.35 -27.84
CA VAL A 761 1.66 -34.92 -27.75
C VAL A 761 2.65 -34.56 -28.87
N THR A 762 2.33 -33.51 -29.62
CA THR A 762 3.07 -33.06 -30.81
C THR A 762 3.39 -31.56 -30.73
N PRO A 763 4.67 -31.15 -30.77
CA PRO A 763 5.05 -29.74 -30.87
C PRO A 763 5.00 -29.27 -32.33
N ALA A 764 4.65 -27.99 -32.54
CA ALA A 764 4.70 -27.38 -33.87
C ALA A 764 6.14 -27.00 -34.27
N PRO A 765 6.55 -27.24 -35.53
CA PRO A 765 7.83 -26.77 -36.04
C PRO A 765 7.81 -25.24 -36.25
N SER A 766 8.93 -24.59 -35.98
CA SER A 766 9.15 -23.16 -36.23
C SER A 766 10.56 -22.92 -36.79
N SER A 767 10.76 -21.81 -37.50
CA SER A 767 12.08 -21.30 -37.89
C SER A 767 12.87 -20.70 -36.72
N ASP A 768 12.19 -20.29 -35.65
CA ASP A 768 12.75 -19.35 -34.67
C ASP A 768 13.44 -20.07 -33.50
N TYR A 769 13.16 -21.37 -33.35
CA TYR A 769 13.73 -22.25 -32.33
C TYR A 769 13.92 -23.67 -32.88
N THR A 770 14.85 -24.43 -32.28
CA THR A 770 14.95 -25.88 -32.51
C THR A 770 14.43 -26.65 -31.31
N LEU A 771 13.55 -27.64 -31.53
CA LEU A 771 13.13 -28.61 -30.53
C LEU A 771 13.74 -29.99 -30.82
N LYS A 772 14.28 -30.65 -29.78
CA LYS A 772 14.73 -32.05 -29.82
C LYS A 772 14.09 -32.81 -28.66
N ALA A 773 13.58 -34.02 -28.89
CA ALA A 773 13.04 -34.86 -27.80
C ALA A 773 14.15 -35.19 -26.77
N SER A 774 13.78 -35.29 -25.49
CA SER A 774 14.73 -35.61 -24.41
C SER A 774 14.85 -37.11 -24.11
N SER A 775 14.06 -37.97 -24.77
CA SER A 775 13.99 -39.42 -24.60
C SER A 775 13.60 -40.10 -25.92
N ASP A 776 13.83 -41.42 -26.03
CA ASP A 776 13.43 -42.23 -27.19
C ASP A 776 11.90 -42.14 -27.45
N ASP A 777 11.53 -42.29 -28.72
CA ASP A 777 10.23 -41.87 -29.28
C ASP A 777 9.00 -42.65 -28.74
N GLN A 778 8.47 -42.22 -27.60
CA GLN A 778 7.05 -42.39 -27.26
C GLN A 778 6.40 -41.04 -26.96
N TYR A 779 5.97 -40.37 -28.04
CA TYR A 779 5.06 -39.21 -27.97
C TYR A 779 3.66 -39.57 -27.46
N SER A 780 3.42 -40.85 -27.18
CA SER A 780 2.13 -41.41 -26.74
C SER A 780 2.25 -42.07 -25.36
N SER A 781 1.39 -41.74 -24.39
CA SER A 781 1.33 -42.40 -23.07
C SER A 781 -0.10 -42.69 -22.61
N CYS A 782 -0.30 -43.82 -21.91
CA CYS A 782 -1.52 -44.07 -21.15
C CYS A 782 -1.65 -43.01 -20.04
N LEU A 783 -2.87 -42.52 -19.79
CA LEU A 783 -3.15 -41.60 -18.70
C LEU A 783 -4.51 -41.92 -18.06
N CYS A 784 -4.51 -42.39 -16.83
CA CYS A 784 -5.71 -42.77 -16.08
C CYS A 784 -6.30 -41.61 -15.26
N ALA A 785 -7.38 -41.89 -14.53
CA ALA A 785 -8.19 -40.87 -13.87
C ALA A 785 -7.42 -40.14 -12.76
N ASN A 786 -7.39 -38.81 -12.82
CA ASN A 786 -6.59 -37.91 -11.97
C ASN A 786 -5.06 -38.07 -12.13
N GLU A 787 -4.58 -38.74 -13.18
CA GLU A 787 -3.16 -38.80 -13.50
C GLU A 787 -2.70 -37.63 -14.38
N ARG A 788 -1.38 -37.40 -14.39
CA ARG A 788 -0.71 -36.40 -15.23
C ARG A 788 0.61 -36.92 -15.78
N LYS A 789 0.98 -36.50 -16.98
CA LYS A 789 2.23 -36.91 -17.65
C LYS A 789 2.98 -35.69 -18.19
N THR A 790 4.21 -35.51 -17.75
CA THR A 790 5.10 -34.46 -18.27
C THR A 790 5.97 -35.00 -19.41
N PHE A 791 5.81 -34.41 -20.59
CA PHE A 791 6.65 -34.59 -21.76
C PHE A 791 7.74 -33.51 -21.80
N LYS A 792 8.90 -33.82 -22.38
CA LYS A 792 10.11 -32.99 -22.28
C LYS A 792 10.83 -32.84 -23.61
N TRP A 793 11.06 -31.60 -24.02
CA TRP A 793 11.87 -31.25 -25.19
C TRP A 793 12.98 -30.29 -24.82
N ILE A 794 14.10 -30.43 -25.52
CA ILE A 794 15.23 -29.52 -25.48
C ILE A 794 14.97 -28.41 -26.51
N LEU A 795 14.64 -27.21 -26.02
CA LEU A 795 14.43 -26.00 -26.81
C LEU A 795 15.74 -25.19 -26.88
N THR A 796 16.04 -24.64 -28.06
CA THR A 796 17.13 -23.66 -28.25
C THR A 796 16.62 -22.52 -29.12
N PRO A 797 16.61 -21.26 -28.63
CA PRO A 797 16.11 -20.12 -29.39
C PRO A 797 17.20 -19.56 -30.31
N SER A 798 16.82 -19.22 -31.54
CA SER A 798 17.70 -18.67 -32.57
C SER A 798 17.51 -17.17 -32.79
N VAL A 799 16.28 -16.66 -32.59
CA VAL A 799 15.89 -15.27 -32.83
C VAL A 799 15.78 -14.48 -31.51
N LEU A 800 15.97 -13.17 -31.55
CA LEU A 800 15.78 -12.25 -30.41
C LEU A 800 14.35 -11.69 -30.39
N GLY A 801 13.81 -11.38 -29.20
CA GLY A 801 12.47 -10.83 -29.06
C GLY A 801 11.47 -11.83 -28.48
N VAL A 802 10.24 -11.88 -29.01
CA VAL A 802 9.15 -12.72 -28.50
C VAL A 802 8.92 -13.89 -29.44
N LEU A 803 9.06 -15.12 -28.95
CA LEU A 803 8.89 -16.36 -29.71
C LEU A 803 7.62 -17.08 -29.28
N ASN A 804 6.77 -17.46 -30.24
CA ASN A 804 5.54 -18.20 -29.98
C ASN A 804 5.79 -19.71 -30.08
N ILE A 805 5.60 -20.43 -28.99
CA ILE A 805 5.79 -21.88 -28.86
C ILE A 805 4.41 -22.54 -28.87
N THR A 806 4.14 -23.40 -29.84
CA THR A 806 2.85 -24.13 -29.97
C THR A 806 3.05 -25.63 -29.76
N VAL A 807 2.22 -26.24 -28.91
CA VAL A 807 2.20 -27.69 -28.64
C VAL A 807 0.75 -28.18 -28.57
N SER A 808 0.48 -29.35 -29.14
CA SER A 808 -0.85 -29.98 -29.22
C SER A 808 -0.86 -31.35 -28.55
N ALA A 809 -1.91 -31.67 -27.80
CA ALA A 809 -2.15 -32.97 -27.20
C ALA A 809 -3.50 -33.55 -27.68
N GLU A 810 -3.49 -34.76 -28.22
CA GLU A 810 -4.66 -35.47 -28.73
C GLU A 810 -4.92 -36.74 -27.89
N ALA A 811 -6.18 -36.96 -27.53
CA ALA A 811 -6.65 -38.28 -27.09
C ALA A 811 -6.93 -39.16 -28.32
N GLU A 812 -6.11 -40.21 -28.51
CA GLU A 812 -6.12 -41.10 -29.67
C GLU A 812 -6.85 -42.41 -29.35
N ALA A 813 -7.64 -42.93 -30.29
CA ALA A 813 -8.28 -44.23 -30.15
C ALA A 813 -7.25 -45.35 -30.34
N SER A 814 -6.97 -46.15 -29.30
CA SER A 814 -5.99 -47.23 -29.34
C SER A 814 -6.59 -48.57 -28.91
N GLN A 815 -6.04 -49.67 -29.44
CA GLN A 815 -6.31 -51.04 -28.97
C GLN A 815 -5.41 -51.46 -27.82
N THR A 816 -4.45 -50.61 -27.41
CA THR A 816 -3.61 -50.84 -26.22
C THR A 816 -4.46 -50.72 -24.96
N VAL A 817 -4.45 -51.78 -24.15
CA VAL A 817 -5.12 -51.82 -22.85
C VAL A 817 -4.32 -51.00 -21.85
N CYS A 818 -4.93 -50.00 -21.22
CA CYS A 818 -4.35 -49.23 -20.12
C CYS A 818 -5.09 -49.65 -18.84
N ASP A 819 -4.35 -50.10 -17.82
CA ASP A 819 -4.86 -50.65 -16.55
C ASP A 819 -6.06 -51.62 -16.70
N ASN A 820 -5.92 -52.61 -17.56
CA ASN A 820 -6.92 -53.64 -17.88
C ASN A 820 -8.22 -53.15 -18.55
N GLU A 821 -8.36 -51.86 -18.88
CA GLU A 821 -9.49 -51.31 -19.65
C GLU A 821 -9.08 -50.84 -21.06
N ILE A 822 -10.06 -50.80 -21.97
CA ILE A 822 -9.88 -50.20 -23.31
C ILE A 822 -9.94 -48.68 -23.16
N VAL A 823 -8.95 -47.98 -23.72
CA VAL A 823 -8.90 -46.51 -23.63
C VAL A 823 -10.13 -45.85 -24.22
N SER A 824 -10.64 -44.86 -23.49
CA SER A 824 -11.74 -44.02 -23.96
C SER A 824 -11.22 -42.79 -24.68
N VAL A 825 -11.97 -42.30 -25.66
CA VAL A 825 -11.76 -40.98 -26.27
C VAL A 825 -12.87 -40.06 -25.80
N PRO A 826 -12.57 -38.89 -25.21
CA PRO A 826 -13.59 -37.95 -24.77
C PRO A 826 -14.28 -37.30 -25.96
N GLU A 827 -15.59 -37.13 -25.85
CA GLU A 827 -16.40 -36.39 -26.81
C GLU A 827 -16.25 -34.85 -26.66
N ARG A 828 -15.82 -34.35 -25.48
CA ARG A 828 -15.47 -32.92 -25.26
C ARG A 828 -13.95 -32.72 -25.32
N GLY A 829 -13.48 -31.74 -26.08
CA GLY A 829 -12.07 -31.32 -26.10
C GLY A 829 -11.07 -32.45 -26.37
N ARG A 830 -11.30 -33.28 -27.39
CA ARG A 830 -10.43 -34.42 -27.75
C ARG A 830 -8.99 -34.03 -28.04
N ILE A 831 -8.80 -32.86 -28.67
CA ILE A 831 -7.50 -32.26 -28.95
C ILE A 831 -7.45 -30.96 -28.16
N ASP A 832 -6.31 -30.67 -27.55
CA ASP A 832 -6.02 -29.40 -26.90
C ASP A 832 -4.70 -28.85 -27.43
N THR A 833 -4.71 -27.62 -27.94
CA THR A 833 -3.53 -26.98 -28.54
C THR A 833 -3.27 -25.65 -27.87
N VAL A 834 -2.06 -25.51 -27.31
CA VAL A 834 -1.62 -24.35 -26.52
C VAL A 834 -0.53 -23.61 -27.27
N THR A 835 -0.69 -22.30 -27.42
CA THR A 835 0.39 -21.40 -27.88
C THR A 835 0.76 -20.40 -26.79
N GLN A 836 2.04 -20.31 -26.43
CA GLN A 836 2.55 -19.34 -25.44
C GLN A 836 3.80 -18.62 -25.92
N SER A 837 3.97 -17.37 -25.50
CA SER A 837 5.09 -16.49 -25.87
C SER A 837 6.24 -16.55 -24.86
N LEU A 838 7.48 -16.71 -25.34
CA LEU A 838 8.71 -16.68 -24.54
C LEU A 838 9.61 -15.49 -24.97
N ARG A 839 10.11 -14.70 -24.01
CA ARG A 839 11.03 -13.58 -24.27
C ARG A 839 12.49 -14.08 -24.36
N VAL A 840 13.15 -13.76 -25.47
CA VAL A 840 14.57 -14.05 -25.71
C VAL A 840 15.38 -12.75 -25.72
N ASN A 841 16.26 -12.62 -24.74
CA ASN A 841 17.16 -11.48 -24.57
C ASN A 841 18.50 -11.72 -25.29
N ALA A 842 19.16 -10.62 -25.68
CA ALA A 842 20.50 -10.66 -26.26
C ALA A 842 21.56 -10.95 -25.20
N GLU A 843 22.63 -11.65 -25.61
CA GLU A 843 23.80 -11.92 -24.79
C GLU A 843 24.65 -10.64 -24.54
N GLY A 844 25.71 -10.75 -23.72
CA GLY A 844 26.64 -9.63 -23.48
C GLY A 844 26.11 -8.55 -22.53
N ILE A 845 26.59 -7.32 -22.71
CA ILE A 845 26.31 -6.17 -21.84
C ILE A 845 25.62 -5.09 -22.67
N GLU A 846 24.46 -4.63 -22.18
CA GLU A 846 23.75 -3.48 -22.72
C GLU A 846 24.55 -2.18 -22.53
N LYS A 847 24.57 -1.37 -23.59
CA LYS A 847 25.21 -0.06 -23.67
C LYS A 847 24.22 0.92 -24.30
N THR A 848 24.18 2.12 -23.73
CA THR A 848 23.42 3.25 -24.28
C THR A 848 24.39 4.34 -24.69
N ASN A 849 24.40 4.71 -25.97
CA ASN A 849 25.01 5.95 -26.44
C ASN A 849 23.90 6.97 -26.68
N SER A 850 24.12 8.25 -26.39
CA SER A 850 23.11 9.27 -26.71
C SER A 850 23.72 10.57 -27.21
N HIS A 851 23.00 11.20 -28.13
CA HIS A 851 23.29 12.50 -28.70
C HIS A 851 22.17 13.45 -28.29
N SER A 852 22.53 14.57 -27.65
CA SER A 852 21.58 15.53 -27.07
C SER A 852 21.82 16.94 -27.62
N TRP A 853 20.74 17.66 -27.88
CA TRP A 853 20.71 19.04 -28.36
C TRP A 853 19.73 19.88 -27.55
N LEU A 854 20.01 21.18 -27.45
CA LEU A 854 19.05 22.20 -27.02
C LEU A 854 18.83 23.17 -28.19
N LEU A 855 17.63 23.16 -28.75
CA LEU A 855 17.29 23.91 -29.96
C LEU A 855 16.32 25.03 -29.61
N CYS A 856 16.78 26.28 -29.78
CA CYS A 856 16.08 27.50 -29.41
C CYS A 856 15.72 28.34 -30.66
N PRO A 857 14.63 28.01 -31.38
CA PRO A 857 14.30 28.60 -32.69
C PRO A 857 14.09 30.12 -32.68
N LYS A 858 13.48 30.70 -31.64
CA LYS A 858 13.20 32.15 -31.55
C LYS A 858 12.52 32.72 -32.83
N TRP A 859 11.54 31.99 -33.36
CA TRP A 859 10.83 32.24 -34.63
C TRP A 859 11.64 32.02 -35.92
N GLN A 860 12.83 31.45 -35.83
CA GLN A 860 13.62 30.97 -36.97
C GLN A 860 13.56 29.43 -37.04
N ASN A 861 13.61 28.87 -38.24
CA ASN A 861 13.70 27.41 -38.41
C ASN A 861 15.14 26.98 -38.12
N LEU A 862 15.33 26.08 -37.15
CA LEU A 862 16.62 25.42 -36.92
C LEU A 862 16.61 24.03 -37.56
N LEU A 863 17.72 23.67 -38.18
CA LEU A 863 17.96 22.35 -38.75
C LEU A 863 19.29 21.81 -38.21
N GLU A 864 19.26 20.63 -37.61
CA GLU A 864 20.45 19.85 -37.24
C GLU A 864 20.45 18.53 -37.99
N GLU A 865 21.62 17.97 -38.27
CA GLU A 865 21.78 16.66 -38.90
C GLU A 865 22.66 15.75 -38.03
N VAL A 866 22.32 14.47 -37.97
CA VAL A 866 23.11 13.45 -37.27
C VAL A 866 23.13 12.14 -38.04
N ASP A 867 24.32 11.56 -38.15
CA ASP A 867 24.53 10.20 -38.64
C ASP A 867 24.52 9.25 -37.44
N LEU A 868 23.53 8.36 -37.36
CA LEU A 868 23.44 7.36 -36.31
C LEU A 868 24.00 6.02 -36.80
N GLU A 869 25.07 5.54 -36.16
CA GLU A 869 25.72 4.27 -36.46
C GLU A 869 25.91 3.42 -35.20
N PHE A 870 25.68 2.11 -35.29
CA PHE A 870 26.03 1.16 -34.24
C PHE A 870 27.51 0.76 -34.34
N PRO A 871 28.20 0.54 -33.21
CA PRO A 871 29.61 0.18 -33.23
C PRO A 871 29.84 -1.24 -33.75
N LYS A 872 30.99 -1.48 -34.40
CA LYS A 872 31.33 -2.77 -35.06
C LYS A 872 31.42 -3.97 -34.12
N ASN A 873 31.51 -3.76 -32.81
CA ASN A 873 31.50 -4.81 -31.79
C ASN A 873 30.10 -5.03 -31.17
N MET A 874 29.03 -4.51 -31.77
CA MET A 874 27.66 -4.80 -31.38
C MET A 874 27.30 -6.27 -31.67
N ILE A 875 26.49 -6.86 -30.80
CA ILE A 875 25.84 -8.15 -31.01
C ILE A 875 24.69 -8.02 -32.02
N GLU A 876 24.75 -8.79 -33.10
CA GLU A 876 23.78 -8.73 -34.20
C GLU A 876 22.34 -8.93 -33.70
N GLY A 877 21.46 -8.00 -34.11
CA GLY A 877 20.04 -7.95 -33.72
C GLY A 877 19.74 -7.28 -32.37
N SER A 878 20.74 -6.83 -31.60
CA SER A 878 20.51 -6.15 -30.31
C SER A 878 20.25 -4.65 -30.40
N GLY A 879 20.59 -4.01 -31.53
CA GLY A 879 20.52 -2.57 -31.71
C GLY A 879 19.09 -2.03 -31.80
N LYS A 880 18.79 -1.02 -30.98
CA LYS A 880 17.55 -0.22 -31.00
C LYS A 880 17.90 1.26 -30.95
N ALA A 881 16.98 2.10 -31.43
CA ALA A 881 17.17 3.55 -31.47
C ALA A 881 15.87 4.26 -31.12
N ALA A 882 15.94 5.29 -30.27
CA ALA A 882 14.78 6.11 -29.91
C ALA A 882 15.14 7.59 -29.95
N VAL A 883 14.16 8.44 -30.27
CA VAL A 883 14.25 9.89 -30.13
C VAL A 883 13.26 10.38 -29.08
N SER A 884 13.73 11.28 -28.22
CA SER A 884 12.97 11.86 -27.13
C SER A 884 13.04 13.38 -27.13
N VAL A 885 11.93 14.03 -26.78
CA VAL A 885 11.70 15.48 -26.88
C VAL A 885 11.05 15.98 -25.60
N ILE A 886 11.56 17.11 -25.07
CA ILE A 886 11.00 17.78 -23.89
C ILE A 886 11.23 19.30 -23.97
N GLY A 887 10.27 20.09 -23.48
CA GLY A 887 10.28 21.55 -23.57
C GLY A 887 11.07 22.27 -22.48
N ASP A 888 11.63 21.55 -21.51
CA ASP A 888 12.45 22.10 -20.43
C ASP A 888 13.74 21.29 -20.26
N ILE A 889 14.86 21.98 -20.07
CA ILE A 889 16.16 21.34 -19.85
C ILE A 889 16.22 20.64 -18.48
N LEU A 890 15.51 21.15 -17.48
CA LEU A 890 15.37 20.50 -16.17
C LEU A 890 14.47 19.25 -16.24
N GLY A 891 13.56 19.17 -17.21
CA GLY A 891 12.61 18.06 -17.33
C GLY A 891 13.28 16.68 -17.48
N ARG A 892 14.47 16.62 -18.10
CA ARG A 892 15.26 15.37 -18.19
C ARG A 892 15.86 14.96 -16.84
N ALA A 893 16.38 15.92 -16.07
CA ALA A 893 16.88 15.68 -14.73
C ALA A 893 15.76 15.29 -13.75
N LEU A 894 14.58 15.90 -13.89
CA LEU A 894 13.40 15.58 -13.08
C LEU A 894 12.79 14.20 -13.38
N ARG A 895 12.88 13.70 -14.62
CA ARG A 895 12.39 12.35 -14.99
C ARG A 895 13.27 11.23 -14.47
N ASN A 896 14.57 11.48 -14.35
CA ASN A 896 15.52 10.55 -13.77
C ASN A 896 15.87 10.95 -12.34
N LEU A 897 14.98 11.61 -11.56
CA LEU A 897 15.30 12.02 -10.19
C LEU A 897 15.60 10.78 -9.31
N ASP A 898 14.78 9.75 -9.46
CA ASP A 898 14.94 8.40 -8.93
C ASP A 898 16.14 7.63 -9.53
N GLY A 899 16.66 8.07 -10.69
CA GLY A 899 17.88 7.60 -11.34
C GLY A 899 19.17 8.26 -10.82
N LEU A 900 19.15 9.59 -10.69
CA LEU A 900 20.13 10.46 -10.03
C LEU A 900 20.26 10.11 -8.54
N LEU A 901 19.15 9.68 -7.95
CA LEU A 901 19.05 9.15 -6.60
C LEU A 901 19.01 7.60 -6.60
N GLN A 902 19.37 6.91 -7.68
CA GLN A 902 19.53 5.44 -7.69
C GLN A 902 20.89 5.04 -7.11
N MET A 903 21.15 5.63 -5.95
CA MET A 903 22.23 5.38 -5.03
C MET A 903 21.56 5.32 -3.65
N PRO A 904 21.82 4.28 -2.85
CA PRO A 904 20.88 3.82 -1.83
C PRO A 904 20.66 4.80 -0.68
N TYR A 905 19.40 5.20 -0.48
CA TYR A 905 18.97 6.09 0.61
C TYR A 905 19.16 5.44 1.99
N GLY A 906 19.91 6.07 2.90
CA GLY A 906 20.09 5.54 4.26
C GLY A 906 20.59 6.58 5.27
N CYS A 907 21.83 7.03 5.11
CA CYS A 907 22.46 7.96 6.05
C CYS A 907 22.32 9.43 5.59
N GLY A 908 22.18 10.35 6.56
CA GLY A 908 22.12 11.79 6.28
C GLY A 908 23.35 12.31 5.52
N GLU A 909 24.52 11.72 5.78
CA GLU A 909 25.79 12.03 5.11
C GLU A 909 25.79 11.60 3.63
N GLN A 910 25.14 10.49 3.27
CA GLN A 910 25.00 10.04 1.88
C GLN A 910 24.03 10.94 1.09
N ASN A 911 22.93 11.36 1.72
CA ASN A 911 22.01 12.35 1.14
C ASN A 911 22.65 13.74 1.00
N ILE A 912 23.60 14.10 1.87
CA ILE A 912 24.38 15.34 1.79
C ILE A 912 25.55 15.22 0.80
N ALA A 913 26.14 14.04 0.61
CA ALA A 913 27.19 13.80 -0.38
C ALA A 913 26.68 13.98 -1.82
N VAL A 914 25.44 13.54 -2.11
CA VAL A 914 24.75 13.85 -3.38
C VAL A 914 24.52 15.37 -3.54
N LEU A 915 24.52 16.14 -2.45
CA LEU A 915 24.40 17.61 -2.43
C LEU A 915 25.76 18.36 -2.41
N SER A 916 26.90 17.66 -2.43
CA SER A 916 28.24 18.25 -2.32
C SER A 916 29.00 18.22 -3.67
N PRO A 917 29.83 19.24 -3.99
CA PRO A 917 30.83 19.18 -5.06
C PRO A 917 31.88 18.09 -4.82
N ASN A 918 32.65 17.70 -5.85
CA ASN A 918 33.72 16.70 -5.70
C ASN A 918 34.87 17.26 -4.84
N ILE A 919 35.00 16.75 -3.62
CA ILE A 919 35.98 17.21 -2.62
C ILE A 919 37.44 16.87 -3.00
N TYR A 920 37.69 16.11 -4.07
CA TYR A 920 39.02 15.58 -4.45
C TYR A 920 40.17 16.60 -4.65
N ILE A 921 39.88 17.90 -4.73
CA ILE A 921 40.90 18.96 -4.75
C ILE A 921 40.78 19.76 -3.44
N LEU A 922 41.16 19.16 -2.32
CA LEU A 922 41.35 19.84 -1.03
C LEU A 922 42.71 20.56 -1.01
N ASP A 923 42.79 21.72 -1.65
CA ASP A 923 43.85 22.69 -1.38
C ASP A 923 43.28 23.90 -0.60
N ASN A 924 44.15 24.65 0.08
CA ASN A 924 43.71 25.79 0.89
C ASN A 924 43.06 26.91 0.06
N VAL A 925 43.27 26.95 -1.26
CA VAL A 925 42.76 27.98 -2.17
C VAL A 925 41.33 27.65 -2.60
N THR A 926 41.10 26.43 -3.05
CA THR A 926 39.79 25.87 -3.40
C THR A 926 38.84 25.88 -2.21
N ILE A 927 39.25 25.38 -1.03
CA ILE A 927 38.43 25.44 0.20
C ILE A 927 38.06 26.89 0.54
N THR A 928 39.01 27.83 0.45
CA THR A 928 38.73 29.25 0.72
C THR A 928 37.79 29.85 -0.33
N ALA A 929 37.91 29.47 -1.60
CA ALA A 929 37.03 29.93 -2.68
C ALA A 929 35.61 29.41 -2.50
N TYR A 930 35.46 28.14 -2.11
CA TYR A 930 34.20 27.52 -1.74
C TYR A 930 33.50 28.26 -0.59
N ILE A 931 34.15 28.37 0.56
CA ILE A 931 33.57 29.03 1.74
C ILE A 931 33.21 30.50 1.43
N THR A 932 34.07 31.21 0.69
CA THR A 932 33.80 32.60 0.30
C THR A 932 32.63 32.70 -0.68
N ALA A 933 32.50 31.77 -1.64
CA ALA A 933 31.36 31.72 -2.56
C ALA A 933 30.05 31.44 -1.82
N SER A 934 29.99 30.42 -0.96
CA SER A 934 28.79 30.08 -0.20
C SER A 934 28.34 31.22 0.73
N LEU A 935 29.26 31.94 1.36
CA LEU A 935 28.92 33.15 2.14
C LEU A 935 28.29 34.24 1.26
N LEU A 936 28.79 34.44 0.04
CA LEU A 936 28.25 35.40 -0.91
C LEU A 936 26.88 34.96 -1.48
N GLU A 937 26.66 33.67 -1.71
CA GLU A 937 25.36 33.10 -2.10
C GLU A 937 24.29 33.29 -1.01
N LEU A 938 24.69 33.21 0.27
CA LEU A 938 23.86 33.54 1.43
C LEU A 938 23.61 35.06 1.60
N ASN A 939 23.95 35.89 0.60
CA ASN A 939 23.89 37.36 0.63
C ASN A 939 24.70 38.02 1.77
N THR A 940 25.75 37.37 2.28
CA THR A 940 26.67 38.01 3.22
C THR A 940 27.38 39.18 2.54
N SER A 941 27.42 40.34 3.20
CA SER A 941 28.07 41.54 2.65
C SER A 941 29.55 41.29 2.34
N VAL A 942 30.03 41.85 1.22
CA VAL A 942 31.46 41.90 0.86
C VAL A 942 32.29 42.64 1.93
N THR A 943 31.66 43.46 2.77
CA THR A 943 32.28 44.14 3.92
C THR A 943 32.46 43.27 5.14
N ASP A 944 31.93 42.04 5.16
CA ASP A 944 32.13 41.11 6.27
C ASP A 944 33.61 40.72 6.43
N SER A 945 34.03 40.49 7.68
CA SER A 945 35.41 40.21 8.04
C SER A 945 35.92 38.90 7.42
N ALA A 946 35.09 37.86 7.32
CA ALA A 946 35.46 36.59 6.71
C ALA A 946 35.47 36.70 5.18
N VAL A 947 34.43 37.28 4.57
CA VAL A 947 34.32 37.44 3.11
C VAL A 947 35.44 38.34 2.56
N SER A 948 35.70 39.48 3.20
CA SER A 948 36.77 40.41 2.82
C SER A 948 38.16 39.75 2.89
N LYS A 949 38.44 38.99 3.97
CA LYS A 949 39.70 38.23 4.10
C LYS A 949 39.80 37.13 3.05
N GLY A 950 38.74 36.36 2.81
CA GLY A 950 38.68 35.32 1.79
C GLY A 950 38.98 35.87 0.39
N LEU A 951 38.26 36.91 -0.04
CA LEU A 951 38.52 37.59 -1.31
C LEU A 951 39.95 38.15 -1.39
N SER A 952 40.49 38.73 -0.30
CA SER A 952 41.87 39.25 -0.27
C SER A 952 42.94 38.15 -0.42
N TYR A 953 42.65 36.94 0.05
CA TYR A 953 43.51 35.76 -0.08
C TYR A 953 43.45 35.21 -1.51
N LEU A 954 42.24 35.00 -2.04
CA LEU A 954 42.01 34.49 -3.40
C LEU A 954 42.57 35.42 -4.48
N LYS A 955 42.56 36.74 -4.26
CA LYS A 955 43.11 37.73 -5.20
C LYS A 955 44.61 37.53 -5.47
N ARG A 956 45.34 36.84 -4.58
CA ARG A 956 46.76 36.48 -4.77
C ARG A 956 46.99 35.35 -5.77
N PHE A 957 45.96 34.53 -6.02
CA PHE A 957 46.02 33.35 -6.89
C PHE A 957 45.39 33.55 -8.28
N VAL A 958 44.83 34.73 -8.56
CA VAL A 958 44.23 35.12 -9.86
C VAL A 958 45.21 34.96 -11.04
N GLY A 959 46.52 35.02 -10.77
CA GLY A 959 47.59 34.82 -11.75
C GLY A 959 48.17 33.41 -11.85
N ASP A 960 47.74 32.43 -11.04
CA ASP A 960 48.25 31.05 -11.15
C ASP A 960 47.57 30.34 -12.33
N ASN A 961 48.35 29.58 -13.12
CA ASN A 961 47.91 28.87 -14.32
C ASN A 961 47.95 27.35 -14.18
N ARG A 962 48.27 26.83 -12.98
CA ARG A 962 48.44 25.38 -12.75
C ARG A 962 47.13 24.59 -12.70
N ASN A 963 46.02 25.23 -12.30
CA ASN A 963 44.75 24.56 -12.07
C ASN A 963 43.57 25.31 -12.71
N THR A 964 42.95 24.70 -13.73
CA THR A 964 41.77 25.18 -14.44
C THR A 964 40.55 25.20 -13.53
N TYR A 965 40.38 24.19 -12.68
CA TYR A 965 39.29 24.09 -11.71
C TYR A 965 39.34 25.24 -10.68
N THR A 966 40.51 25.47 -10.07
CA THR A 966 40.70 26.60 -9.14
C THR A 966 40.46 27.94 -9.85
N THR A 967 40.86 28.08 -11.13
CA THR A 967 40.60 29.29 -11.92
C THR A 967 39.10 29.51 -12.17
N ALA A 968 38.34 28.46 -12.51
CA ALA A 968 36.89 28.51 -12.72
C ALA A 968 36.14 28.87 -11.42
N LEU A 969 36.49 28.24 -10.30
CA LEU A 969 35.89 28.50 -8.99
C LEU A 969 36.15 29.95 -8.53
N ILE A 970 37.39 30.44 -8.66
CA ILE A 970 37.74 31.83 -8.34
C ILE A 970 36.97 32.82 -9.25
N ALA A 971 36.78 32.50 -10.54
CA ALA A 971 35.98 33.30 -11.45
C ALA A 971 34.51 33.39 -11.00
N TYR A 972 33.94 32.31 -10.47
CA TYR A 972 32.62 32.29 -9.88
C TYR A 972 32.55 33.14 -8.60
N THR A 973 33.47 32.95 -7.64
CA THR A 973 33.53 33.73 -6.39
C THR A 973 33.61 35.24 -6.65
N PHE A 974 34.46 35.70 -7.58
CA PHE A 974 34.55 37.12 -7.91
C PHE A 974 33.36 37.64 -8.75
N SER A 975 32.64 36.77 -9.46
CA SER A 975 31.37 37.11 -10.09
C SER A 975 30.30 37.42 -9.04
N LEU A 976 30.15 36.57 -8.02
CA LEU A 976 29.26 36.77 -6.88
C LEU A 976 29.61 38.05 -6.09
N ALA A 977 30.91 38.28 -5.85
CA ALA A 977 31.41 39.49 -5.18
C ALA A 977 31.25 40.79 -6.01
N LYS A 978 30.77 40.70 -7.26
CA LYS A 978 30.60 41.81 -8.21
C LYS A 978 31.90 42.55 -8.58
N ASP A 979 33.08 41.95 -8.37
CA ASP A 979 34.37 42.48 -8.83
C ASP A 979 34.52 42.22 -10.35
N LYS A 980 33.96 43.14 -11.14
CA LYS A 980 33.93 43.06 -12.60
C LYS A 980 35.33 42.92 -13.21
N VAL A 981 36.34 43.60 -12.65
CA VAL A 981 37.71 43.63 -13.19
C VAL A 981 38.38 42.26 -13.05
N THR A 982 38.33 41.70 -11.83
CA THR A 982 38.92 40.37 -11.57
C THR A 982 38.17 39.28 -12.33
N ARG A 983 36.83 39.35 -12.36
CA ARG A 983 35.99 38.43 -13.12
C ARG A 983 36.33 38.43 -14.61
N ASP A 984 36.31 39.59 -15.27
CA ASP A 984 36.40 39.65 -16.73
C ASP A 984 37.80 39.25 -17.23
N TYR A 985 38.85 39.46 -16.42
CA TYR A 985 40.18 38.88 -16.64
C TYR A 985 40.17 37.34 -16.59
N LEU A 986 39.58 36.76 -15.53
CA LEU A 986 39.50 35.31 -15.35
C LEU A 986 38.63 34.63 -16.40
N LEU A 987 37.48 35.20 -16.74
CA LEU A 987 36.59 34.68 -17.80
C LEU A 987 37.27 34.70 -19.16
N LYS A 988 38.02 35.76 -19.50
CA LYS A 988 38.79 35.79 -20.74
C LYS A 988 39.84 34.68 -20.77
N LYS A 989 40.62 34.54 -19.70
CA LYS A 989 41.62 33.47 -19.53
C LYS A 989 41.02 32.07 -19.65
N LEU A 990 39.82 31.85 -19.09
CA LEU A 990 39.09 30.59 -19.22
C LEU A 990 38.62 30.37 -20.67
N MET A 991 38.08 31.38 -21.35
CA MET A 991 37.72 31.29 -22.77
C MET A 991 38.92 30.96 -23.66
N ASP A 992 40.11 31.51 -23.38
CA ASP A 992 41.35 31.21 -24.09
C ASP A 992 41.84 29.75 -23.88
N ILE A 993 41.37 29.06 -22.83
CA ILE A 993 41.70 27.66 -22.48
C ILE A 993 40.59 26.67 -22.91
N GLY A 994 39.41 27.15 -23.32
CA GLY A 994 38.24 26.32 -23.61
C GLY A 994 38.41 25.40 -24.81
N ILE A 995 38.05 24.12 -24.64
CA ILE A 995 38.12 23.10 -25.69
C ILE A 995 36.82 23.14 -26.50
N SER A 996 36.92 23.41 -27.81
CA SER A 996 35.77 23.51 -28.72
C SER A 996 35.71 22.34 -29.69
N GLU A 997 34.87 21.35 -29.41
CA GLU A 997 34.60 20.20 -30.28
C GLU A 997 33.28 20.38 -31.04
N GLY A 998 33.32 20.72 -32.32
CA GLY A 998 32.12 20.83 -33.17
C GLY A 998 31.11 21.85 -32.62
N SER A 999 29.99 21.35 -32.09
CA SER A 999 28.92 22.12 -31.42
C SER A 999 29.03 22.17 -29.89
N ARG A 1000 30.14 21.72 -29.29
CA ARG A 1000 30.38 21.70 -27.84
C ARG A 1000 31.51 22.66 -27.45
N LEU A 1001 31.46 23.14 -26.21
CA LEU A 1001 32.54 23.88 -25.55
C LEU A 1001 32.66 23.27 -24.15
N HIS A 1002 33.87 22.99 -23.66
CA HIS A 1002 34.05 22.45 -22.31
C HIS A 1002 35.47 22.77 -21.79
N TRP A 1003 35.68 22.51 -20.49
CA TRP A 1003 36.97 22.72 -19.82
C TRP A 1003 37.42 21.47 -19.08
N THR A 1004 38.71 21.16 -19.17
CA THR A 1004 39.35 20.04 -18.48
C THR A 1004 40.57 20.51 -17.68
N GLN A 1005 41.09 19.64 -16.81
CA GLN A 1005 42.31 19.90 -16.06
C GLN A 1005 43.53 19.31 -16.78
N SER A 1006 44.58 20.12 -16.92
CA SER A 1006 45.83 19.74 -17.60
C SER A 1006 46.52 18.58 -16.87
N GLY A 1007 46.74 17.46 -17.59
CA GLY A 1007 47.48 16.29 -17.08
C GLY A 1007 46.63 15.19 -16.43
N SER A 1008 45.29 15.31 -16.41
CA SER A 1008 44.39 14.22 -16.02
C SER A 1008 43.66 13.65 -17.23
N ASP A 1009 44.19 12.57 -17.82
CA ASP A 1009 43.53 11.84 -18.90
C ASP A 1009 42.23 11.16 -18.38
N ASP A 1010 41.09 11.55 -18.96
CA ASP A 1010 39.77 10.93 -18.85
C ASP A 1010 39.07 10.98 -17.47
N SER A 1011 38.68 12.17 -17.00
CA SER A 1011 37.64 12.32 -15.97
C SER A 1011 36.53 13.28 -16.43
N ASP A 1012 35.50 12.71 -17.07
CA ASP A 1012 34.34 13.46 -17.58
C ASP A 1012 33.61 14.22 -16.44
N SER A 1013 33.55 13.62 -15.24
CA SER A 1013 32.91 14.22 -14.06
C SER A 1013 33.54 15.56 -13.68
N LEU A 1014 34.87 15.61 -13.59
CA LEU A 1014 35.60 16.85 -13.27
C LEU A 1014 35.43 17.89 -14.39
N ALA A 1015 35.39 17.47 -15.65
CA ALA A 1015 35.17 18.37 -16.78
C ALA A 1015 33.78 19.03 -16.75
N VAL A 1016 32.73 18.26 -16.39
CA VAL A 1016 31.37 18.77 -16.19
C VAL A 1016 31.32 19.78 -15.04
N GLU A 1017 32.00 19.50 -13.92
CA GLU A 1017 32.03 20.40 -12.76
C GLU A 1017 32.77 21.73 -13.05
N ILE A 1018 33.96 21.67 -13.65
CA ILE A 1018 34.70 22.88 -14.09
C ILE A 1018 33.80 23.70 -15.02
N SER A 1019 33.21 23.06 -16.02
CA SER A 1019 32.35 23.71 -17.01
C SER A 1019 31.11 24.35 -16.37
N SER A 1020 30.57 23.75 -15.31
CA SER A 1020 29.44 24.29 -14.55
C SER A 1020 29.81 25.56 -13.77
N TYR A 1021 31.01 25.64 -13.17
CA TYR A 1021 31.48 26.87 -12.54
C TYR A 1021 31.74 28.01 -13.54
N VAL A 1022 32.30 27.70 -14.72
CA VAL A 1022 32.46 28.71 -15.78
C VAL A 1022 31.09 29.19 -16.26
N LEU A 1023 30.13 28.28 -16.44
CA LEU A 1023 28.75 28.61 -16.79
C LEU A 1023 28.10 29.52 -15.73
N LEU A 1024 28.20 29.19 -14.44
CA LEU A 1024 27.70 30.03 -13.35
C LEU A 1024 28.34 31.44 -13.35
N ALA A 1025 29.65 31.53 -13.50
CA ALA A 1025 30.37 32.81 -13.58
C ALA A 1025 29.94 33.67 -14.78
N VAL A 1026 29.59 33.03 -15.90
CA VAL A 1026 29.02 33.71 -17.08
C VAL A 1026 27.55 34.11 -16.85
N LEU A 1027 26.71 33.29 -16.21
CA LEU A 1027 25.29 33.60 -15.99
C LEU A 1027 25.05 34.75 -15.00
N VAL A 1028 26.00 34.98 -14.08
CA VAL A 1028 26.02 36.16 -13.19
C VAL A 1028 26.39 37.46 -13.95
N LYS A 1029 26.88 37.36 -15.19
CA LYS A 1029 27.11 38.49 -16.10
C LYS A 1029 25.92 38.63 -17.05
N GLU A 1030 25.23 39.77 -17.03
CA GLU A 1030 23.99 40.01 -17.79
C GLU A 1030 24.14 40.13 -19.33
N LEU A 1031 25.13 39.47 -19.96
CA LEU A 1031 25.34 39.58 -21.40
C LEU A 1031 25.86 38.30 -22.06
N VAL A 1032 25.36 38.07 -23.28
CA VAL A 1032 25.74 37.05 -24.29
C VAL A 1032 25.03 35.69 -24.16
N ILE A 1033 23.80 35.65 -24.71
CA ILE A 1033 22.97 34.45 -24.86
C ILE A 1033 23.43 33.52 -26.02
N THR A 1034 24.40 33.96 -26.85
CA THR A 1034 24.83 33.24 -28.07
C THR A 1034 25.87 32.14 -27.87
N LEU A 1035 26.42 31.96 -26.68
CA LEU A 1035 27.48 30.97 -26.38
C LEU A 1035 26.95 29.65 -25.77
N LEU A 1036 25.64 29.49 -25.65
CA LEU A 1036 25.01 28.61 -24.64
C LEU A 1036 24.28 27.36 -25.16
N ASN A 1037 24.29 27.08 -26.47
CA ASN A 1037 23.67 25.85 -27.03
C ASN A 1037 24.57 24.59 -26.90
N ARG A 1038 25.58 24.60 -26.02
CA ARG A 1038 26.79 23.75 -26.15
C ARG A 1038 27.12 22.79 -24.99
N PHE A 1039 26.25 22.64 -23.98
CA PHE A 1039 26.57 21.92 -22.74
C PHE A 1039 25.53 20.86 -22.35
N ILE A 1040 26.01 19.64 -22.04
CA ILE A 1040 25.68 18.76 -20.88
C ILE A 1040 25.62 17.25 -21.20
N SER A 1041 26.35 16.51 -20.37
CA SER A 1041 26.03 15.18 -19.84
C SER A 1041 26.18 15.21 -18.30
N GLN A 1042 25.55 14.26 -17.61
CA GLN A 1042 25.58 13.93 -16.16
C GLN A 1042 26.87 14.25 -15.36
N ASP A 1043 26.91 14.42 -14.03
CA ASP A 1043 25.89 14.57 -12.96
C ASP A 1043 26.58 15.27 -11.76
N THR A 1044 26.18 16.48 -11.38
CA THR A 1044 26.62 17.17 -10.14
C THR A 1044 25.63 18.27 -9.75
N VAL A 1045 25.60 18.63 -8.45
CA VAL A 1045 24.74 19.70 -7.90
C VAL A 1045 25.03 21.05 -8.55
N VAL A 1046 26.31 21.34 -8.78
CA VAL A 1046 26.79 22.54 -9.46
C VAL A 1046 26.21 22.63 -10.88
N ALA A 1047 26.13 21.49 -11.59
CA ALA A 1047 25.51 21.43 -12.91
C ALA A 1047 23.99 21.67 -12.85
N LEU A 1048 23.29 21.15 -11.83
CA LEU A 1048 21.86 21.42 -11.61
C LEU A 1048 21.59 22.88 -11.18
N GLN A 1049 22.48 23.48 -10.40
CA GLN A 1049 22.44 24.91 -10.03
C GLN A 1049 22.68 25.79 -11.26
N ALA A 1050 23.68 25.45 -12.08
CA ALA A 1050 23.96 26.15 -13.34
C ALA A 1050 22.79 26.02 -14.33
N LEU A 1051 22.22 24.83 -14.48
CA LEU A 1051 21.06 24.54 -15.31
C LEU A 1051 19.80 25.27 -14.88
N SER A 1052 19.53 25.33 -13.57
CA SER A 1052 18.33 26.01 -13.06
C SER A 1052 18.45 27.53 -13.21
N LEU A 1053 19.60 28.12 -12.90
CA LEU A 1053 19.87 29.54 -13.18
C LEU A 1053 19.82 29.83 -14.69
N TYR A 1054 20.39 28.97 -15.53
CA TYR A 1054 20.26 29.06 -16.99
C TYR A 1054 18.80 29.01 -17.44
N ALA A 1055 18.00 28.10 -16.88
CA ALA A 1055 16.60 27.94 -17.23
C ALA A 1055 15.81 29.24 -16.97
N THR A 1056 16.05 29.92 -15.85
CA THR A 1056 15.43 31.23 -15.55
C THR A 1056 15.80 32.36 -16.52
N LYS A 1057 16.93 32.24 -17.24
CA LYS A 1057 17.43 33.27 -18.16
C LYS A 1057 17.07 33.00 -19.63
N VAL A 1058 16.79 31.75 -20.00
CA VAL A 1058 16.59 31.35 -21.40
C VAL A 1058 15.17 30.87 -21.72
N PHE A 1059 14.45 30.26 -20.79
CA PHE A 1059 13.08 29.80 -21.05
C PHE A 1059 12.06 30.87 -20.63
N SER A 1060 11.26 31.35 -21.59
CA SER A 1060 10.08 32.16 -21.31
C SER A 1060 8.93 31.28 -20.78
N PHE A 1061 8.00 31.91 -20.06
CA PHE A 1061 6.78 31.24 -19.58
C PHE A 1061 5.79 30.95 -20.71
N ASP A 1062 5.83 31.77 -21.77
CA ASP A 1062 4.91 31.70 -22.91
C ASP A 1062 5.63 31.26 -24.20
N GLY A 1063 4.92 30.46 -25.00
CA GLY A 1063 5.32 30.05 -26.35
C GLY A 1063 4.98 28.60 -26.72
N SER A 1064 5.32 28.23 -27.96
CA SER A 1064 5.22 26.86 -28.47
C SER A 1064 6.23 26.59 -29.59
N SER A 1065 6.68 25.34 -29.72
CA SER A 1065 7.53 24.85 -30.81
C SER A 1065 7.15 23.45 -31.26
N THR A 1066 7.27 23.19 -32.56
CA THR A 1066 7.14 21.88 -33.19
C THR A 1066 8.53 21.36 -33.52
N VAL A 1067 8.78 20.08 -33.23
CA VAL A 1067 9.98 19.33 -33.63
C VAL A 1067 9.58 18.27 -34.65
N THR A 1068 10.29 18.20 -35.76
CA THR A 1068 10.14 17.18 -36.80
C THR A 1068 11.47 16.49 -37.05
N VAL A 1069 11.53 15.19 -36.75
CA VAL A 1069 12.69 14.32 -36.91
C VAL A 1069 12.42 13.41 -38.10
N GLN A 1070 13.21 13.51 -39.15
CA GLN A 1070 12.98 12.78 -40.41
C GLN A 1070 14.26 12.12 -40.94
N SER A 1071 14.11 10.98 -41.58
CA SER A 1071 15.11 10.30 -42.41
C SER A 1071 14.51 9.98 -43.78
N ALA A 1072 15.24 9.31 -44.66
CA ALA A 1072 14.74 8.90 -45.97
C ALA A 1072 13.53 7.92 -45.93
N ALA A 1073 13.25 7.31 -44.77
CA ALA A 1073 12.23 6.27 -44.62
C ALA A 1073 11.31 6.43 -43.39
N ASP A 1074 11.60 7.38 -42.48
CA ASP A 1074 10.86 7.56 -41.22
C ASP A 1074 10.64 9.05 -40.93
N THR A 1075 9.54 9.43 -40.26
CA THR A 1075 9.22 10.84 -39.96
C THR A 1075 8.35 10.97 -38.71
N HIS A 1076 8.91 11.61 -37.68
CA HIS A 1076 8.31 11.80 -36.37
C HIS A 1076 8.09 13.27 -36.04
N ARG A 1077 6.85 13.67 -35.80
CA ARG A 1077 6.49 14.99 -35.28
C ARG A 1077 6.21 14.95 -33.77
N PHE A 1078 6.60 16.02 -33.09
CA PHE A 1078 6.36 16.33 -31.68
C PHE A 1078 5.95 17.80 -31.55
N ASP A 1079 5.00 18.12 -30.68
CA ASP A 1079 4.55 19.49 -30.43
C ASP A 1079 4.73 19.83 -28.95
N VAL A 1080 5.37 20.96 -28.67
CA VAL A 1080 5.78 21.42 -27.33
C VAL A 1080 5.18 22.80 -27.07
N ASN A 1081 4.48 22.95 -25.95
CA ASN A 1081 3.79 24.17 -25.53
C ASN A 1081 3.81 24.29 -23.99
N GLN A 1082 3.27 25.38 -23.46
CA GLN A 1082 3.23 25.67 -22.01
C GLN A 1082 2.62 24.53 -21.15
N HIS A 1083 1.66 23.76 -21.66
CA HIS A 1083 0.93 22.73 -20.92
C HIS A 1083 1.65 21.37 -20.90
N ASN A 1084 2.48 21.09 -21.92
CA ASN A 1084 3.23 19.83 -22.04
C ASN A 1084 4.76 20.03 -22.02
N LYS A 1085 5.24 21.21 -21.58
CA LYS A 1085 6.67 21.57 -21.52
C LYS A 1085 7.51 20.56 -20.74
N LEU A 1086 6.94 19.98 -19.69
CA LEU A 1086 7.57 18.98 -18.81
C LEU A 1086 7.17 17.53 -19.16
N LEU A 1087 6.33 17.31 -20.18
CA LEU A 1087 6.00 15.99 -20.67
C LEU A 1087 7.16 15.42 -21.48
N TYR A 1088 7.64 14.25 -21.09
CA TYR A 1088 8.64 13.51 -21.86
C TYR A 1088 7.95 12.78 -23.02
N GLN A 1089 8.27 13.15 -24.26
CA GLN A 1089 7.72 12.53 -25.46
C GLN A 1089 8.81 11.66 -26.12
N GLU A 1090 8.53 10.41 -26.43
CA GLU A 1090 9.51 9.46 -27.00
C GLU A 1090 8.90 8.63 -28.14
N LYS A 1091 9.70 8.34 -29.18
CA LYS A 1091 9.35 7.43 -30.28
C LYS A 1091 10.55 6.59 -30.68
N GLN A 1092 10.30 5.33 -31.05
CA GLN A 1092 11.29 4.40 -31.59
C GLN A 1092 11.55 4.72 -33.07
N LEU A 1093 12.80 4.54 -33.51
CA LEU A 1093 13.28 4.79 -34.87
C LEU A 1093 13.55 3.45 -35.55
N GLN A 1094 12.91 3.19 -36.70
CA GLN A 1094 12.91 1.84 -37.28
C GLN A 1094 14.10 1.54 -38.21
N ASN A 1095 14.83 2.55 -38.67
CA ASN A 1095 15.91 2.40 -39.66
C ASN A 1095 17.22 3.03 -39.18
N VAL A 1096 18.16 2.20 -38.70
CA VAL A 1096 19.52 2.59 -38.29
C VAL A 1096 20.50 1.49 -38.76
N PRO A 1097 21.65 1.81 -39.39
CA PRO A 1097 22.22 3.14 -39.58
C PRO A 1097 21.50 3.99 -40.62
N ALA A 1098 21.31 5.27 -40.31
CA ALA A 1098 20.74 6.26 -41.22
C ALA A 1098 21.11 7.69 -40.78
N LYS A 1099 21.07 8.61 -41.73
CA LYS A 1099 21.15 10.05 -41.48
C LYS A 1099 19.76 10.59 -41.14
N TYR A 1100 19.67 11.30 -40.01
CA TYR A 1100 18.46 11.96 -39.53
C TYR A 1100 18.65 13.47 -39.54
N SER A 1101 17.65 14.20 -40.02
CA SER A 1101 17.56 15.66 -39.86
C SER A 1101 16.48 16.02 -38.84
N ILE A 1102 16.82 16.92 -37.92
CA ILE A 1102 15.95 17.43 -36.85
C ILE A 1102 15.63 18.89 -37.20
N GLU A 1103 14.39 19.17 -37.59
CA GLU A 1103 13.90 20.53 -37.82
C GLU A 1103 13.08 21.00 -36.61
N VAL A 1104 13.31 22.23 -36.15
CA VAL A 1104 12.55 22.85 -35.05
C VAL A 1104 12.02 24.22 -35.46
N LYS A 1105 10.72 24.43 -35.26
CA LYS A 1105 9.99 25.65 -35.62
C LYS A 1105 9.21 26.17 -34.41
N GLY A 1106 9.24 27.48 -34.15
CA GLY A 1106 8.44 28.10 -33.08
C GLY A 1106 9.23 29.06 -32.20
N SER A 1107 8.75 29.31 -30.98
CA SER A 1107 9.32 30.30 -30.07
C SER A 1107 10.06 29.72 -28.86
N THR A 1108 9.68 28.54 -28.37
CA THR A 1108 10.27 27.92 -27.18
C THR A 1108 11.50 27.08 -27.49
N CYS A 1109 12.47 27.07 -26.59
CA CYS A 1109 13.56 26.10 -26.61
C CYS A 1109 13.04 24.69 -26.36
N VAL A 1110 13.62 23.70 -27.05
CA VAL A 1110 13.28 22.28 -26.89
C VAL A 1110 14.56 21.46 -26.78
N SER A 1111 14.61 20.53 -25.82
CA SER A 1111 15.69 19.56 -25.68
C SER A 1111 15.33 18.27 -26.42
N VAL A 1112 16.13 17.91 -27.42
CA VAL A 1112 15.98 16.69 -28.22
C VAL A 1112 17.16 15.77 -27.90
N GLN A 1113 16.90 14.47 -27.71
CA GLN A 1113 17.94 13.47 -27.47
C GLN A 1113 17.62 12.21 -28.26
N MET A 1114 18.61 11.73 -29.02
CA MET A 1114 18.56 10.46 -29.75
C MET A 1114 19.47 9.46 -29.03
N SER A 1115 18.92 8.31 -28.67
CA SER A 1115 19.61 7.28 -27.89
C SER A 1115 19.67 5.97 -28.68
N LEU A 1116 20.85 5.37 -28.72
CA LEU A 1116 21.12 4.05 -29.30
C LEU A 1116 21.34 3.06 -28.15
N PHE A 1117 20.53 2.01 -28.09
CA PHE A 1117 20.62 0.92 -27.12
C PHE A 1117 21.13 -0.32 -27.85
N TYR A 1118 22.17 -0.97 -27.35
CA TYR A 1118 22.77 -2.12 -28.02
C TYR A 1118 23.59 -2.98 -27.06
N ASN A 1119 23.76 -4.26 -27.36
CA ASN A 1119 24.60 -5.14 -26.55
C ASN A 1119 25.99 -5.29 -27.18
N ILE A 1120 27.02 -5.34 -26.34
CA ILE A 1120 28.40 -5.71 -26.74
C ILE A 1120 28.84 -7.00 -26.06
N PRO A 1121 29.72 -7.82 -26.68
CA PRO A 1121 30.37 -8.92 -26.00
C PRO A 1121 31.13 -8.43 -24.79
N THR A 1122 31.06 -9.18 -23.68
CA THR A 1122 31.69 -8.77 -22.42
C THR A 1122 33.21 -8.68 -22.58
N PRO A 1123 33.85 -7.52 -22.26
CA PRO A 1123 35.30 -7.40 -22.28
C PRO A 1123 35.97 -8.32 -21.25
N LYS A 1124 37.19 -8.78 -21.53
CA LYS A 1124 37.88 -9.81 -20.75
C LYS A 1124 38.82 -9.29 -19.65
N ASP A 1125 39.29 -8.04 -19.72
CA ASP A 1125 40.30 -7.50 -18.81
C ASP A 1125 40.08 -6.01 -18.47
N SER A 1126 40.30 -5.65 -17.20
CA SER A 1126 40.49 -4.27 -16.71
C SER A 1126 41.51 -4.27 -15.56
N LYS A 1127 42.22 -3.15 -15.35
CA LYS A 1127 43.52 -3.13 -14.64
C LYS A 1127 43.53 -2.61 -13.19
N ALA A 1128 42.47 -1.98 -12.67
CA ALA A 1128 42.54 -1.24 -11.39
C ALA A 1128 41.99 -1.96 -10.14
N LEU A 1129 40.96 -2.80 -10.29
CA LEU A 1129 40.48 -3.72 -9.25
C LEU A 1129 40.81 -5.16 -9.66
N GLN A 1130 40.74 -6.12 -8.72
CA GLN A 1130 40.69 -7.55 -9.07
C GLN A 1130 39.61 -8.25 -8.26
N ILE A 1131 38.73 -8.97 -8.96
CA ILE A 1131 37.66 -9.73 -8.33
C ILE A 1131 37.67 -11.15 -8.89
N PHE A 1132 37.58 -12.11 -7.99
CA PHE A 1132 37.51 -13.53 -8.30
C PHE A 1132 36.15 -14.05 -7.84
N ALA A 1133 35.18 -14.05 -8.77
CA ALA A 1133 33.94 -14.78 -8.55
C ALA A 1133 34.20 -16.29 -8.71
N ARG A 1134 33.92 -17.07 -7.66
CA ARG A 1134 34.06 -18.53 -7.61
C ARG A 1134 32.73 -19.14 -7.21
N THR A 1135 32.27 -20.16 -7.92
CA THR A 1135 31.04 -20.88 -7.56
C THR A 1135 31.37 -22.16 -6.79
N GLY A 1136 30.90 -22.27 -5.56
CA GLY A 1136 30.83 -23.51 -4.79
C GLY A 1136 29.44 -24.14 -4.88
N GLY A 1137 29.30 -25.42 -4.54
CA GLY A 1137 27.99 -26.09 -4.54
C GLY A 1137 27.92 -27.25 -3.55
N LEU A 1138 26.94 -27.20 -2.65
CA LEU A 1138 26.64 -28.27 -1.69
C LEU A 1138 25.83 -29.39 -2.36
N CYS A 1139 26.53 -30.28 -3.06
CA CYS A 1139 25.93 -31.40 -3.80
C CYS A 1139 25.51 -32.57 -2.87
N GLN A 1140 24.46 -32.38 -2.06
CA GLN A 1140 23.93 -33.43 -1.16
C GLN A 1140 22.43 -33.77 -1.35
N SER A 1141 21.72 -33.15 -2.30
CA SER A 1141 20.29 -33.39 -2.57
C SER A 1141 20.01 -33.50 -4.08
N ARG A 1142 19.08 -34.40 -4.47
CA ARG A 1142 18.51 -34.47 -5.83
C ARG A 1142 17.41 -33.42 -6.09
N THR A 1143 17.03 -32.62 -5.09
CA THR A 1143 15.98 -31.59 -5.22
C THR A 1143 16.51 -30.22 -4.80
N GLY A 1144 16.32 -29.22 -5.68
CA GLY A 1144 16.70 -27.82 -5.46
C GLY A 1144 18.20 -27.59 -5.29
N GLN A 1145 18.94 -27.42 -6.40
CA GLN A 1145 20.35 -27.03 -6.32
C GLN A 1145 20.48 -25.58 -5.85
N ILE A 1146 21.04 -25.41 -4.65
CA ILE A 1146 21.56 -24.13 -4.17
C ILE A 1146 23.03 -24.05 -4.57
N LEU A 1147 23.41 -22.94 -5.21
CA LEU A 1147 24.78 -22.61 -5.59
C LEU A 1147 25.28 -21.43 -4.78
N ASP A 1148 26.52 -21.54 -4.32
CA ASP A 1148 27.19 -20.52 -3.51
C ASP A 1148 28.09 -19.71 -4.43
N VAL A 1149 27.66 -18.51 -4.81
CA VAL A 1149 28.47 -17.55 -5.56
C VAL A 1149 29.33 -16.78 -4.56
N VAL A 1150 30.60 -17.17 -4.46
CA VAL A 1150 31.61 -16.53 -3.61
C VAL A 1150 32.32 -15.45 -4.41
N LEU A 1151 32.21 -14.20 -3.98
CA LEU A 1151 32.82 -13.02 -4.57
C LEU A 1151 34.02 -12.62 -3.70
N ASP A 1152 35.23 -12.91 -4.17
CA ASP A 1152 36.48 -12.43 -3.58
C ASP A 1152 36.87 -11.10 -4.24
N ILE A 1153 36.77 -9.98 -3.51
CA ILE A 1153 36.97 -8.61 -4.00
C ILE A 1153 38.26 -8.05 -3.42
N MET A 1154 39.13 -7.48 -4.27
CA MET A 1154 40.41 -6.89 -3.87
C MET A 1154 40.71 -5.61 -4.66
N TYR A 1155 41.18 -4.58 -3.95
CA TYR A 1155 41.59 -3.32 -4.55
C TYR A 1155 43.10 -3.29 -4.84
N ILE A 1156 43.48 -2.91 -6.07
CA ILE A 1156 44.89 -2.76 -6.52
C ILE A 1156 45.11 -1.39 -7.17
N GLY A 1157 44.31 -0.39 -6.80
CA GLY A 1157 44.46 0.97 -7.31
C GLY A 1157 45.72 1.66 -6.77
N THR A 1158 45.95 2.89 -7.23
CA THR A 1158 47.14 3.67 -6.84
C THR A 1158 47.10 4.14 -5.40
N GLN A 1159 45.92 4.38 -4.84
CA GLN A 1159 45.70 4.82 -3.45
C GLN A 1159 45.80 3.64 -2.45
N ASP A 1160 45.83 3.94 -1.14
CA ASP A 1160 46.00 2.95 -0.06
C ASP A 1160 44.68 2.26 0.36
N SER A 1161 43.55 2.90 0.09
CA SER A 1161 42.22 2.30 0.08
C SER A 1161 41.42 2.79 -1.13
N SER A 1162 40.31 2.13 -1.41
CA SER A 1162 39.23 2.65 -2.26
C SER A 1162 38.18 3.35 -1.41
N ASN A 1163 37.32 4.15 -2.05
CA ASN A 1163 36.16 4.74 -1.39
C ASN A 1163 35.03 3.68 -1.30
N MET A 1164 33.78 4.14 -1.22
CA MET A 1164 32.63 3.23 -1.26
C MET A 1164 32.57 2.49 -2.60
N VAL A 1165 32.50 1.17 -2.56
CA VAL A 1165 32.48 0.29 -3.74
C VAL A 1165 31.10 -0.35 -3.89
N ILE A 1166 30.52 -0.24 -5.08
CA ILE A 1166 29.28 -0.94 -5.46
C ILE A 1166 29.64 -2.23 -6.20
N VAL A 1167 28.98 -3.33 -5.84
CA VAL A 1167 29.05 -4.63 -6.50
C VAL A 1167 27.65 -4.98 -7.04
N ASP A 1168 27.46 -4.86 -8.35
CA ASP A 1168 26.23 -5.18 -9.07
C ASP A 1168 26.37 -6.57 -9.72
N VAL A 1169 25.63 -7.56 -9.19
CA VAL A 1169 25.66 -8.97 -9.59
C VAL A 1169 24.40 -9.32 -10.37
N LYS A 1170 24.53 -9.52 -11.69
CA LYS A 1170 23.43 -10.11 -12.48
C LYS A 1170 23.28 -11.60 -12.15
N ILE A 1171 22.04 -12.07 -11.97
CA ILE A 1171 21.68 -13.47 -11.70
C ILE A 1171 21.64 -14.28 -13.02
N LEU A 1172 21.92 -15.58 -12.97
CA LEU A 1172 21.87 -16.50 -14.11
C LEU A 1172 20.43 -16.86 -14.52
N SER A 1173 20.19 -17.07 -15.82
CA SER A 1173 18.91 -17.55 -16.37
C SER A 1173 18.41 -18.80 -15.63
N GLY A 1174 17.19 -18.73 -15.07
CA GLY A 1174 16.57 -19.84 -14.35
C GLY A 1174 16.97 -19.99 -12.87
N PHE A 1175 17.74 -19.05 -12.31
CA PHE A 1175 18.08 -18.99 -10.89
C PHE A 1175 17.42 -17.79 -10.20
N LYS A 1176 17.32 -17.84 -8.86
CA LYS A 1176 16.83 -16.73 -8.02
C LYS A 1176 17.63 -16.64 -6.72
N LEU A 1177 17.83 -15.44 -6.18
CA LEU A 1177 18.50 -15.25 -4.89
C LEU A 1177 17.68 -15.82 -3.73
N GLU A 1178 18.34 -16.52 -2.80
CA GLU A 1178 17.77 -16.95 -1.52
C GLU A 1178 17.75 -15.76 -0.54
N PRO A 1179 16.59 -15.35 0.02
CA PRO A 1179 16.48 -14.12 0.83
C PRO A 1179 17.37 -14.08 2.09
N SER A 1180 17.75 -15.24 2.61
CA SER A 1180 18.55 -15.42 3.82
C SER A 1180 20.08 -15.30 3.59
N SER A 1181 20.53 -15.05 2.37
CA SER A 1181 21.94 -15.19 1.97
C SER A 1181 22.84 -13.97 2.18
N LEU A 1182 22.30 -12.84 2.62
CA LEU A 1182 23.03 -11.59 2.78
C LEU A 1182 23.50 -11.43 4.24
N ASP A 1183 24.76 -11.81 4.51
CA ASP A 1183 25.36 -11.72 5.86
C ASP A 1183 25.73 -10.26 6.24
N ALA A 1184 25.16 -9.77 7.33
CA ALA A 1184 25.15 -8.35 7.71
C ALA A 1184 26.42 -7.86 8.43
N LYS A 1185 27.53 -8.62 8.38
CA LYS A 1185 28.77 -8.32 9.15
C LYS A 1185 29.88 -7.62 8.38
N THR A 1186 29.86 -7.68 7.06
CA THR A 1186 30.91 -7.10 6.18
C THR A 1186 30.32 -6.25 5.05
N VAL A 1187 29.01 -6.28 4.92
CA VAL A 1187 28.21 -5.56 3.93
C VAL A 1187 27.47 -4.46 4.65
N HIS A 1188 27.70 -3.19 4.28
CA HIS A 1188 26.98 -2.06 4.86
C HIS A 1188 25.50 -2.05 4.43
N ARG A 1189 25.23 -2.49 3.20
CA ARG A 1189 23.87 -2.70 2.67
C ARG A 1189 23.90 -3.68 1.50
N ALA A 1190 22.80 -4.41 1.29
CA ALA A 1190 22.54 -5.07 0.02
C ALA A 1190 21.06 -4.92 -0.38
N GLU A 1191 20.82 -4.89 -1.70
CA GLU A 1191 19.53 -4.75 -2.34
C GLU A 1191 19.36 -5.86 -3.39
N SER A 1192 18.14 -6.36 -3.57
CA SER A 1192 17.88 -7.42 -4.56
C SER A 1192 16.61 -7.14 -5.37
N ASN A 1193 16.80 -7.14 -6.69
CA ASN A 1193 15.75 -7.23 -7.70
C ASN A 1193 15.75 -8.66 -8.28
N ASN A 1194 14.74 -9.03 -9.06
CA ASN A 1194 14.63 -10.40 -9.61
C ASN A 1194 15.83 -10.81 -10.48
N ASP A 1195 16.47 -9.86 -11.19
CA ASP A 1195 17.60 -10.10 -12.09
C ASP A 1195 18.97 -9.65 -11.54
N HIS A 1196 19.01 -8.82 -10.49
CA HIS A 1196 20.20 -8.11 -10.04
C HIS A 1196 20.30 -8.03 -8.51
N VAL A 1197 21.51 -8.23 -7.96
CA VAL A 1197 21.83 -8.08 -6.54
C VAL A 1197 22.91 -7.01 -6.39
N ILE A 1198 22.63 -5.94 -5.67
CA ILE A 1198 23.54 -4.80 -5.49
C ILE A 1198 24.04 -4.80 -4.05
N ILE A 1199 25.36 -4.83 -3.86
CA ILE A 1199 26.03 -4.90 -2.55
C ILE A 1199 26.90 -3.65 -2.39
N TYR A 1200 26.88 -3.05 -1.21
CA TYR A 1200 27.58 -1.82 -0.89
C TYR A 1200 28.66 -2.06 0.19
N LEU A 1201 29.89 -1.68 -0.12
CA LEU A 1201 31.07 -1.80 0.75
C LEU A 1201 31.63 -0.40 1.05
N GLU A 1202 31.84 -0.05 2.32
CA GLU A 1202 32.28 1.31 2.74
C GLU A 1202 33.66 1.70 2.21
N GLU A 1203 34.63 0.79 2.34
CA GLU A 1203 35.97 0.90 1.77
C GLU A 1203 36.51 -0.50 1.45
N VAL A 1204 37.38 -0.60 0.45
CA VAL A 1204 38.21 -1.80 0.22
C VAL A 1204 39.67 -1.39 0.29
N GLN A 1205 40.37 -1.84 1.34
CA GLN A 1205 41.78 -1.55 1.54
C GLN A 1205 42.65 -2.22 0.48
N LYS A 1206 43.74 -1.56 0.07
CA LYS A 1206 44.64 -2.06 -0.97
C LYS A 1206 45.25 -3.40 -0.56
N ASN A 1207 45.20 -4.37 -1.47
CA ASN A 1207 45.64 -5.76 -1.26
C ASN A 1207 44.90 -6.52 -0.14
N MET A 1208 43.80 -5.99 0.42
CA MET A 1208 42.93 -6.71 1.35
C MET A 1208 41.83 -7.44 0.56
N LEU A 1209 41.54 -8.68 0.96
CA LEU A 1209 40.51 -9.51 0.32
C LEU A 1209 39.21 -9.47 1.12
N ILE A 1210 38.14 -8.96 0.52
CA ILE A 1210 36.78 -9.05 1.06
C ILE A 1210 36.07 -10.21 0.37
N ARG A 1211 35.57 -11.17 1.16
CA ARG A 1211 34.82 -12.32 0.65
C ARG A 1211 33.34 -12.18 1.00
N GLN A 1212 32.48 -12.13 -0.03
CA GLN A 1212 31.02 -12.19 0.13
C GLN A 1212 30.48 -13.46 -0.51
N THR A 1213 29.56 -14.17 0.15
CA THR A 1213 28.84 -15.31 -0.44
C THR A 1213 27.41 -14.92 -0.74
N LEU A 1214 26.87 -15.38 -1.86
CA LEU A 1214 25.46 -15.30 -2.24
C LEU A 1214 24.93 -16.71 -2.52
N HIS A 1215 23.78 -17.07 -1.95
CA HIS A 1215 23.15 -18.36 -2.23
C HIS A 1215 22.06 -18.15 -3.29
N ILE A 1216 22.23 -18.75 -4.47
CA ILE A 1216 21.24 -18.72 -5.55
C ILE A 1216 20.63 -20.11 -5.75
N LYS A 1217 19.29 -20.16 -5.81
CA LYS A 1217 18.51 -21.39 -5.95
C LYS A 1217 18.08 -21.56 -7.40
N GLN A 1218 18.29 -22.76 -7.95
CA GLN A 1218 17.81 -23.11 -9.29
C GLN A 1218 16.29 -23.32 -9.28
N ILE A 1219 15.58 -22.62 -10.17
CA ILE A 1219 14.14 -22.79 -10.42
C ILE A 1219 13.93 -23.56 -11.74
N PHE A 1220 14.70 -23.24 -12.78
CA PHE A 1220 14.65 -23.91 -14.08
C PHE A 1220 16.01 -24.49 -14.45
N SER A 1221 16.01 -25.69 -15.05
CA SER A 1221 17.24 -26.32 -15.56
C SER A 1221 17.58 -25.74 -16.95
N VAL A 1222 18.57 -24.87 -16.99
CA VAL A 1222 19.12 -24.27 -18.22
C VAL A 1222 20.54 -24.80 -18.45
N LYS A 1223 20.80 -25.27 -19.67
CA LYS A 1223 22.09 -25.77 -20.15
C LYS A 1223 22.70 -24.72 -21.10
N ASN A 1224 24.02 -24.78 -21.31
CA ASN A 1224 24.76 -23.79 -22.11
C ASN A 1224 24.54 -22.33 -21.64
N LEU A 1225 24.40 -22.15 -20.32
CA LEU A 1225 24.22 -20.85 -19.66
C LEU A 1225 25.24 -19.83 -20.17
N LYS A 1226 24.77 -18.64 -20.54
CA LYS A 1226 25.66 -17.53 -20.89
C LYS A 1226 26.32 -16.95 -19.62
N PRO A 1227 27.52 -16.36 -19.75
CA PRO A 1227 28.16 -15.66 -18.65
C PRO A 1227 27.25 -14.59 -18.06
N ALA A 1228 26.96 -14.68 -16.76
CA ALA A 1228 26.39 -13.56 -16.02
C ALA A 1228 27.50 -12.60 -15.61
N VAL A 1229 27.12 -11.34 -15.43
CA VAL A 1229 28.05 -10.21 -15.31
C VAL A 1229 28.02 -9.67 -13.89
N VAL A 1230 29.19 -9.60 -13.25
CA VAL A 1230 29.40 -8.83 -12.03
C VAL A 1230 30.11 -7.53 -12.41
N LYS A 1231 29.47 -6.40 -12.19
CA LYS A 1231 30.06 -5.06 -12.35
C LYS A 1231 30.51 -4.57 -10.98
N VAL A 1232 31.75 -4.11 -10.87
CA VAL A 1232 32.22 -3.42 -9.68
C VAL A 1232 32.84 -2.09 -10.07
N TYR A 1233 32.49 -1.07 -9.32
CA TYR A 1233 32.90 0.31 -9.56
C TYR A 1233 32.93 1.09 -8.25
N ASP A 1234 33.82 2.08 -8.19
CA ASP A 1234 33.83 3.08 -7.13
C ASP A 1234 32.58 3.98 -7.31
N TYR A 1235 31.90 4.25 -6.20
CA TYR A 1235 30.70 5.09 -6.13
C TYR A 1235 30.92 6.50 -6.66
N TYR A 1236 32.10 7.08 -6.39
CA TYR A 1236 32.43 8.46 -6.73
C TYR A 1236 33.08 8.61 -8.11
N GLU A 1237 33.58 7.52 -8.71
CA GLU A 1237 34.35 7.55 -9.97
C GLU A 1237 33.77 6.64 -11.08
N THR A 1238 32.44 6.69 -11.28
CA THR A 1238 31.72 5.88 -12.28
C THR A 1238 32.16 6.10 -13.75
N SER A 1239 32.77 7.24 -14.06
CA SER A 1239 33.20 7.67 -15.40
C SER A 1239 34.60 7.23 -15.79
N LYS A 1240 35.50 6.90 -14.84
CA LYS A 1240 36.83 6.41 -15.19
C LYS A 1240 36.73 5.01 -15.82
N SER A 1241 36.88 4.96 -17.14
CA SER A 1241 37.01 3.74 -17.94
C SER A 1241 38.04 2.74 -17.38
N LYS A 1242 39.03 3.24 -16.62
CA LYS A 1242 40.11 2.49 -15.97
C LYS A 1242 39.70 1.76 -14.68
N LEU A 1243 38.60 2.16 -14.01
CA LEU A 1243 38.13 1.58 -12.72
C LEU A 1243 36.85 0.74 -12.83
N ARG A 1244 36.16 0.76 -13.97
CA ARG A 1244 34.91 0.03 -14.17
C ARG A 1244 35.18 -1.44 -14.49
N ASN A 1245 35.49 -2.22 -13.45
CA ASN A 1245 35.87 -3.61 -13.60
C ASN A 1245 34.65 -4.51 -13.75
N THR A 1246 34.60 -5.19 -14.90
CA THR A 1246 33.52 -6.11 -15.24
C THR A 1246 34.07 -7.52 -15.24
N TYR A 1247 33.56 -8.38 -14.37
CA TYR A 1247 33.98 -9.76 -14.26
C TYR A 1247 32.89 -10.72 -14.72
N LEU A 1248 33.31 -11.72 -15.46
CA LEU A 1248 32.46 -12.84 -15.84
C LEU A 1248 32.61 -13.95 -14.81
N TYR A 1249 31.48 -14.43 -14.30
CA TYR A 1249 31.42 -15.78 -13.76
C TYR A 1249 30.73 -16.68 -14.78
N THR A 1250 31.37 -17.79 -15.11
CA THR A 1250 30.91 -18.72 -16.15
C THR A 1250 30.83 -20.11 -15.58
N PHE A 1251 29.66 -20.75 -15.70
CA PHE A 1251 29.55 -22.17 -15.41
C PHE A 1251 30.14 -22.97 -16.57
N LYS A 1252 31.38 -23.47 -16.42
CA LYS A 1252 31.89 -24.51 -17.31
C LYS A 1252 31.19 -25.83 -16.98
N SER A 1253 30.23 -26.20 -17.83
CA SER A 1253 29.51 -27.48 -17.80
C SER A 1253 30.42 -28.67 -18.12
N TRP A 1254 31.33 -29.01 -17.21
CA TRP A 1254 32.12 -30.24 -17.23
C TRP A 1254 32.00 -30.92 -15.86
N HIS A 1255 31.20 -31.99 -15.83
CA HIS A 1255 30.98 -32.91 -14.70
C HIS A 1255 30.67 -32.27 -13.33
N LEU A 1256 29.38 -32.20 -13.00
CA LEU A 1256 28.92 -32.18 -11.61
C LEU A 1256 29.55 -33.37 -10.86
N CYS A 1257 30.27 -33.08 -9.78
CA CYS A 1257 31.00 -34.03 -8.92
C CYS A 1257 32.16 -34.79 -9.60
N SER A 1258 33.30 -34.11 -9.78
CA SER A 1258 34.63 -34.73 -9.76
C SER A 1258 35.65 -33.77 -9.11
N PHE A 1259 36.61 -34.33 -8.37
CA PHE A 1259 37.54 -33.56 -7.53
C PHE A 1259 38.65 -32.84 -8.33
N PHE A 1260 39.20 -31.79 -7.71
CA PHE A 1260 40.44 -31.04 -8.02
C PHE A 1260 40.48 -29.92 -9.08
N VAL A 1261 40.86 -28.73 -8.58
CA VAL A 1261 41.73 -27.65 -9.12
C VAL A 1261 41.60 -27.25 -10.60
N ILE A 1262 41.24 -25.99 -10.80
CA ILE A 1262 41.44 -25.25 -12.06
C ILE A 1262 42.83 -24.59 -12.01
N LEU A 1263 43.71 -24.94 -12.96
CA LEU A 1263 44.95 -24.22 -13.27
C LEU A 1263 44.82 -23.40 -14.57
N PHE A 1264 45.77 -22.49 -14.76
CA PHE A 1264 45.69 -21.32 -15.65
C PHE A 1264 45.71 -21.65 -17.15
N ALA A 1265 45.10 -20.76 -17.95
CA ALA A 1265 45.47 -20.55 -19.34
C ALA A 1265 46.54 -19.44 -19.41
N GLY A 1266 47.82 -19.83 -19.45
CA GLY A 1266 48.96 -18.94 -19.61
C GLY A 1266 50.22 -19.76 -19.79
N GLU A 1267 50.89 -19.62 -20.94
CA GLU A 1267 52.03 -20.45 -21.32
C GLU A 1267 53.26 -20.22 -20.43
N ARG A 1268 53.75 -21.27 -19.77
CA ARG A 1268 55.19 -21.49 -19.52
C ARG A 1268 55.51 -22.91 -19.06
N SER A 1269 56.31 -23.60 -19.89
CA SER A 1269 57.18 -24.77 -19.64
C SER A 1269 56.91 -25.68 -18.44
N GLU A 1270 56.61 -26.95 -18.74
CA GLU A 1270 56.71 -28.08 -17.82
C GLU A 1270 58.16 -28.37 -17.40
N ALA A 1271 58.40 -28.56 -16.09
CA ALA A 1271 59.46 -29.41 -15.55
C ALA A 1271 59.20 -29.68 -14.06
N GLU A 1272 59.46 -30.92 -13.62
CA GLU A 1272 59.56 -31.37 -12.22
C GLU A 1272 58.33 -31.15 -11.31
N TYR A 1273 57.59 -32.23 -11.01
CA TYR A 1273 57.34 -32.73 -9.64
C TYR A 1273 56.51 -34.03 -9.69
N PHE A 1274 57.19 -35.16 -9.86
CA PHE A 1274 56.63 -36.51 -9.67
C PHE A 1274 57.28 -37.12 -8.42
N ASN A 1275 56.53 -37.30 -7.33
CA ASN A 1275 56.62 -38.44 -6.38
C ASN A 1275 55.78 -38.23 -5.11
N HIS A 1276 55.26 -39.35 -4.59
CA HIS A 1276 54.46 -39.51 -3.36
C HIS A 1276 53.03 -38.88 -3.42
N CYS A 1277 51.96 -39.54 -2.94
CA CYS A 1277 51.86 -40.74 -2.11
C CYS A 1277 51.00 -41.86 -2.74
N ALA A 1278 51.22 -43.08 -2.23
CA ALA A 1278 50.28 -44.20 -2.27
C ALA A 1278 49.32 -44.15 -1.06
#